data_AF-A0A096AHC8-F1
#
_entry.id   AF-A0A096AHC8-F1
#
_cell.length_a   1.000
_cell.length_b   1.000
_cell.length_c   1.000
_cell.angle_alpha   90.00
_cell.angle_beta   90.00
_cell.angle_gamma   90.00
#
_symmetry.space_group_name_H-M   'P 1'
#
loop_
_entity.id
_entity.type
_entity.pdbx_description
1 polymer ?
#
loop_
_entity_poly.entity_id
_entity_poly.type
_entity_poly.pdbx_seq_one_letter_code
_entity_poly.pdbx_strand_id
1 'polypeptide(L)'
;MKKKKAKILLAALLLAVGETAFADGKAVSGIRQINPTTVEITYSDGGVMTVDFYGQNVFRLFRDPKGGIVRDPASNPPARILLDNPRKNAGRLSVNETDADVAVATAEVRVHFDRSTGLMTVTDLRNGKEVIKEVKGVDFQKNRTTVTLANAAGEYFYGGGVQNGRFSHRGKRIEIVNTNSWTDGGVASPAPFYWSTGGYAAMPYTFSPGAYDFGSSDKNTVTISHEMPYLDLFLMVDTTPVSLLQDYYQLTGNPVLLPKFAFYEGHLNAYNRDYWKETTEEGKGILFEDGKRYVESQKDNGGIKESLNGEKQNYQFSARAVIDRYKKDDMPLGWILPNDGYGAGYGQTSTLDGNIANLKSLGDYARKNGVEIGLWTQSNLHPVDSIPALLQRDIAKEVRDAGVRVLKTDVAWVGAGYSFGLNGIADVANIMPYYGSDARPFIITLDGWAGTQRYGGVWSGDQTGGEWEYIRFHIPTYIGSGLSGMGNITSDMDGIFGGKNLSVNIRDFQWKTFTPMQLNMDGWGSNPKYPQALGEPATSINRSYLKLKSMLLPYTYSCAHEAVTGKPLMRAMFLDDSNDYTHSSATRYQYMYGPSFLVAPVYQNTAADKEGNDVRNGIYLPKGTWYDYFTGATYEGGCVLNDYFAPIWKLPVLVKSGAIIPMVNANNNPSEIDKNRRVFELYPDGKTEFTLYDDDGTTQKYLSNEKATTRITSDLNNKQVLTVSIDKTEGTFDGMVKNQSTTFYLNTNAKPKKLTAVIGGKKIRLTEAEQGDNTWQYVQASNINRFSTANSEMERLLVTKNAQIIVRLASCDITKEAVTLRIDGFTRLNKSNETLRKKGVLTAPELLEADVQSYSVTPKWKPVQNADYYEIAFNGQTYTTIRHNSLLFDDLQPTTDYDFKVRAVNSEGASEWTPLHVKTAVNPLEYAIQGLTATSTARDMEGFEINRLVDFSTTGDIWHTYYYTKAVPFDFTVDLHSTNTLDKLQYVPRANGGNGTITKCDIAVSKDGRNWTEIGPQQWARDGKTKEVTLSTHPVARYVKVSVKEAVGNFGSGREFYVFKVPGTKTILPGDINLDGKVDENDFTSYMNYTGLKKGDADFDGYISGGDINGNGLIDAYDISNVAMHLEDGWNDDDVAPIGGKVYYEYNRKSYAAGDDVIIKVKGKDLQSVNAFNLVFPYSPKELQFVKVETDPSMVMRNLTYDRHHSDGSQVLYPTFVNVGDHHTFNGDADLLVIRMKALKPFVVKNTTAKGLLVDKQLEEVELK
;
A
#
# COMPACT_ATOMS: atom_id res chain seq x y z
N MET A 1 10.72 -10.53 -81.01
CA MET A 1 12.17 -10.22 -81.06
C MET A 1 12.62 -9.72 -79.70
N LYS A 2 13.30 -10.55 -78.91
CA LYS A 2 14.75 -10.54 -78.68
C LYS A 2 15.26 -9.40 -77.75
N LYS A 3 15.42 -9.77 -76.47
CA LYS A 3 16.55 -9.52 -75.54
C LYS A 3 17.40 -8.24 -75.70
N LYS A 4 17.39 -7.41 -74.64
CA LYS A 4 18.51 -7.07 -73.70
C LYS A 4 18.03 -5.92 -72.79
N LYS A 5 17.61 -6.14 -71.54
CA LYS A 5 18.38 -6.27 -70.27
C LYS A 5 19.44 -5.17 -70.02
N ALA A 6 19.30 -4.55 -68.85
CA ALA A 6 20.25 -3.76 -68.05
C ALA A 6 20.24 -2.23 -68.22
N LYS A 7 19.53 -1.59 -67.28
CA LYS A 7 19.65 -0.24 -66.68
C LYS A 7 18.26 0.38 -66.52
N ILE A 8 18.04 1.04 -65.39
CA ILE A 8 16.75 1.54 -64.85
C ILE A 8 16.03 0.54 -63.92
N LEU A 9 16.74 0.10 -62.88
CA LEU A 9 16.19 -0.27 -61.58
C LEU A 9 17.30 -0.10 -60.53
N LEU A 10 17.62 1.15 -60.22
CA LEU A 10 18.60 1.51 -59.18
C LEU A 10 18.26 2.90 -58.60
N ALA A 11 17.06 3.03 -58.03
CA ALA A 11 16.63 4.20 -57.26
C ALA A 11 15.52 3.86 -56.23
N ALA A 12 15.44 2.60 -55.80
CA ALA A 12 14.43 2.11 -54.84
C ALA A 12 15.02 1.22 -53.73
N LEU A 13 16.32 1.35 -53.47
CA LEU A 13 17.02 0.68 -52.36
C LEU A 13 18.01 1.67 -51.74
N LEU A 14 17.48 2.72 -51.11
CA LEU A 14 18.23 3.71 -50.32
C LEU A 14 17.27 4.42 -49.35
N LEU A 15 16.45 3.63 -48.66
CA LEU A 15 16.03 3.92 -47.29
C LEU A 15 16.75 2.88 -46.44
N ALA A 16 18.07 3.08 -46.34
CA ALA A 16 18.87 2.41 -45.36
C ALA A 16 18.28 2.78 -44.00
N VAL A 17 17.64 1.79 -43.38
CA VAL A 17 17.42 1.72 -41.95
C VAL A 17 18.73 2.13 -41.30
N GLY A 18 18.70 3.23 -40.54
CA GLY A 18 19.80 3.60 -39.69
C GLY A 18 19.96 2.49 -38.64
N GLU A 19 20.81 1.51 -38.93
CA GLU A 19 21.43 0.69 -37.91
C GLU A 19 22.30 1.64 -37.08
N THR A 20 21.72 2.21 -36.03
CA THR A 20 22.49 2.78 -34.94
C THR A 20 23.30 1.65 -34.33
N ALA A 21 24.62 1.78 -34.41
CA ALA A 21 25.60 0.90 -33.79
C ALA A 21 25.31 0.72 -32.29
N PHE A 22 24.70 -0.40 -31.94
CA PHE A 22 24.57 -0.88 -30.56
C PHE A 22 25.08 -2.33 -30.54
N ALA A 23 26.40 -2.51 -30.46
CA ALA A 23 26.98 -3.83 -30.21
C ALA A 23 28.23 -3.65 -29.32
N ASP A 24 27.98 -3.46 -28.02
CA ASP A 24 29.00 -3.44 -26.96
C ASP A 24 29.19 -4.85 -26.33
N GLY A 25 28.60 -5.88 -26.95
CA GLY A 25 28.67 -7.26 -26.48
C GLY A 25 30.01 -7.94 -26.82
N LYS A 26 30.24 -9.13 -26.25
CA LYS A 26 31.47 -9.92 -26.45
C LYS A 26 31.16 -11.14 -27.30
N ALA A 27 31.99 -11.41 -28.31
CA ALA A 27 31.84 -12.60 -29.15
C ALA A 27 31.91 -13.89 -28.32
N VAL A 28 31.12 -14.90 -28.69
CA VAL A 28 31.07 -16.22 -28.04
C VAL A 28 32.07 -17.15 -28.72
N SER A 29 32.95 -17.77 -27.93
CA SER A 29 33.97 -18.69 -28.42
C SER A 29 33.59 -20.17 -28.30
N GLY A 30 32.54 -20.52 -27.54
CA GLY A 30 32.05 -21.90 -27.47
C GLY A 30 30.94 -22.14 -26.44
N ILE A 31 30.38 -23.35 -26.46
CA ILE A 31 29.37 -23.82 -25.50
C ILE A 31 29.73 -25.22 -25.00
N ARG A 32 29.55 -25.48 -23.71
CA ARG A 32 29.84 -26.78 -23.11
C ARG A 32 28.77 -27.20 -22.12
N GLN A 33 28.18 -28.37 -22.33
CA GLN A 33 27.34 -29.00 -21.30
C GLN A 33 28.21 -29.59 -20.19
N ILE A 34 28.02 -29.14 -18.95
CA ILE A 34 28.86 -29.56 -17.81
C ILE A 34 28.16 -30.59 -16.91
N ASN A 35 26.82 -30.67 -16.97
CA ASN A 35 26.02 -31.68 -16.29
C ASN A 35 24.64 -31.82 -17.00
N PRO A 36 23.71 -32.70 -16.54
CA PRO A 36 22.43 -32.90 -17.21
C PRO A 36 21.52 -31.67 -17.36
N THR A 37 21.69 -30.63 -16.53
CA THR A 37 20.83 -29.44 -16.50
C THR A 37 21.57 -28.15 -16.81
N THR A 38 22.88 -28.16 -16.98
CA THR A 38 23.69 -26.94 -17.04
C THR A 38 24.63 -26.92 -18.25
N VAL A 39 24.69 -25.77 -18.92
CA VAL A 39 25.68 -25.44 -19.94
C VAL A 39 26.47 -24.18 -19.58
N GLU A 40 27.68 -24.07 -20.07
CA GLU A 40 28.54 -22.89 -19.99
C GLU A 40 28.73 -22.30 -21.38
N ILE A 41 28.52 -20.99 -21.52
CA ILE A 41 28.84 -20.19 -22.69
C ILE A 41 30.17 -19.47 -22.41
N THR A 42 31.17 -19.70 -23.25
CA THR A 42 32.48 -19.04 -23.12
C THR A 42 32.56 -17.86 -24.06
N TYR A 43 32.98 -16.70 -23.55
CA TYR A 43 33.20 -15.48 -24.33
C TYR A 43 34.68 -15.35 -24.74
N SER A 44 34.92 -14.58 -25.80
CA SER A 44 36.24 -14.30 -26.36
C SER A 44 37.23 -13.62 -25.41
N ASP A 45 36.74 -12.98 -24.35
CA ASP A 45 37.55 -12.38 -23.27
C ASP A 45 37.87 -13.37 -22.13
N GLY A 46 37.45 -14.63 -22.26
CA GLY A 46 37.59 -15.67 -21.24
C GLY A 46 36.47 -15.67 -20.18
N GLY A 47 35.51 -14.74 -20.26
CA GLY A 47 34.33 -14.75 -19.39
C GLY A 47 33.46 -15.97 -19.64
N VAL A 48 32.74 -16.43 -18.62
CA VAL A 48 31.82 -17.58 -18.71
C VAL A 48 30.43 -17.18 -18.19
N MET A 49 29.39 -17.50 -18.97
CA MET A 49 27.99 -17.46 -18.54
C MET A 49 27.49 -18.88 -18.32
N THR A 50 26.96 -19.16 -17.16
CA THR A 50 26.28 -20.42 -16.86
C THR A 50 24.80 -20.29 -17.17
N VAL A 51 24.24 -21.25 -17.90
CA VAL A 51 22.79 -21.41 -18.12
C VAL A 51 22.37 -22.73 -17.48
N ASP A 52 21.59 -22.64 -16.39
CA ASP A 52 21.23 -23.78 -15.56
C ASP A 52 19.70 -23.96 -15.45
N PHE A 53 19.19 -25.08 -15.97
CA PHE A 53 17.76 -25.34 -16.10
C PHE A 53 17.15 -25.92 -14.81
N TYR A 54 16.11 -25.25 -14.31
CA TYR A 54 15.30 -25.65 -13.15
C TYR A 54 13.96 -26.27 -13.57
N GLY A 55 13.71 -26.40 -14.88
CA GLY A 55 12.54 -27.02 -15.49
C GLY A 55 12.67 -26.95 -17.01
N GLN A 56 11.61 -27.32 -17.73
CA GLN A 56 11.58 -27.18 -19.21
C GLN A 56 11.59 -25.71 -19.63
N ASN A 57 11.01 -24.82 -18.82
CA ASN A 57 10.73 -23.42 -19.15
C ASN A 57 11.31 -22.43 -18.13
N VAL A 58 12.03 -22.92 -17.10
CA VAL A 58 12.66 -22.10 -16.05
C VAL A 58 14.16 -22.36 -16.03
N PHE A 59 14.96 -21.30 -16.14
CA PHE A 59 16.42 -21.41 -16.15
C PHE A 59 17.08 -20.20 -15.48
N ARG A 60 18.29 -20.42 -14.98
CA ARG A 60 19.12 -19.44 -14.27
C ARG A 60 20.30 -19.04 -15.14
N LEU A 61 20.53 -17.74 -15.26
CA LEU A 61 21.71 -17.14 -15.85
C LEU A 61 22.64 -16.66 -14.74
N PHE A 62 23.91 -17.04 -14.82
CA PHE A 62 24.93 -16.62 -13.85
C PHE A 62 26.23 -16.23 -14.55
N ARG A 63 26.76 -15.04 -14.26
CA ARG A 63 28.06 -14.57 -14.75
C ARG A 63 28.74 -13.65 -13.75
N ASP A 64 29.97 -13.98 -13.40
CA ASP A 64 30.82 -13.18 -12.51
C ASP A 64 32.08 -12.71 -13.28
N PRO A 65 32.27 -11.40 -13.51
CA PRO A 65 33.46 -10.87 -14.17
C PRO A 65 34.78 -11.19 -13.45
N LYS A 66 34.75 -11.50 -12.15
CA LYS A 66 35.95 -11.91 -11.38
C LYS A 66 36.22 -13.41 -11.45
N GLY A 67 35.37 -14.17 -12.16
CA GLY A 67 35.38 -15.63 -12.16
C GLY A 67 34.68 -16.22 -10.92
N GLY A 68 34.13 -17.41 -11.07
CA GLY A 68 33.42 -18.10 -9.99
C GLY A 68 32.42 -19.13 -10.53
N ILE A 69 31.87 -19.93 -9.61
CA ILE A 69 30.78 -20.87 -9.90
C ILE A 69 29.46 -20.33 -9.37
N VAL A 70 28.35 -20.88 -9.88
CA VAL A 70 26.99 -20.65 -9.38
C VAL A 70 26.94 -20.87 -7.88
N ARG A 71 26.33 -19.94 -7.15
CA ARG A 71 26.29 -19.91 -5.68
C ARG A 71 25.03 -19.19 -5.18
N ASP A 72 24.65 -19.39 -3.93
CA ASP A 72 23.54 -18.62 -3.34
C ASP A 72 23.97 -17.18 -3.03
N PRO A 73 23.06 -16.19 -3.12
CA PRO A 73 23.35 -14.82 -2.75
C PRO A 73 23.69 -14.74 -1.26
N ALA A 74 24.63 -13.87 -0.92
CA ALA A 74 24.96 -13.59 0.48
C ALA A 74 23.74 -13.00 1.19
N SER A 75 23.50 -13.44 2.42
CA SER A 75 22.47 -12.91 3.31
C SER A 75 22.99 -12.80 4.73
N ASN A 76 22.60 -11.74 5.42
CA ASN A 76 22.86 -11.55 6.83
C ASN A 76 21.68 -10.74 7.41
N PRO A 77 20.81 -11.33 8.26
CA PRO A 77 20.85 -12.70 8.76
C PRO A 77 20.63 -13.74 7.65
N PRO A 78 20.96 -15.03 7.89
CA PRO A 78 20.78 -16.09 6.89
C PRO A 78 19.31 -16.21 6.44
N ALA A 79 19.06 -16.01 5.16
CA ALA A 79 17.74 -16.16 4.56
C ALA A 79 17.84 -16.89 3.22
N ARG A 80 16.75 -17.57 2.81
CA ARG A 80 16.70 -18.34 1.57
C ARG A 80 15.50 -17.93 0.73
N ILE A 81 15.74 -17.45 -0.49
CA ILE A 81 14.67 -17.16 -1.45
C ILE A 81 14.12 -18.48 -2.02
N LEU A 82 15.01 -19.40 -2.43
CA LEU A 82 14.63 -20.68 -3.04
C LEU A 82 14.15 -21.70 -1.99
N LEU A 83 13.19 -22.54 -2.40
CA LEU A 83 12.82 -23.76 -1.69
C LEU A 83 14.01 -24.74 -1.56
N ASP A 84 13.85 -25.78 -0.73
CA ASP A 84 14.81 -26.89 -0.63
C ASP A 84 14.93 -27.68 -1.93
N ASN A 85 13.82 -27.85 -2.65
CA ASN A 85 13.76 -28.59 -3.90
C ASN A 85 13.07 -27.75 -5.00
N PRO A 86 13.74 -26.71 -5.53
CA PRO A 86 13.14 -25.77 -6.49
C PRO A 86 13.12 -26.30 -7.94
N ARG A 87 13.76 -27.44 -8.22
CA ARG A 87 13.89 -27.99 -9.57
C ARG A 87 12.74 -28.93 -9.93
N LYS A 88 12.19 -28.75 -11.12
CA LYS A 88 11.45 -29.77 -11.88
C LYS A 88 12.38 -30.40 -12.93
N ASN A 89 11.93 -31.48 -13.56
CA ASN A 89 12.69 -32.16 -14.61
C ASN A 89 12.83 -31.27 -15.86
N ALA A 90 14.06 -30.90 -16.21
CA ALA A 90 14.39 -30.12 -17.42
C ALA A 90 14.39 -30.95 -18.72
N GLY A 91 14.28 -32.28 -18.62
CA GLY A 91 14.44 -33.18 -19.75
C GLY A 91 15.88 -33.22 -20.27
N ARG A 92 16.06 -33.68 -21.52
CA ARG A 92 17.36 -33.71 -22.18
C ARG A 92 17.65 -32.35 -22.81
N LEU A 93 18.79 -31.76 -22.47
CA LEU A 93 19.28 -30.57 -23.15
C LEU A 93 19.78 -30.91 -24.57
N SER A 94 19.39 -30.08 -25.53
CA SER A 94 19.94 -30.05 -26.88
C SER A 94 20.90 -28.87 -27.00
N VAL A 95 22.18 -29.15 -27.21
CA VAL A 95 23.23 -28.13 -27.39
C VAL A 95 23.59 -28.06 -28.86
N ASN A 96 23.56 -26.85 -29.43
CA ASN A 96 23.97 -26.57 -30.80
C ASN A 96 25.16 -25.60 -30.80
N GLU A 97 26.20 -25.95 -31.56
CA GLU A 97 27.35 -25.08 -31.79
C GLU A 97 27.71 -25.11 -33.27
N THR A 98 27.55 -23.98 -33.95
CA THR A 98 27.97 -23.76 -35.33
C THR A 98 28.61 -22.37 -35.47
N ASP A 99 29.13 -22.05 -36.67
CA ASP A 99 29.69 -20.73 -36.97
C ASP A 99 28.67 -19.58 -36.87
N ALA A 100 27.37 -19.88 -36.94
CA ALA A 100 26.30 -18.89 -36.91
C ALA A 100 25.33 -19.03 -35.72
N ASP A 101 25.36 -20.13 -34.98
CA ASP A 101 24.35 -20.49 -33.96
C ASP A 101 25.02 -21.14 -32.74
N VAL A 102 24.93 -20.49 -31.58
CA VAL A 102 25.30 -21.06 -30.28
C VAL A 102 24.05 -21.09 -29.40
N ALA A 103 23.51 -22.27 -29.15
CA ALA A 103 22.23 -22.39 -28.45
C ALA A 103 22.14 -23.61 -27.55
N VAL A 104 21.30 -23.49 -26.52
CA VAL A 104 20.84 -24.61 -25.70
C VAL A 104 19.31 -24.61 -25.68
N ALA A 105 18.71 -25.79 -25.76
CA ALA A 105 17.26 -25.94 -25.74
C ALA A 105 16.81 -27.10 -24.85
N THR A 106 15.64 -26.91 -24.25
CA THR A 106 14.78 -27.96 -23.70
C THR A 106 13.70 -28.31 -24.73
N ALA A 107 12.63 -29.02 -24.33
CA ALA A 107 11.47 -29.21 -25.20
C ALA A 107 10.61 -27.93 -25.34
N GLU A 108 10.71 -26.98 -24.39
CA GLU A 108 9.82 -25.82 -24.32
C GLU A 108 10.53 -24.48 -24.58
N VAL A 109 11.84 -24.39 -24.35
CA VAL A 109 12.60 -23.14 -24.51
C VAL A 109 13.87 -23.37 -25.30
N ARG A 110 14.23 -22.38 -26.12
CA ARG A 110 15.56 -22.25 -26.72
C ARG A 110 16.19 -20.94 -26.25
N VAL A 111 17.42 -21.03 -25.73
CA VAL A 111 18.28 -19.91 -25.39
C VAL A 111 19.39 -19.85 -26.42
N HIS A 112 19.37 -18.82 -27.26
CA HIS A 112 20.32 -18.58 -28.34
C HIS A 112 21.24 -17.41 -27.98
N PHE A 113 22.53 -17.52 -28.31
CA PHE A 113 23.51 -16.45 -28.20
C PHE A 113 24.12 -16.17 -29.57
N ASP A 114 24.02 -14.93 -30.03
CA ASP A 114 24.66 -14.52 -31.28
C ASP A 114 26.19 -14.66 -31.16
N ARG A 115 26.84 -15.32 -32.11
CA ARG A 115 28.27 -15.63 -32.00
C ARG A 115 29.16 -14.38 -32.04
N SER A 116 28.76 -13.34 -32.76
CA SER A 116 29.58 -12.13 -32.96
C SER A 116 29.45 -11.13 -31.82
N THR A 117 28.24 -10.97 -31.29
CA THR A 117 27.90 -9.97 -30.27
C THR A 117 27.72 -10.60 -28.88
N GLY A 118 27.41 -11.89 -28.79
CA GLY A 118 27.09 -12.57 -27.54
C GLY A 118 25.75 -12.21 -26.93
N LEU A 119 24.90 -11.47 -27.65
CA LEU A 119 23.56 -11.09 -27.19
C LEU A 119 22.64 -12.30 -27.15
N MET A 120 21.85 -12.41 -26.08
CA MET A 120 20.91 -13.50 -25.87
C MET A 120 19.56 -13.25 -26.55
N THR A 121 18.95 -14.32 -27.07
CA THR A 121 17.56 -14.39 -27.50
C THR A 121 16.91 -15.64 -26.91
N VAL A 122 15.69 -15.53 -26.38
CA VAL A 122 14.92 -16.65 -25.82
C VAL A 122 13.65 -16.83 -26.62
N THR A 123 13.42 -18.06 -27.09
CA THR A 123 12.24 -18.45 -27.85
C THR A 123 11.42 -19.47 -27.06
N ASP A 124 10.12 -19.21 -26.94
CA ASP A 124 9.15 -20.22 -26.49
C ASP A 124 8.90 -21.19 -27.65
N LEU A 125 9.37 -22.43 -27.53
CA LEU A 125 9.25 -23.46 -28.57
C LEU A 125 7.83 -24.00 -28.70
N ARG A 126 6.95 -23.77 -27.72
CA ARG A 126 5.54 -24.23 -27.77
C ARG A 126 4.72 -23.43 -28.79
N ASN A 127 5.10 -22.18 -29.05
CA ASN A 127 4.43 -21.28 -30.00
C ASN A 127 5.37 -20.64 -31.03
N GLY A 128 6.69 -20.83 -30.92
CA GLY A 128 7.70 -20.28 -31.82
C GLY A 128 7.99 -18.78 -31.62
N LYS A 129 7.47 -18.16 -30.55
CA LYS A 129 7.59 -16.73 -30.31
C LYS A 129 8.92 -16.41 -29.62
N GLU A 130 9.61 -15.39 -30.12
CA GLU A 130 10.68 -14.72 -29.39
C GLU A 130 10.08 -13.92 -28.23
N VAL A 131 10.43 -14.28 -27.00
CA VAL A 131 9.86 -13.68 -25.78
C VAL A 131 10.85 -12.75 -25.08
N ILE A 132 12.15 -12.96 -25.24
CA ILE A 132 13.20 -12.11 -24.67
C ILE A 132 14.28 -11.89 -25.72
N LYS A 133 14.73 -10.64 -25.85
CA LYS A 133 15.89 -10.28 -26.66
C LYS A 133 16.75 -9.26 -25.93
N GLU A 134 18.01 -9.60 -25.69
CA GLU A 134 19.01 -8.67 -25.18
C GLU A 134 19.44 -7.73 -26.32
N VAL A 135 19.44 -6.41 -26.07
CA VAL A 135 19.80 -5.40 -27.09
C VAL A 135 21.16 -4.75 -26.81
N LYS A 136 21.68 -4.95 -25.60
CA LYS A 136 23.02 -4.52 -25.19
C LYS A 136 23.57 -5.55 -24.21
N GLY A 137 24.85 -5.90 -24.36
CA GLY A 137 25.51 -6.83 -23.45
C GLY A 137 25.43 -6.33 -21.99
N VAL A 138 25.31 -7.28 -21.06
CA VAL A 138 25.27 -7.02 -19.61
C VAL A 138 26.34 -6.01 -19.17
N ASP A 139 25.90 -4.91 -18.55
CA ASP A 139 26.78 -3.87 -18.02
C ASP A 139 27.18 -4.20 -16.58
N PHE A 140 28.46 -4.47 -16.38
CA PHE A 140 29.06 -4.74 -15.07
C PHE A 140 29.82 -3.51 -14.57
N GLN A 141 29.26 -2.84 -13.58
CA GLN A 141 29.91 -1.75 -12.85
C GLN A 141 30.38 -2.26 -11.48
N LYS A 142 31.23 -1.46 -10.81
CA LYS A 142 31.88 -1.87 -9.55
C LYS A 142 30.89 -2.43 -8.50
N ASN A 143 29.71 -1.82 -8.38
CA ASN A 143 28.68 -2.17 -7.40
C ASN A 143 27.29 -2.33 -8.04
N ARG A 144 27.18 -2.47 -9.36
CA ARG A 144 25.89 -2.53 -10.04
C ARG A 144 25.99 -3.38 -11.30
N THR A 145 24.98 -4.19 -11.55
CA THR A 145 24.84 -4.97 -12.78
C THR A 145 23.52 -4.62 -13.44
N THR A 146 23.55 -4.37 -14.75
CA THR A 146 22.37 -3.99 -15.53
C THR A 146 22.20 -4.90 -16.75
N VAL A 147 20.99 -5.45 -16.92
CA VAL A 147 20.56 -6.18 -18.12
C VAL A 147 19.64 -5.28 -18.94
N THR A 148 19.83 -5.21 -20.26
CA THR A 148 19.01 -4.41 -21.17
C THR A 148 18.34 -5.28 -22.22
N LEU A 149 17.01 -5.34 -22.16
CA LEU A 149 16.17 -6.12 -23.06
C LEU A 149 15.40 -5.21 -24.02
N ALA A 150 14.96 -5.75 -25.16
CA ALA A 150 14.01 -5.08 -26.04
C ALA A 150 12.65 -4.93 -25.34
N ASN A 151 11.99 -3.80 -25.58
CA ASN A 151 10.61 -3.54 -25.17
C ASN A 151 9.72 -3.56 -26.41
N ALA A 152 8.83 -4.54 -26.52
CA ALA A 152 7.96 -4.66 -27.68
C ALA A 152 6.80 -3.66 -27.61
N ALA A 153 6.37 -3.17 -28.78
CA ALA A 153 5.18 -2.33 -28.85
C ALA A 153 3.95 -3.11 -28.35
N GLY A 154 3.23 -2.54 -27.37
CA GLY A 154 2.06 -3.19 -26.76
C GLY A 154 2.35 -4.07 -25.55
N GLU A 155 3.63 -4.21 -25.17
CA GLU A 155 4.04 -5.03 -24.02
C GLU A 155 3.76 -4.32 -22.69
N TYR A 156 3.20 -5.07 -21.72
CA TYR A 156 2.90 -4.58 -20.38
C TYR A 156 3.65 -5.39 -19.33
N PHE A 157 3.99 -4.73 -18.23
CA PHE A 157 4.82 -5.26 -17.15
C PHE A 157 4.11 -5.14 -15.81
N TYR A 158 4.19 -6.20 -15.01
CA TYR A 158 3.58 -6.31 -13.69
C TYR A 158 4.56 -6.96 -12.71
N GLY A 159 4.34 -6.80 -11.42
CA GLY A 159 5.22 -7.32 -10.37
C GLY A 159 5.85 -6.20 -9.54
N GLY A 160 7.01 -6.47 -8.96
CA GLY A 160 7.79 -5.55 -8.13
C GLY A 160 7.44 -5.59 -6.64
N GLY A 161 6.50 -6.46 -6.23
CA GLY A 161 6.00 -6.54 -4.86
C GLY A 161 4.81 -5.61 -4.61
N VAL A 162 4.71 -5.09 -3.39
CA VAL A 162 3.67 -4.14 -2.98
C VAL A 162 4.11 -2.72 -3.40
N GLN A 163 3.89 -2.41 -4.67
CA GLN A 163 4.16 -1.08 -5.25
C GLN A 163 2.95 -0.18 -5.00
N ASN A 164 3.03 0.67 -3.98
CA ASN A 164 1.87 1.43 -3.49
C ASN A 164 1.29 2.30 -4.61
N GLY A 165 -0.03 2.25 -4.79
CA GLY A 165 -0.80 2.97 -5.80
C GLY A 165 -0.74 2.43 -7.23
N ARG A 166 0.02 1.35 -7.49
CA ARG A 166 0.37 0.92 -8.85
C ARG A 166 0.23 -0.59 -9.04
N PHE A 167 -0.15 -1.00 -10.25
CA PHE A 167 -0.13 -2.40 -10.66
C PHE A 167 0.44 -2.65 -12.05
N SER A 168 0.26 -1.70 -12.99
CA SER A 168 0.74 -1.78 -14.38
C SER A 168 1.86 -0.76 -14.61
N HIS A 169 3.03 -1.23 -15.07
CA HIS A 169 4.28 -0.45 -15.04
C HIS A 169 4.83 -0.06 -16.41
N ARG A 170 4.08 -0.27 -17.49
CA ARG A 170 4.53 0.09 -18.85
C ARG A 170 4.91 1.57 -18.95
N GLY A 171 6.10 1.86 -19.47
CA GLY A 171 6.61 3.23 -19.61
C GLY A 171 6.95 3.89 -18.28
N LYS A 172 7.07 3.11 -17.19
CA LYS A 172 7.41 3.59 -15.85
C LYS A 172 8.69 2.92 -15.36
N ARG A 173 9.34 3.58 -14.40
CA ARG A 173 10.41 3.01 -13.59
C ARG A 173 9.87 2.71 -12.20
N ILE A 174 10.22 1.54 -11.67
CA ILE A 174 9.89 1.13 -10.30
C ILE A 174 11.15 0.80 -9.52
N GLU A 175 11.09 1.05 -8.21
CA GLU A 175 12.15 0.68 -7.27
C GLU A 175 11.87 -0.72 -6.72
N ILE A 176 12.92 -1.51 -6.60
CA ILE A 176 12.92 -2.82 -5.93
C ILE A 176 13.74 -2.64 -4.66
N VAL A 177 13.17 -1.85 -3.77
CA VAL A 177 13.81 -1.31 -2.58
C VAL A 177 12.80 -1.41 -1.45
N ASN A 178 13.28 -1.78 -0.26
CA ASN A 178 12.47 -1.56 0.93
C ASN A 178 12.50 -0.07 1.25
N THR A 179 11.43 0.66 0.96
CA THR A 179 11.44 2.12 1.11
C THR A 179 11.02 2.59 2.49
N ASN A 180 10.46 1.71 3.33
CA ASN A 180 9.77 2.09 4.57
C ASN A 180 8.79 3.26 4.37
N SER A 181 8.13 3.30 3.21
CA SER A 181 7.18 4.34 2.81
C SER A 181 5.87 3.63 2.47
N TRP A 182 4.84 3.98 3.22
CA TRP A 182 3.59 3.23 3.29
C TRP A 182 2.47 3.87 2.45
N THR A 183 2.73 5.03 1.88
CA THR A 183 1.80 5.89 1.12
C THR A 183 1.95 5.70 -0.39
N ASP A 184 1.14 6.39 -1.19
CA ASP A 184 1.21 6.35 -2.66
C ASP A 184 2.62 6.67 -3.18
N GLY A 185 3.08 5.94 -4.19
CA GLY A 185 4.45 6.06 -4.73
C GLY A 185 5.52 5.28 -3.95
N GLY A 186 5.28 4.94 -2.68
CA GLY A 186 6.15 4.09 -1.85
C GLY A 186 6.14 2.60 -2.23
N VAL A 187 6.94 1.79 -1.52
CA VAL A 187 7.01 0.32 -1.67
C VAL A 187 6.99 -0.32 -0.28
N ALA A 188 5.82 -0.82 0.13
CA ALA A 188 5.63 -1.40 1.47
C ALA A 188 6.25 -2.80 1.64
N SER A 189 6.47 -3.53 0.54
CA SER A 189 7.10 -4.86 0.57
C SER A 189 7.60 -5.23 -0.82
N PRO A 190 8.87 -4.96 -1.16
CA PRO A 190 9.41 -5.21 -2.49
C PRO A 190 9.51 -6.72 -2.80
N ALA A 191 9.49 -7.06 -4.10
CA ALA A 191 9.87 -8.38 -4.57
C ALA A 191 10.69 -8.23 -5.86
N PRO A 192 11.90 -8.84 -5.96
CA PRO A 192 12.70 -8.82 -7.17
C PRO A 192 12.13 -9.79 -8.20
N PHE A 193 10.90 -9.55 -8.63
CA PHE A 193 10.15 -10.38 -9.55
C PHE A 193 9.25 -9.48 -10.38
N TYR A 194 9.33 -9.61 -11.70
CA TYR A 194 8.36 -9.04 -12.61
C TYR A 194 8.04 -10.02 -13.74
N TRP A 195 6.91 -9.81 -14.38
CA TRP A 195 6.53 -10.56 -15.56
C TRP A 195 5.90 -9.66 -16.63
N SER A 196 5.94 -10.15 -17.86
CA SER A 196 5.55 -9.44 -19.05
C SER A 196 4.43 -10.16 -19.82
N THR A 197 3.52 -9.41 -20.44
CA THR A 197 2.59 -9.94 -21.45
C THR A 197 3.29 -10.47 -22.70
N GLY A 198 4.59 -10.20 -22.86
CA GLY A 198 5.49 -10.82 -23.83
C GLY A 198 5.57 -12.34 -23.70
N GLY A 199 5.28 -12.90 -22.51
CA GLY A 199 5.30 -14.35 -22.24
C GLY A 199 6.52 -14.80 -21.45
N TYR A 200 7.06 -13.92 -20.60
CA TYR A 200 8.19 -14.25 -19.75
C TYR A 200 8.11 -13.57 -18.38
N ALA A 201 8.84 -14.11 -17.42
CA ALA A 201 9.10 -13.48 -16.13
C ALA A 201 10.59 -13.52 -15.80
N ALA A 202 10.99 -12.60 -14.94
CA ALA A 202 12.37 -12.42 -14.51
C ALA A 202 12.42 -12.24 -12.99
N MET A 203 13.31 -12.99 -12.35
CA MET A 203 13.58 -12.88 -10.92
C MET A 203 15.09 -12.80 -10.68
N PRO A 204 15.65 -11.58 -10.52
CA PRO A 204 17.01 -11.42 -10.01
C PRO A 204 17.19 -12.18 -8.70
N TYR A 205 18.17 -13.07 -8.64
CA TYR A 205 18.41 -13.93 -7.49
C TYR A 205 19.39 -13.27 -6.51
N THR A 206 18.85 -12.34 -5.72
CA THR A 206 19.64 -11.46 -4.88
C THR A 206 18.86 -10.98 -3.67
N PHE A 207 19.57 -10.50 -2.63
CA PHE A 207 19.02 -9.68 -1.54
C PHE A 207 19.40 -8.20 -1.67
N SER A 208 20.08 -7.80 -2.75
CA SER A 208 20.48 -6.42 -2.99
C SER A 208 19.33 -5.61 -3.59
N PRO A 209 19.18 -4.32 -3.25
CA PRO A 209 18.22 -3.43 -3.88
C PRO A 209 18.46 -3.28 -5.39
N GLY A 210 17.43 -2.85 -6.09
CA GLY A 210 17.48 -2.64 -7.54
C GLY A 210 16.38 -1.72 -8.06
N ALA A 211 16.32 -1.62 -9.39
CA ALA A 211 15.31 -0.83 -10.08
C ALA A 211 15.04 -1.42 -11.47
N TYR A 212 13.77 -1.36 -11.89
CA TYR A 212 13.30 -1.81 -13.20
C TYR A 212 12.74 -0.63 -13.97
N ASP A 213 13.27 -0.36 -15.17
CA ASP A 213 12.76 0.68 -16.07
C ASP A 213 12.10 0.01 -17.28
N PHE A 214 10.79 0.14 -17.41
CA PHE A 214 9.98 -0.47 -18.45
C PHE A 214 9.69 0.48 -19.62
N GLY A 215 10.70 1.27 -19.98
CA GLY A 215 10.67 2.19 -21.12
C GLY A 215 10.25 3.62 -20.77
N SER A 216 10.51 4.07 -19.54
CA SER A 216 10.37 5.46 -19.14
C SER A 216 11.49 6.34 -19.72
N SER A 217 12.74 5.84 -19.72
CA SER A 217 13.89 6.55 -20.30
C SER A 217 14.03 6.34 -21.81
N ASP A 218 13.93 5.08 -22.27
CA ASP A 218 13.88 4.70 -23.68
C ASP A 218 12.78 3.68 -23.91
N LYS A 219 11.73 4.10 -24.61
CA LYS A 219 10.53 3.30 -24.92
C LYS A 219 10.80 1.96 -25.62
N ASN A 220 11.98 1.77 -26.21
CA ASN A 220 12.35 0.53 -26.92
C ASN A 220 13.13 -0.45 -26.03
N THR A 221 13.39 -0.10 -24.77
CA THR A 221 14.19 -0.93 -23.86
C THR A 221 13.50 -1.18 -22.53
N VAL A 222 13.85 -2.31 -21.93
CA VAL A 222 13.59 -2.63 -20.52
C VAL A 222 14.94 -2.80 -19.85
N THR A 223 15.17 -2.12 -18.73
CA THR A 223 16.40 -2.31 -17.94
C THR A 223 16.11 -2.91 -16.58
N ILE A 224 16.93 -3.88 -16.19
CA ILE A 224 16.88 -4.54 -14.88
C ILE A 224 18.23 -4.28 -14.21
N SER A 225 18.24 -3.55 -13.09
CA SER A 225 19.48 -3.21 -12.39
C SER A 225 19.41 -3.60 -10.92
N HIS A 226 20.48 -4.18 -10.39
CA HIS A 226 20.65 -4.43 -8.95
C HIS A 226 22.06 -4.09 -8.48
N GLU A 227 22.21 -3.77 -7.20
CA GLU A 227 23.48 -3.40 -6.56
C GLU A 227 24.38 -4.62 -6.30
N MET A 228 24.79 -5.27 -7.39
CA MET A 228 25.66 -6.45 -7.38
C MET A 228 26.76 -6.31 -8.44
N PRO A 229 27.98 -6.83 -8.20
CA PRO A 229 29.05 -6.83 -9.20
C PRO A 229 29.00 -8.02 -10.18
N TYR A 230 27.94 -8.84 -10.14
CA TYR A 230 27.76 -10.03 -10.98
C TYR A 230 26.29 -10.18 -11.39
N LEU A 231 26.03 -11.00 -12.41
CA LEU A 231 24.69 -11.35 -12.88
C LEU A 231 24.24 -12.64 -12.23
N ASP A 232 23.02 -12.62 -11.68
CA ASP A 232 22.32 -13.81 -11.21
C ASP A 232 20.81 -13.62 -11.40
N LEU A 233 20.24 -14.29 -12.41
CA LEU A 233 18.91 -14.00 -12.90
C LEU A 233 18.19 -15.29 -13.28
N PHE A 234 17.03 -15.56 -12.68
CA PHE A 234 16.10 -16.54 -13.19
C PHE A 234 15.23 -15.92 -14.29
N LEU A 235 15.04 -16.69 -15.36
CA LEU A 235 14.09 -16.42 -16.42
C LEU A 235 13.10 -17.58 -16.50
N MET A 236 11.83 -17.21 -16.69
CA MET A 236 10.70 -18.13 -16.80
C MET A 236 9.95 -17.78 -18.08
N VAL A 237 9.54 -18.78 -18.84
CA VAL A 237 8.83 -18.57 -20.11
C VAL A 237 7.50 -19.30 -20.07
N ASP A 238 6.40 -18.55 -20.15
CA ASP A 238 5.07 -19.11 -20.20
C ASP A 238 4.06 -18.21 -20.88
N THR A 239 2.94 -18.80 -21.25
CA THR A 239 1.92 -18.21 -22.13
C THR A 239 0.83 -17.48 -21.38
N THR A 240 0.71 -17.69 -20.05
CA THR A 240 -0.32 -17.04 -19.23
C THR A 240 0.26 -16.41 -17.96
N PRO A 241 -0.35 -15.33 -17.43
CA PRO A 241 0.04 -14.73 -16.15
C PRO A 241 0.07 -15.73 -14.99
N VAL A 242 -0.91 -16.64 -14.93
CA VAL A 242 -1.02 -17.63 -13.86
C VAL A 242 0.11 -18.65 -13.94
N SER A 243 0.45 -19.12 -15.13
CA SER A 243 1.60 -20.02 -15.31
C SER A 243 2.92 -19.37 -14.90
N LEU A 244 3.14 -18.09 -15.25
CA LEU A 244 4.34 -17.36 -14.85
C LEU A 244 4.44 -17.19 -13.32
N LEU A 245 3.32 -16.96 -12.64
CA LEU A 245 3.27 -16.98 -11.17
C LEU A 245 3.57 -18.38 -10.60
N GLN A 246 3.08 -19.46 -11.23
CA GLN A 246 3.39 -20.82 -10.82
C GLN A 246 4.88 -21.17 -11.02
N ASP A 247 5.51 -20.66 -12.07
CA ASP A 247 6.96 -20.82 -12.29
C ASP A 247 7.77 -20.07 -11.22
N TYR A 248 7.30 -18.89 -10.81
CA TYR A 248 7.86 -18.17 -9.65
C TYR A 248 7.67 -18.98 -8.36
N TYR A 249 6.47 -19.48 -8.08
CA TYR A 249 6.20 -20.28 -6.89
C TYR A 249 6.93 -21.63 -6.87
N GLN A 250 7.23 -22.22 -8.03
CA GLN A 250 8.10 -23.39 -8.10
C GLN A 250 9.47 -23.10 -7.44
N LEU A 251 10.01 -21.90 -7.65
CA LEU A 251 11.28 -21.50 -7.06
C LEU A 251 11.10 -21.08 -5.60
N THR A 252 10.07 -20.28 -5.29
CA THR A 252 9.99 -19.52 -4.04
C THR A 252 8.94 -20.02 -3.04
N GLY A 253 8.10 -20.99 -3.40
CA GLY A 253 6.99 -21.49 -2.59
C GLY A 253 5.63 -20.89 -2.94
N ASN A 254 4.58 -21.71 -2.84
CA ASN A 254 3.19 -21.27 -3.01
C ASN A 254 2.74 -20.39 -1.82
N PRO A 255 1.82 -19.43 -2.04
CA PRO A 255 1.19 -18.69 -0.95
C PRO A 255 0.54 -19.61 0.10
N VAL A 256 0.60 -19.23 1.38
CA VAL A 256 -0.12 -19.96 2.44
C VAL A 256 -1.64 -19.82 2.29
N LEU A 257 -2.40 -20.91 2.48
CA LEU A 257 -3.84 -20.80 2.68
C LEU A 257 -4.10 -20.34 4.11
N LEU A 258 -4.63 -19.12 4.29
CA LEU A 258 -4.93 -18.55 5.60
C LEU A 258 -5.97 -19.39 6.38
N PRO A 259 -5.96 -19.39 7.73
CA PRO A 259 -7.00 -20.04 8.51
C PRO A 259 -8.35 -19.29 8.37
N LYS A 260 -9.46 -19.98 8.56
CA LYS A 260 -10.81 -19.40 8.33
C LYS A 260 -11.08 -18.12 9.13
N PHE A 261 -10.55 -18.02 10.35
CA PHE A 261 -10.72 -16.83 11.19
C PHE A 261 -9.95 -15.60 10.69
N ALA A 262 -8.94 -15.77 9.81
CA ALA A 262 -8.18 -14.66 9.23
C ALA A 262 -8.97 -13.85 8.20
N PHE A 263 -10.06 -14.42 7.66
CA PHE A 263 -10.98 -13.73 6.74
C PHE A 263 -12.01 -12.85 7.46
N TYR A 264 -11.98 -12.83 8.79
CA TYR A 264 -12.72 -11.90 9.64
C TYR A 264 -11.80 -10.76 10.04
N GLU A 265 -12.36 -9.64 10.48
CA GLU A 265 -11.55 -8.55 10.99
C GLU A 265 -10.82 -8.94 12.29
N GLY A 266 -9.60 -8.43 12.43
CA GLY A 266 -8.83 -8.44 13.66
C GLY A 266 -8.87 -7.10 14.36
N HIS A 267 -8.64 -7.08 15.67
CA HIS A 267 -8.45 -5.85 16.45
C HIS A 267 -7.08 -5.85 17.12
N LEU A 268 -6.33 -4.75 17.01
CA LEU A 268 -4.93 -4.67 17.41
C LEU A 268 -4.71 -3.39 18.22
N ASN A 269 -4.10 -3.50 19.41
CA ASN A 269 -3.63 -2.37 20.20
C ASN A 269 -2.66 -2.87 21.30
N ALA A 270 -2.12 -1.97 22.12
CA ALA A 270 -1.58 -2.28 23.44
C ALA A 270 -2.68 -2.21 24.50
N TYR A 271 -2.72 -3.19 25.42
CA TYR A 271 -3.64 -3.18 26.57
C TYR A 271 -2.93 -3.47 27.90
N ASN A 272 -1.62 -3.22 27.95
CA ASN A 272 -0.78 -3.58 29.10
C ASN A 272 0.08 -2.42 29.62
N ARG A 273 0.05 -1.27 28.96
CA ARG A 273 1.01 -0.19 29.17
C ARG A 273 0.36 1.13 29.55
N ASP A 274 -0.68 1.52 28.82
CA ASP A 274 -1.14 2.90 28.78
C ASP A 274 -2.11 3.24 29.92
N TYR A 275 -2.38 4.53 30.10
CA TYR A 275 -3.17 5.08 31.21
C TYR A 275 -4.30 5.96 30.69
N TRP A 276 -5.50 5.80 31.24
CA TRP A 276 -6.67 6.59 30.89
C TRP A 276 -7.01 7.59 31.98
N LYS A 277 -7.04 8.88 31.64
CA LYS A 277 -7.39 9.96 32.56
C LYS A 277 -8.70 10.62 32.16
N GLU A 278 -9.62 10.74 33.11
CA GLU A 278 -10.91 11.39 32.89
C GLU A 278 -10.69 12.85 32.42
N THR A 279 -11.46 13.28 31.43
CA THR A 279 -11.50 14.67 30.97
C THR A 279 -12.92 15.19 30.94
N THR A 280 -13.08 16.47 31.30
CA THR A 280 -14.33 17.23 31.21
C THR A 280 -14.28 18.30 30.12
N GLU A 281 -13.18 18.36 29.35
CA GLU A 281 -13.04 19.29 28.24
C GLU A 281 -14.01 18.89 27.11
N GLU A 282 -14.80 19.85 26.62
CA GLU A 282 -15.76 19.60 25.56
C GLU A 282 -15.06 19.18 24.26
N GLY A 283 -15.56 18.12 23.61
CA GLY A 283 -14.99 17.59 22.37
C GLY A 283 -13.71 16.78 22.53
N LYS A 284 -13.15 16.65 23.74
CA LYS A 284 -11.90 15.91 24.00
C LYS A 284 -12.15 14.55 24.64
N GLY A 285 -11.31 13.58 24.31
CA GLY A 285 -11.33 12.24 24.88
C GLY A 285 -12.43 11.31 24.32
N ILE A 286 -12.30 10.03 24.66
CA ILE A 286 -13.14 8.92 24.19
C ILE A 286 -14.18 8.58 25.24
N LEU A 287 -15.43 8.37 24.83
CA LEU A 287 -16.53 7.99 25.71
C LEU A 287 -16.45 6.48 26.02
N PHE A 288 -16.50 6.12 27.31
CA PHE A 288 -16.50 4.74 27.79
C PHE A 288 -17.86 4.33 28.41
N GLU A 289 -17.99 3.06 28.79
CA GLU A 289 -19.23 2.45 29.28
C GLU A 289 -19.79 3.07 30.56
N ASP A 290 -18.96 3.75 31.35
CA ASP A 290 -19.37 4.48 32.56
C ASP A 290 -20.00 5.86 32.27
N GLY A 291 -20.08 6.26 31.00
CA GLY A 291 -20.65 7.53 30.56
C GLY A 291 -19.67 8.71 30.65
N LYS A 292 -18.41 8.47 30.98
CA LYS A 292 -17.36 9.50 31.09
C LYS A 292 -16.42 9.47 29.88
N ARG A 293 -15.71 10.58 29.68
CA ARG A 293 -14.68 10.70 28.65
C ARG A 293 -13.29 10.59 29.23
N TYR A 294 -12.42 9.89 28.53
CA TYR A 294 -11.04 9.66 28.94
C TYR A 294 -10.05 9.98 27.82
N VAL A 295 -8.87 10.47 28.20
CA VAL A 295 -7.73 10.66 27.30
C VAL A 295 -6.67 9.64 27.65
N GLU A 296 -6.17 8.95 26.63
CA GLU A 296 -5.08 8.00 26.75
C GLU A 296 -3.74 8.71 26.94
N SER A 297 -2.84 8.08 27.68
CA SER A 297 -1.48 8.55 27.90
C SER A 297 -0.55 7.37 28.10
N GLN A 298 0.53 7.31 27.30
CA GLN A 298 1.57 6.30 27.50
C GLN A 298 2.36 6.50 28.81
N LYS A 299 2.36 7.74 29.34
CA LYS A 299 3.01 8.08 30.60
C LYS A 299 2.00 8.06 31.75
N ASP A 300 2.45 7.62 32.91
CA ASP A 300 1.66 7.70 34.13
C ASP A 300 1.40 9.18 34.47
N ASN A 301 0.15 9.60 34.28
CA ASN A 301 -0.33 10.95 34.54
C ASN A 301 -1.34 10.98 35.72
N GLY A 302 -1.32 9.92 36.55
CA GLY A 302 -2.30 9.64 37.59
C GLY A 302 -3.61 9.01 37.09
N GLY A 303 -3.65 8.58 35.82
CA GLY A 303 -4.78 7.86 35.21
C GLY A 303 -4.90 6.40 35.63
N ILE A 304 -5.91 5.72 35.10
CA ILE A 304 -6.17 4.29 35.33
C ILE A 304 -5.35 3.49 34.33
N LYS A 305 -4.42 2.67 34.82
CA LYS A 305 -3.58 1.82 33.97
C LYS A 305 -4.39 0.68 33.35
N GLU A 306 -4.14 0.39 32.09
CA GLU A 306 -4.71 -0.76 31.38
C GLU A 306 -4.19 -2.10 31.90
N SER A 307 -4.94 -3.17 31.61
CA SER A 307 -4.46 -4.56 31.70
C SER A 307 -5.25 -5.44 30.73
N LEU A 308 -4.63 -6.53 30.23
CA LEU A 308 -5.30 -7.45 29.29
C LEU A 308 -6.64 -7.97 29.80
N ASN A 309 -6.71 -8.31 31.10
CA ASN A 309 -7.85 -9.04 31.68
C ASN A 309 -8.81 -8.16 32.49
N GLY A 310 -8.51 -6.87 32.70
CA GLY A 310 -9.37 -5.96 33.45
C GLY A 310 -9.45 -6.27 34.96
N GLU A 311 -8.48 -7.01 35.49
CA GLU A 311 -8.47 -7.60 36.82
C GLU A 311 -8.11 -6.59 37.94
N LYS A 312 -7.77 -5.35 37.59
CA LYS A 312 -7.28 -4.32 38.51
C LYS A 312 -8.27 -3.16 38.68
N GLN A 313 -9.56 -3.47 38.68
CA GLN A 313 -10.66 -2.49 38.71
C GLN A 313 -10.62 -1.51 37.53
N ASN A 314 -10.17 -2.01 36.37
CA ASN A 314 -9.90 -1.25 35.15
C ASN A 314 -10.56 -1.91 33.93
N TYR A 315 -11.63 -2.69 34.12
CA TYR A 315 -12.21 -3.57 33.09
C TYR A 315 -12.50 -2.87 31.76
N GLN A 316 -13.07 -1.66 31.78
CA GLN A 316 -13.40 -0.90 30.56
C GLN A 316 -12.16 -0.54 29.71
N PHE A 317 -10.96 -0.54 30.28
CA PHE A 317 -9.70 -0.26 29.59
C PHE A 317 -8.90 -1.55 29.28
N SER A 318 -9.60 -2.69 29.17
CA SER A 318 -8.96 -4.00 28.97
C SER A 318 -9.23 -4.61 27.60
N ALA A 319 -8.35 -5.50 27.16
CA ALA A 319 -8.55 -6.29 25.95
C ALA A 319 -9.83 -7.17 26.02
N ARG A 320 -10.26 -7.61 27.21
CA ARG A 320 -11.54 -8.32 27.37
C ARG A 320 -12.74 -7.43 27.07
N ALA A 321 -12.71 -6.17 27.51
CA ALA A 321 -13.78 -5.23 27.20
C ALA A 321 -13.90 -4.95 25.70
N VAL A 322 -12.79 -4.98 24.95
CA VAL A 322 -12.82 -4.91 23.48
C VAL A 322 -13.67 -6.05 22.90
N ILE A 323 -13.38 -7.30 23.28
CA ILE A 323 -14.12 -8.48 22.81
C ILE A 323 -15.61 -8.34 23.17
N ASP A 324 -15.91 -7.85 24.37
CA ASP A 324 -17.28 -7.61 24.81
C ASP A 324 -17.99 -6.52 24.01
N ARG A 325 -17.28 -5.45 23.58
CA ARG A 325 -17.83 -4.40 22.70
C ARG A 325 -18.21 -4.97 21.34
N TYR A 326 -17.31 -5.70 20.68
CA TYR A 326 -17.62 -6.36 19.40
C TYR A 326 -18.85 -7.26 19.52
N LYS A 327 -18.91 -8.06 20.59
CA LYS A 327 -20.06 -8.93 20.85
C LYS A 327 -21.35 -8.17 21.13
N LYS A 328 -21.29 -7.11 21.94
CA LYS A 328 -22.43 -6.24 22.30
C LYS A 328 -23.00 -5.56 21.06
N ASP A 329 -22.13 -5.09 20.19
CA ASP A 329 -22.50 -4.40 18.95
C ASP A 329 -22.73 -5.36 17.77
N ASP A 330 -22.80 -6.67 18.00
CA ASP A 330 -23.01 -7.72 16.97
C ASP A 330 -22.06 -7.60 15.77
N MET A 331 -20.78 -7.29 16.05
CA MET A 331 -19.72 -7.16 15.06
C MET A 331 -18.92 -8.46 14.94
N PRO A 332 -18.64 -8.94 13.72
CA PRO A 332 -17.71 -10.05 13.53
C PRO A 332 -16.32 -9.74 14.05
N LEU A 333 -15.66 -10.72 14.68
CA LEU A 333 -14.30 -10.60 15.17
C LEU A 333 -13.63 -11.97 15.09
N GLY A 334 -12.56 -12.06 14.30
CA GLY A 334 -11.80 -13.31 14.14
C GLY A 334 -10.71 -13.49 15.19
N TRP A 335 -10.03 -12.40 15.53
CA TRP A 335 -8.85 -12.44 16.38
C TRP A 335 -8.55 -11.06 17.02
N ILE A 336 -7.79 -11.07 18.12
CA ILE A 336 -7.32 -9.86 18.81
C ILE A 336 -5.82 -9.93 19.08
N LEU A 337 -5.10 -8.82 18.92
CA LEU A 337 -3.68 -8.68 19.24
C LEU A 337 -3.52 -7.61 20.34
N PRO A 338 -3.08 -7.99 21.56
CA PRO A 338 -3.19 -7.10 22.73
C PRO A 338 -1.89 -6.40 23.15
N ASN A 339 -0.82 -6.52 22.36
CA ASN A 339 0.52 -6.03 22.72
C ASN A 339 1.20 -5.24 21.57
N ASP A 340 0.43 -4.59 20.71
CA ASP A 340 0.96 -3.86 19.56
C ASP A 340 1.75 -2.61 20.03
N GLY A 341 3.04 -2.57 19.72
CA GLY A 341 3.92 -1.43 20.01
C GLY A 341 4.99 -1.68 21.08
N TYR A 342 6.09 -0.93 20.97
CA TYR A 342 7.26 -1.08 21.82
C TYR A 342 6.96 -0.84 23.30
N GLY A 343 7.50 -1.69 24.17
CA GLY A 343 7.29 -1.56 25.61
C GLY A 343 5.93 -2.02 26.12
N ALA A 344 5.00 -2.46 25.25
CA ALA A 344 3.67 -2.87 25.66
C ALA A 344 3.70 -4.11 26.56
N GLY A 345 4.34 -5.19 26.09
CA GLY A 345 4.30 -6.50 26.74
C GLY A 345 2.87 -7.07 26.83
N TYR A 346 2.72 -8.23 27.45
CA TYR A 346 1.42 -8.91 27.62
C TYR A 346 1.15 -9.33 29.08
N GLY A 347 1.87 -8.73 30.03
CA GLY A 347 1.65 -8.97 31.45
C GLY A 347 2.40 -7.98 32.33
N GLN A 348 2.00 -7.92 33.59
CA GLN A 348 2.51 -6.96 34.58
C GLN A 348 3.14 -7.68 35.78
N THR A 349 3.54 -8.93 35.60
CA THR A 349 4.23 -9.71 36.63
C THR A 349 5.74 -9.56 36.50
N SER A 350 6.48 -9.92 37.54
CA SER A 350 7.95 -9.85 37.57
C SER A 350 8.64 -11.01 36.84
N THR A 351 7.89 -11.94 36.23
CA THR A 351 8.42 -13.15 35.59
C THR A 351 7.80 -13.38 34.22
N LEU A 352 8.56 -13.93 33.28
CA LEU A 352 8.03 -14.28 31.96
C LEU A 352 6.87 -15.29 32.06
N ASP A 353 6.99 -16.32 32.88
CA ASP A 353 5.94 -17.33 33.06
C ASP A 353 4.64 -16.74 33.64
N GLY A 354 4.74 -15.79 34.56
CA GLY A 354 3.57 -15.05 35.05
C GLY A 354 2.90 -14.21 33.97
N ASN A 355 3.69 -13.62 33.06
CA ASN A 355 3.16 -12.87 31.92
C ASN A 355 2.53 -13.80 30.86
N ILE A 356 3.12 -14.97 30.61
CA ILE A 356 2.51 -16.02 29.77
C ILE A 356 1.19 -16.51 30.36
N ALA A 357 1.11 -16.70 31.68
CA ALA A 357 -0.14 -17.06 32.34
C ALA A 357 -1.22 -15.97 32.22
N ASN A 358 -0.83 -14.69 32.31
CA ASN A 358 -1.73 -13.56 32.07
C ASN A 358 -2.28 -13.56 30.64
N LEU A 359 -1.41 -13.76 29.64
CA LEU A 359 -1.79 -13.88 28.23
C LEU A 359 -2.69 -15.09 28.00
N LYS A 360 -2.38 -16.24 28.60
CA LYS A 360 -3.22 -17.45 28.54
C LYS A 360 -4.63 -17.16 29.07
N SER A 361 -4.75 -16.43 30.17
CA SER A 361 -6.05 -16.03 30.74
C SER A 361 -6.90 -15.22 29.74
N LEU A 362 -6.28 -14.30 28.98
CA LEU A 362 -6.95 -13.59 27.91
C LEU A 362 -7.32 -14.55 26.76
N GLY A 363 -6.39 -15.40 26.33
CA GLY A 363 -6.62 -16.38 25.26
C GLY A 363 -7.79 -17.32 25.56
N ASP A 364 -7.89 -17.81 26.79
CA ASP A 364 -9.01 -18.68 27.21
C ASP A 364 -10.35 -17.93 27.17
N TYR A 365 -10.36 -16.64 27.53
CA TYR A 365 -11.55 -15.79 27.42
C TYR A 365 -11.93 -15.50 25.96
N ALA A 366 -10.95 -15.18 25.11
CA ALA A 366 -11.15 -14.91 23.70
C ALA A 366 -11.72 -16.14 22.97
N ARG A 367 -11.11 -17.31 23.15
CA ARG A 367 -11.56 -18.56 22.52
C ARG A 367 -12.96 -18.99 22.98
N LYS A 368 -13.35 -18.71 24.24
CA LYS A 368 -14.72 -18.91 24.72
C LYS A 368 -15.74 -18.06 23.94
N ASN A 369 -15.32 -16.94 23.37
CA ASN A 369 -16.12 -16.07 22.51
C ASN A 369 -15.85 -16.28 21.01
N GLY A 370 -15.13 -17.34 20.62
CA GLY A 370 -14.83 -17.67 19.23
C GLY A 370 -13.75 -16.80 18.58
N VAL A 371 -12.95 -16.09 19.39
CA VAL A 371 -11.90 -15.16 18.96
C VAL A 371 -10.52 -15.76 19.25
N GLU A 372 -9.62 -15.75 18.28
CA GLU A 372 -8.23 -16.17 18.47
C GLU A 372 -7.36 -15.02 19.01
N ILE A 373 -6.18 -15.32 19.56
CA ILE A 373 -5.24 -14.29 20.01
C ILE A 373 -3.98 -14.24 19.13
N GLY A 374 -3.53 -13.03 18.89
CA GLY A 374 -2.29 -12.70 18.20
C GLY A 374 -1.27 -12.04 19.10
N LEU A 375 -0.02 -11.95 18.62
CA LEU A 375 1.01 -11.11 19.23
C LEU A 375 1.79 -10.32 18.19
N TRP A 376 2.09 -9.07 18.53
CA TRP A 376 3.14 -8.30 17.89
C TRP A 376 4.49 -8.84 18.37
N THR A 377 5.43 -9.07 17.45
CA THR A 377 6.65 -9.84 17.72
C THR A 377 7.91 -9.18 17.20
N GLN A 378 8.91 -9.11 18.08
CA GLN A 378 10.23 -8.52 17.86
C GLN A 378 11.26 -9.58 17.47
N SER A 379 12.48 -9.15 17.12
CA SER A 379 13.59 -10.01 16.66
C SER A 379 14.03 -11.07 17.68
N ASN A 380 13.92 -10.79 18.98
CA ASN A 380 14.27 -11.75 20.03
C ASN A 380 13.09 -12.70 20.31
N LEU A 381 12.99 -13.79 19.55
CA LEU A 381 11.92 -14.80 19.69
C LEU A 381 12.05 -15.69 20.94
N HIS A 382 13.21 -15.69 21.59
CA HIS A 382 13.55 -16.56 22.71
C HIS A 382 14.06 -15.78 23.92
N PRO A 383 13.99 -16.37 25.13
CA PRO A 383 14.40 -15.68 26.36
C PRO A 383 15.86 -15.22 26.31
N VAL A 384 16.08 -13.95 26.67
CA VAL A 384 17.40 -13.36 26.88
C VAL A 384 17.48 -12.85 28.32
N ASP A 385 18.44 -13.34 29.11
CA ASP A 385 18.52 -13.07 30.56
C ASP A 385 18.72 -11.59 30.93
N SER A 386 19.30 -10.79 30.02
CA SER A 386 19.49 -9.35 30.22
C SER A 386 18.22 -8.52 29.98
N ILE A 387 17.18 -9.10 29.37
CA ILE A 387 15.93 -8.40 29.07
C ILE A 387 14.95 -8.58 30.24
N PRO A 388 14.35 -7.50 30.78
CA PRO A 388 13.34 -7.60 31.83
C PRO A 388 12.13 -8.44 31.41
N ALA A 389 11.50 -9.13 32.36
CA ALA A 389 10.36 -10.02 32.12
C ALA A 389 9.17 -9.38 31.36
N LEU A 390 9.01 -8.05 31.43
CA LEU A 390 7.99 -7.32 30.66
C LEU A 390 8.23 -7.40 29.14
N LEU A 391 9.49 -7.36 28.72
CA LEU A 391 9.92 -7.28 27.32
C LEU A 391 10.52 -8.58 26.80
N GLN A 392 10.77 -9.54 27.69
CA GLN A 392 11.27 -10.86 27.32
C GLN A 392 10.19 -11.66 26.58
N ARG A 393 10.61 -12.49 25.62
CA ARG A 393 9.72 -13.31 24.78
C ARG A 393 10.11 -14.78 24.84
N ASP A 394 9.12 -15.64 24.65
CA ASP A 394 9.32 -17.07 24.43
C ASP A 394 8.21 -17.54 23.49
N ILE A 395 8.47 -17.43 22.19
CA ILE A 395 7.47 -17.72 21.16
C ILE A 395 6.94 -19.15 21.25
N ALA A 396 7.75 -20.10 21.74
CA ALA A 396 7.32 -21.48 21.93
C ALA A 396 6.27 -21.58 23.05
N LYS A 397 6.47 -20.91 24.19
CA LYS A 397 5.47 -20.85 25.27
C LYS A 397 4.25 -20.01 24.89
N GLU A 398 4.44 -18.92 24.16
CA GLU A 398 3.33 -18.08 23.69
C GLU A 398 2.39 -18.88 22.78
N VAL A 399 2.94 -19.64 21.84
CA VAL A 399 2.16 -20.48 20.91
C VAL A 399 1.59 -21.73 21.62
N ARG A 400 2.40 -22.45 22.40
CA ARG A 400 2.00 -23.72 23.04
C ARG A 400 1.11 -23.52 24.25
N ASP A 401 1.50 -22.64 25.16
CA ASP A 401 0.92 -22.54 26.50
C ASP A 401 -0.18 -21.47 26.57
N ALA A 402 0.02 -20.31 25.93
CA ALA A 402 -1.00 -19.26 25.86
C ALA A 402 -1.99 -19.45 24.67
N GLY A 403 -1.57 -20.16 23.63
CA GLY A 403 -2.39 -20.49 22.47
C GLY A 403 -2.45 -19.36 21.44
N VAL A 404 -1.34 -18.65 21.21
CA VAL A 404 -1.22 -17.62 20.16
C VAL A 404 -1.30 -18.25 18.77
N ARG A 405 -2.08 -17.65 17.86
CA ARG A 405 -2.34 -18.14 16.49
C ARG A 405 -2.14 -17.08 15.40
N VAL A 406 -1.89 -15.84 15.77
CA VAL A 406 -1.59 -14.74 14.83
C VAL A 406 -0.31 -14.06 15.24
N LEU A 407 0.53 -13.71 14.27
CA LEU A 407 1.76 -12.98 14.55
C LEU A 407 1.90 -11.80 13.60
N LYS A 408 2.08 -10.61 14.16
CA LYS A 408 2.40 -9.38 13.42
C LYS A 408 3.87 -9.06 13.65
N THR A 409 4.66 -8.87 12.60
CA THR A 409 6.09 -8.55 12.74
C THR A 409 6.28 -7.08 13.08
N ASP A 410 7.21 -6.82 13.99
CA ASP A 410 7.72 -5.48 14.29
C ASP A 410 8.50 -4.89 13.10
N VAL A 411 8.25 -3.62 12.77
CA VAL A 411 9.05 -2.88 11.79
C VAL A 411 10.51 -2.75 12.23
N ALA A 412 10.81 -2.65 13.53
CA ALA A 412 12.20 -2.67 14.02
C ALA A 412 12.90 -4.01 13.78
N TRP A 413 12.15 -5.10 13.58
CA TRP A 413 12.71 -6.40 13.24
C TRP A 413 12.91 -6.58 11.72
N VAL A 414 11.85 -6.35 10.95
CA VAL A 414 11.87 -6.63 9.49
C VAL A 414 12.23 -5.41 8.65
N GLY A 415 12.35 -4.23 9.26
CA GLY A 415 12.51 -2.90 8.66
C GLY A 415 13.74 -2.70 7.81
N ALA A 416 14.81 -3.47 8.07
CA ALA A 416 15.98 -3.51 7.20
C ALA A 416 15.66 -4.16 5.83
N GLY A 417 14.55 -4.88 5.71
CA GLY A 417 14.06 -5.55 4.51
C GLY A 417 14.91 -6.75 4.07
N TYR A 418 14.72 -7.17 2.82
CA TYR A 418 15.55 -8.17 2.15
C TYR A 418 15.66 -9.50 2.92
N SER A 419 16.86 -9.86 3.41
CA SER A 419 17.07 -11.08 4.19
C SER A 419 16.52 -10.99 5.61
N PHE A 420 16.44 -9.79 6.22
CA PHE A 420 15.88 -9.64 7.57
C PHE A 420 14.40 -10.00 7.59
N GLY A 421 13.60 -9.40 6.68
CA GLY A 421 12.18 -9.69 6.57
C GLY A 421 11.89 -11.17 6.32
N LEU A 422 12.63 -11.79 5.40
CA LEU A 422 12.41 -13.20 5.06
C LEU A 422 12.90 -14.18 6.14
N ASN A 423 14.05 -13.89 6.79
CA ASN A 423 14.54 -14.70 7.91
C ASN A 423 13.54 -14.65 9.07
N GLY A 424 13.06 -13.46 9.42
CA GLY A 424 12.25 -13.29 10.61
C GLY A 424 10.96 -14.11 10.61
N ILE A 425 10.27 -14.12 9.47
CA ILE A 425 9.01 -14.88 9.31
C ILE A 425 9.23 -16.38 9.12
N ALA A 426 10.40 -16.83 8.66
CA ALA A 426 10.66 -18.24 8.40
C ALA A 426 10.69 -19.08 9.69
N ASP A 427 11.33 -18.56 10.74
CA ASP A 427 11.40 -19.25 12.04
C ASP A 427 10.01 -19.38 12.67
N VAL A 428 9.25 -18.29 12.64
CA VAL A 428 7.89 -18.23 13.13
C VAL A 428 6.97 -19.22 12.40
N ALA A 429 7.10 -19.30 11.07
CA ALA A 429 6.30 -20.21 10.25
C ALA A 429 6.58 -21.69 10.55
N ASN A 430 7.74 -22.03 11.10
CA ASN A 430 8.06 -23.38 11.57
C ASN A 430 7.58 -23.63 13.02
N ILE A 431 7.67 -22.62 13.87
CA ILE A 431 7.28 -22.70 15.29
C ILE A 431 5.76 -22.87 15.44
N MET A 432 4.97 -22.16 14.64
CA MET A 432 3.51 -22.21 14.70
C MET A 432 2.94 -23.64 14.54
N PRO A 433 3.27 -24.41 13.50
CA PRO A 433 2.78 -25.78 13.38
C PRO A 433 3.43 -26.73 14.41
N TYR A 434 4.72 -26.59 14.69
CA TYR A 434 5.43 -27.52 15.58
C TYR A 434 4.96 -27.42 17.04
N TYR A 435 4.81 -26.21 17.58
CA TYR A 435 4.39 -25.98 18.97
C TYR A 435 2.89 -25.66 19.11
N GLY A 436 2.21 -25.26 18.04
CA GLY A 436 0.82 -24.80 18.05
C GLY A 436 -0.20 -25.86 17.65
N SER A 437 0.11 -27.15 17.84
CA SER A 437 -0.77 -28.27 17.48
C SER A 437 -1.10 -28.32 15.99
N ASP A 438 -0.07 -28.27 15.15
CA ASP A 438 -0.17 -28.28 13.69
C ASP A 438 -0.95 -27.09 13.08
N ALA A 439 -1.11 -26.01 13.86
CA ALA A 439 -1.75 -24.79 13.39
C ALA A 439 -1.03 -24.24 12.16
N ARG A 440 -1.79 -23.91 11.11
CA ARG A 440 -1.22 -23.25 9.94
C ARG A 440 -0.75 -21.83 10.30
N PRO A 441 0.39 -21.36 9.78
CA PRO A 441 0.87 -20.01 10.03
C PRO A 441 -0.13 -18.95 9.59
N PHE A 442 -0.42 -17.99 10.46
CA PHE A 442 -1.02 -16.71 10.11
C PHE A 442 -0.09 -15.60 10.59
N ILE A 443 0.78 -15.19 9.68
CA ILE A 443 1.77 -14.14 9.89
C ILE A 443 1.38 -12.95 9.01
N ILE A 444 1.35 -11.76 9.61
CA ILE A 444 1.17 -10.49 8.92
C ILE A 444 2.50 -9.75 9.02
N THR A 445 3.09 -9.46 7.87
CA THR A 445 4.39 -8.80 7.78
C THR A 445 4.37 -7.68 6.75
N LEU A 446 5.51 -7.04 6.56
CA LEU A 446 5.81 -5.97 5.62
C LEU A 446 7.30 -6.09 5.29
N ASP A 447 7.82 -5.29 4.37
CA ASP A 447 9.26 -5.29 4.03
C ASP A 447 9.80 -6.67 3.62
N GLY A 448 8.93 -7.43 2.95
CA GLY A 448 9.23 -8.76 2.47
C GLY A 448 10.23 -8.78 1.33
N TRP A 449 10.39 -9.97 0.77
CA TRP A 449 11.22 -10.21 -0.40
C TRP A 449 10.68 -11.40 -1.21
N ALA A 450 11.41 -11.85 -2.23
CA ALA A 450 11.04 -13.05 -2.96
C ALA A 450 10.95 -14.26 -2.00
N GLY A 451 9.77 -14.86 -1.90
CA GLY A 451 9.49 -16.00 -1.03
C GLY A 451 8.64 -15.71 0.21
N THR A 452 8.38 -14.45 0.56
CA THR A 452 7.57 -14.09 1.74
C THR A 452 6.18 -14.77 1.74
N GLN A 453 5.56 -14.93 0.58
CA GLN A 453 4.21 -15.49 0.45
C GLN A 453 4.06 -16.92 1.01
N ARG A 454 5.15 -17.70 1.04
CA ARG A 454 5.11 -19.08 1.54
C ARG A 454 5.02 -19.19 3.05
N TYR A 455 5.23 -18.08 3.76
CA TYR A 455 5.20 -18.01 5.21
C TYR A 455 4.02 -17.19 5.73
N GLY A 456 3.64 -16.10 5.05
CA GLY A 456 2.63 -15.18 5.56
C GLY A 456 2.04 -14.23 4.52
N GLY A 457 1.15 -13.37 4.99
CA GLY A 457 0.59 -12.25 4.24
C GLY A 457 1.32 -10.95 4.51
N VAL A 458 1.06 -9.95 3.66
CA VAL A 458 1.66 -8.62 3.72
C VAL A 458 0.63 -7.56 4.10
N TRP A 459 1.05 -6.56 4.85
CA TRP A 459 0.29 -5.35 5.19
C TRP A 459 0.98 -4.13 4.58
N SER A 460 0.20 -3.11 4.25
CA SER A 460 0.64 -1.95 3.47
C SER A 460 1.45 -0.89 4.24
N GLY A 461 1.59 -1.03 5.56
CA GLY A 461 2.26 -0.01 6.39
C GLY A 461 1.27 0.95 7.06
N ASP A 462 1.80 1.94 7.77
CA ASP A 462 1.04 2.94 8.52
C ASP A 462 0.63 4.12 7.61
N GLN A 463 -0.67 4.42 7.51
CA GLN A 463 -1.16 5.61 6.80
C GLN A 463 -2.35 6.28 7.51
N THR A 464 -2.63 7.51 7.09
CA THR A 464 -3.73 8.34 7.59
C THR A 464 -5.05 8.01 6.90
N GLY A 465 -6.02 7.54 7.69
CA GLY A 465 -7.39 7.35 7.23
C GLY A 465 -8.27 8.58 7.44
N GLY A 466 -9.56 8.46 7.14
CA GLY A 466 -10.47 9.61 7.02
C GLY A 466 -10.30 10.43 5.74
N GLU A 467 -9.39 10.02 4.86
CA GLU A 467 -9.08 10.66 3.57
C GLU A 467 -9.48 9.77 2.39
N TRP A 468 -10.03 10.35 1.32
CA TRP A 468 -10.36 9.59 0.10
C TRP A 468 -9.14 8.93 -0.54
N GLU A 469 -7.98 9.59 -0.42
CA GLU A 469 -6.71 9.07 -0.88
C GLU A 469 -6.43 7.68 -0.33
N TYR A 470 -6.73 7.44 0.96
CA TYR A 470 -6.55 6.15 1.63
C TYR A 470 -7.19 5.01 0.84
N ILE A 471 -8.44 5.20 0.39
CA ILE A 471 -9.13 4.20 -0.44
C ILE A 471 -8.52 4.14 -1.84
N ARG A 472 -8.29 5.30 -2.48
CA ARG A 472 -7.84 5.38 -3.88
C ARG A 472 -6.55 4.61 -4.12
N PHE A 473 -5.50 4.82 -3.31
CA PHE A 473 -4.20 4.20 -3.57
C PHE A 473 -4.16 2.72 -3.15
N HIS A 474 -4.96 2.29 -2.16
CA HIS A 474 -4.96 0.89 -1.73
C HIS A 474 -5.50 -0.06 -2.80
N ILE A 475 -6.48 0.33 -3.61
CA ILE A 475 -7.08 -0.58 -4.61
C ILE A 475 -6.02 -1.12 -5.60
N PRO A 476 -5.24 -0.29 -6.31
CA PRO A 476 -4.17 -0.78 -7.17
C PRO A 476 -3.03 -1.44 -6.40
N THR A 477 -2.75 -1.02 -5.16
CA THR A 477 -1.75 -1.68 -4.29
C THR A 477 -2.10 -3.16 -4.07
N TYR A 478 -3.36 -3.46 -3.75
CA TYR A 478 -3.84 -4.82 -3.55
C TYR A 478 -3.78 -5.65 -4.83
N ILE A 479 -4.16 -5.06 -5.96
CA ILE A 479 -4.09 -5.71 -7.28
C ILE A 479 -2.62 -6.03 -7.62
N GLY A 480 -1.71 -5.05 -7.48
CA GLY A 480 -0.28 -5.20 -7.77
C GLY A 480 0.40 -6.25 -6.89
N SER A 481 0.04 -6.33 -5.61
CA SER A 481 0.53 -7.37 -4.70
C SER A 481 0.15 -8.78 -5.16
N GLY A 482 -1.09 -8.98 -5.58
CA GLY A 482 -1.55 -10.26 -6.15
C GLY A 482 -0.80 -10.64 -7.42
N LEU A 483 -0.52 -9.66 -8.30
CA LEU A 483 0.27 -9.87 -9.52
C LEU A 483 1.77 -10.07 -9.26
N SER A 484 2.24 -9.80 -8.05
CA SER A 484 3.60 -10.04 -7.57
C SER A 484 3.76 -11.36 -6.81
N GLY A 485 2.69 -12.16 -6.76
CA GLY A 485 2.67 -13.43 -6.05
C GLY A 485 2.41 -13.34 -4.54
N MET A 486 2.01 -12.15 -4.05
CA MET A 486 1.70 -11.87 -2.65
C MET A 486 0.20 -11.61 -2.48
N GLY A 487 -0.62 -12.64 -2.76
CA GLY A 487 -2.09 -12.50 -2.78
C GLY A 487 -2.76 -12.32 -1.42
N ASN A 488 -2.10 -12.71 -0.33
CA ASN A 488 -2.57 -12.48 1.04
C ASN A 488 -2.15 -11.07 1.48
N ILE A 489 -2.87 -10.04 1.04
CA ILE A 489 -2.59 -8.63 1.37
C ILE A 489 -3.69 -8.02 2.25
N THR A 490 -3.31 -7.06 3.10
CA THR A 490 -4.21 -6.26 3.93
C THR A 490 -3.70 -4.83 4.16
N SER A 491 -4.52 -4.03 4.83
CA SER A 491 -4.31 -2.65 5.27
C SER A 491 -5.24 -2.39 6.46
N ASP A 492 -5.02 -1.30 7.16
CA ASP A 492 -5.82 -0.95 8.33
C ASP A 492 -7.25 -0.54 7.95
N MET A 493 -8.21 -0.72 8.83
CA MET A 493 -9.57 -0.24 8.62
C MET A 493 -9.61 1.25 8.94
N ASP A 494 -9.82 2.09 7.93
CA ASP A 494 -9.82 3.56 8.03
C ASP A 494 -8.50 4.12 8.61
N GLY A 495 -7.36 3.52 8.23
CA GLY A 495 -6.01 3.93 8.62
C GLY A 495 -5.67 3.71 10.11
N ILE A 496 -4.39 3.65 10.43
CA ILE A 496 -3.92 3.70 11.82
C ILE A 496 -4.07 5.11 12.39
N PHE A 497 -3.68 6.12 11.62
CA PHE A 497 -3.82 7.54 11.96
C PHE A 497 -5.12 8.15 11.42
N GLY A 498 -5.40 9.40 11.78
CA GLY A 498 -6.56 10.13 11.26
C GLY A 498 -7.91 9.50 11.66
N GLY A 499 -8.90 9.61 10.79
CA GLY A 499 -10.28 9.16 11.02
C GLY A 499 -11.29 10.32 11.01
N LYS A 500 -12.37 10.19 11.78
CA LYS A 500 -13.50 11.15 11.93
C LYS A 500 -14.33 11.44 10.67
N ASN A 501 -13.90 11.00 9.49
CA ASN A 501 -14.69 11.12 8.26
C ASN A 501 -15.62 9.93 8.10
N LEU A 502 -16.90 10.16 8.41
CA LEU A 502 -17.95 9.14 8.36
C LEU A 502 -18.08 8.49 6.97
N SER A 503 -17.96 9.26 5.89
CA SER A 503 -18.11 8.71 4.53
C SER A 503 -16.95 7.79 4.16
N VAL A 504 -15.71 8.22 4.40
CA VAL A 504 -14.51 7.42 4.10
C VAL A 504 -14.50 6.14 4.93
N ASN A 505 -14.79 6.23 6.23
CA ASN A 505 -14.90 5.06 7.11
C ASN A 505 -15.88 4.02 6.53
N ILE A 506 -17.11 4.43 6.21
CA ILE A 506 -18.12 3.54 5.62
C ILE A 506 -17.62 2.95 4.30
N ARG A 507 -17.09 3.77 3.40
CA ARG A 507 -16.62 3.28 2.09
C ARG A 507 -15.46 2.29 2.23
N ASP A 508 -14.58 2.47 3.21
CA ASP A 508 -13.45 1.57 3.46
C ASP A 508 -13.92 0.18 3.93
N PHE A 509 -14.84 0.14 4.91
CA PHE A 509 -15.50 -1.10 5.34
C PHE A 509 -16.24 -1.81 4.20
N GLN A 510 -16.92 -1.03 3.36
CA GLN A 510 -17.67 -1.58 2.23
C GLN A 510 -16.79 -2.35 1.24
N TRP A 511 -15.71 -1.75 0.76
CA TRP A 511 -14.89 -2.42 -0.26
C TRP A 511 -14.01 -3.53 0.33
N LYS A 512 -13.53 -3.35 1.57
CA LYS A 512 -12.73 -4.37 2.27
C LYS A 512 -13.51 -5.62 2.69
N THR A 513 -14.85 -5.61 2.61
CA THR A 513 -15.68 -6.83 2.57
C THR A 513 -15.19 -7.81 1.50
N PHE A 514 -14.69 -7.31 0.37
CA PHE A 514 -14.24 -8.10 -0.77
C PHE A 514 -12.71 -8.11 -0.88
N THR A 515 -12.03 -8.32 0.25
CA THR A 515 -10.56 -8.44 0.38
C THR A 515 -10.18 -9.56 1.34
N PRO A 516 -8.94 -10.11 1.30
CA PRO A 516 -8.55 -11.26 2.13
C PRO A 516 -8.68 -11.02 3.64
N MET A 517 -8.14 -9.92 4.17
CA MET A 517 -8.01 -9.67 5.62
C MET A 517 -8.31 -8.20 5.96
N GLN A 518 -8.68 -7.91 7.21
CA GLN A 518 -9.03 -6.57 7.72
C GLN A 518 -8.42 -6.34 9.10
N LEU A 519 -7.70 -5.22 9.31
CA LEU A 519 -7.03 -4.91 10.57
C LEU A 519 -7.61 -3.64 11.19
N ASN A 520 -8.29 -3.72 12.33
CA ASN A 520 -8.63 -2.54 13.12
C ASN A 520 -7.41 -2.18 14.00
N MET A 521 -6.54 -1.29 13.49
CA MET A 521 -5.27 -0.89 14.11
C MET A 521 -5.46 0.29 15.06
N ASP A 522 -5.87 0.01 16.30
CA ASP A 522 -6.34 0.99 17.28
C ASP A 522 -5.19 1.63 18.10
N GLY A 523 -5.50 2.71 18.84
CA GLY A 523 -4.59 3.37 19.78
C GLY A 523 -3.86 4.61 19.26
N TRP A 524 -3.92 4.87 17.95
CA TRP A 524 -3.19 5.97 17.31
C TRP A 524 -4.06 6.93 16.49
N GLY A 525 -5.35 6.61 16.38
CA GLY A 525 -6.29 7.39 15.59
C GLY A 525 -6.80 8.64 16.27
N SER A 526 -7.38 9.55 15.48
CA SER A 526 -8.21 10.65 15.97
C SER A 526 -9.50 10.18 16.66
N ASN A 527 -9.89 8.92 16.44
CA ASN A 527 -10.96 8.20 17.12
C ASN A 527 -10.56 6.72 17.26
N PRO A 528 -11.21 5.96 18.17
CA PRO A 528 -11.03 4.52 18.25
C PRO A 528 -11.30 3.84 16.91
N LYS A 529 -10.55 2.80 16.56
CA LYS A 529 -10.67 2.10 15.26
C LYS A 529 -11.68 0.95 15.28
N TYR A 530 -12.77 1.10 16.04
CA TYR A 530 -13.86 0.13 16.03
C TYR A 530 -14.79 0.36 14.83
N PRO A 531 -15.41 -0.70 14.27
CA PRO A 531 -16.37 -0.54 13.16
C PRO A 531 -17.60 0.32 13.52
N GLN A 532 -17.92 0.45 14.81
CA GLN A 532 -19.01 1.27 15.33
C GLN A 532 -18.57 2.64 15.88
N ALA A 533 -17.28 3.01 15.77
CA ALA A 533 -16.72 4.16 16.47
C ALA A 533 -17.35 5.51 16.09
N LEU A 534 -17.85 5.64 14.85
CA LEU A 534 -18.47 6.87 14.35
C LEU A 534 -19.99 6.92 14.52
N GLY A 535 -20.60 5.92 15.17
CA GLY A 535 -22.04 5.87 15.42
C GLY A 535 -22.88 5.64 14.15
N GLU A 536 -24.18 5.96 14.21
CA GLU A 536 -25.08 5.82 13.05
C GLU A 536 -24.86 6.95 12.02
N PRO A 537 -24.97 6.68 10.70
CA PRO A 537 -25.35 5.39 10.09
C PRO A 537 -24.20 4.38 9.93
N ALA A 538 -22.95 4.74 10.28
CA ALA A 538 -21.78 3.90 10.05
C ALA A 538 -21.88 2.53 10.73
N THR A 539 -22.31 2.47 12.00
CA THR A 539 -22.49 1.22 12.75
C THR A 539 -23.38 0.21 12.01
N SER A 540 -24.58 0.62 11.57
CA SER A 540 -25.51 -0.25 10.85
C SER A 540 -24.95 -0.73 9.51
N ILE A 541 -24.28 0.17 8.78
CA ILE A 541 -23.73 -0.15 7.46
C ILE A 541 -22.51 -1.06 7.61
N ASN A 542 -21.53 -0.71 8.43
CA ASN A 542 -20.31 -1.49 8.67
C ASN A 542 -20.67 -2.90 9.16
N ARG A 543 -21.61 -3.03 10.12
CA ARG A 543 -22.13 -4.35 10.55
C ARG A 543 -22.69 -5.15 9.37
N SER A 544 -23.51 -4.53 8.53
CA SER A 544 -24.12 -5.23 7.39
C SER A 544 -23.08 -5.77 6.39
N TYR A 545 -22.02 -5.02 6.13
CA TYR A 545 -20.94 -5.42 5.24
C TYR A 545 -19.99 -6.48 5.85
N LEU A 546 -19.74 -6.40 7.16
CA LEU A 546 -18.99 -7.43 7.89
C LEU A 546 -19.78 -8.75 7.94
N LYS A 547 -21.10 -8.70 8.19
CA LYS A 547 -21.98 -9.88 8.12
C LYS A 547 -22.04 -10.46 6.70
N LEU A 548 -22.04 -9.62 5.66
CA LEU A 548 -21.96 -10.09 4.28
C LEU A 548 -20.65 -10.85 4.02
N LYS A 549 -19.50 -10.31 4.48
CA LYS A 549 -18.20 -11.00 4.37
C LYS A 549 -18.25 -12.39 5.02
N SER A 550 -18.80 -12.44 6.23
CA SER A 550 -19.03 -13.65 7.02
C SER A 550 -19.88 -14.69 6.29
N MET A 551 -20.95 -14.27 5.63
CA MET A 551 -21.81 -15.14 4.83
C MET A 551 -21.13 -15.67 3.57
N LEU A 552 -20.21 -14.90 2.98
CA LEU A 552 -19.45 -15.24 1.77
C LEU A 552 -18.19 -16.09 2.05
N LEU A 553 -17.95 -16.50 3.30
CA LEU A 553 -16.76 -17.27 3.65
C LEU A 553 -16.54 -18.52 2.78
N PRO A 554 -17.54 -19.36 2.45
CA PRO A 554 -17.30 -20.55 1.62
C PRO A 554 -16.87 -20.21 0.18
N TYR A 555 -17.46 -19.18 -0.42
CA TYR A 555 -17.04 -18.66 -1.73
C TYR A 555 -15.60 -18.12 -1.67
N THR A 556 -15.34 -17.26 -0.68
CA THR A 556 -14.04 -16.63 -0.46
C THR A 556 -12.95 -17.66 -0.22
N TYR A 557 -13.20 -18.63 0.64
CA TYR A 557 -12.25 -19.67 1.03
C TYR A 557 -11.94 -20.62 -0.13
N SER A 558 -12.93 -20.90 -0.98
CA SER A 558 -12.70 -21.66 -2.23
C SER A 558 -11.81 -20.91 -3.21
N CYS A 559 -12.03 -19.60 -3.37
CA CYS A 559 -11.19 -18.75 -4.22
C CYS A 559 -9.80 -18.53 -3.61
N ALA A 560 -9.67 -18.49 -2.27
CA ALA A 560 -8.39 -18.42 -1.59
C ALA A 560 -7.57 -19.71 -1.75
N HIS A 561 -8.23 -20.88 -1.71
CA HIS A 561 -7.58 -22.15 -2.06
C HIS A 561 -7.14 -22.16 -3.53
N GLU A 562 -7.96 -21.65 -4.47
CA GLU A 562 -7.53 -21.45 -5.86
C GLU A 562 -6.27 -20.58 -5.93
N ALA A 563 -6.22 -19.48 -5.18
CA ALA A 563 -5.10 -18.52 -5.19
C ALA A 563 -3.75 -19.10 -4.75
N VAL A 564 -3.72 -20.25 -4.06
CA VAL A 564 -2.47 -20.95 -3.70
C VAL A 564 -1.69 -21.40 -4.95
N THR A 565 -2.40 -21.76 -6.03
CA THR A 565 -1.76 -22.27 -7.26
C THR A 565 -2.35 -21.68 -8.55
N GLY A 566 -3.38 -20.85 -8.47
CA GLY A 566 -4.17 -20.36 -9.60
C GLY A 566 -4.29 -18.85 -9.60
N LYS A 567 -5.47 -18.35 -9.96
CA LYS A 567 -5.73 -16.90 -9.95
C LYS A 567 -5.81 -16.38 -8.52
N PRO A 568 -5.28 -15.18 -8.23
CA PRO A 568 -5.43 -14.56 -6.92
C PRO A 568 -6.91 -14.37 -6.55
N LEU A 569 -7.20 -14.18 -5.26
CA LEU A 569 -8.55 -13.89 -4.78
C LEU A 569 -9.07 -12.57 -5.36
N MET A 570 -8.25 -11.51 -5.29
CA MET A 570 -8.47 -10.24 -5.96
C MET A 570 -7.74 -10.23 -7.29
N ARG A 571 -8.49 -10.12 -8.38
CA ARG A 571 -7.99 -10.33 -9.73
C ARG A 571 -8.04 -9.02 -10.51
N ALA A 572 -6.90 -8.63 -11.07
CA ALA A 572 -6.88 -7.61 -12.12
C ALA A 572 -7.83 -8.03 -13.25
N MET A 573 -8.52 -7.06 -13.86
CA MET A 573 -9.58 -7.33 -14.83
C MET A 573 -9.11 -8.23 -15.99
N PHE A 574 -7.87 -8.06 -16.46
CA PHE A 574 -7.30 -8.84 -17.57
C PHE A 574 -7.16 -10.34 -17.27
N LEU A 575 -7.17 -10.77 -16.00
CA LEU A 575 -7.12 -12.19 -15.66
C LEU A 575 -8.40 -12.94 -16.04
N ASP A 576 -9.53 -12.23 -16.12
CA ASP A 576 -10.83 -12.78 -16.51
C ASP A 576 -11.36 -12.21 -17.84
N ASP A 577 -10.86 -11.05 -18.27
CA ASP A 577 -11.18 -10.42 -19.57
C ASP A 577 -9.99 -9.62 -20.13
N SER A 578 -9.14 -10.30 -20.91
CA SER A 578 -7.86 -9.75 -21.42
C SER A 578 -8.05 -8.88 -22.66
N ASN A 579 -7.65 -7.62 -22.60
CA ASN A 579 -7.57 -6.68 -23.73
C ASN A 579 -6.68 -5.48 -23.38
N ASP A 580 -6.35 -4.63 -24.37
CA ASP A 580 -5.44 -3.48 -24.17
C ASP A 580 -5.90 -2.53 -23.06
N TYR A 581 -7.21 -2.34 -22.92
CA TYR A 581 -7.78 -1.47 -21.88
C TYR A 581 -7.55 -2.06 -20.48
N THR A 582 -7.82 -3.36 -20.30
CA THR A 582 -7.66 -4.05 -19.02
C THR A 582 -6.20 -4.33 -18.65
N HIS A 583 -5.27 -4.35 -19.62
CA HIS A 583 -3.83 -4.44 -19.35
C HIS A 583 -3.24 -3.12 -18.80
N SER A 584 -3.82 -1.99 -19.20
CA SER A 584 -3.39 -0.66 -18.78
C SER A 584 -3.85 -0.30 -17.36
N SER A 585 -3.43 0.87 -16.86
CA SER A 585 -3.89 1.42 -15.58
C SER A 585 -5.36 1.89 -15.59
N ALA A 586 -6.09 1.78 -16.71
CA ALA A 586 -7.46 2.26 -16.84
C ALA A 586 -8.47 1.52 -15.94
N THR A 587 -8.16 0.28 -15.50
CA THR A 587 -9.01 -0.48 -14.58
C THR A 587 -8.44 -0.55 -13.15
N ARG A 588 -7.54 0.37 -12.77
CA ARG A 588 -6.84 0.34 -11.47
C ARG A 588 -7.72 0.46 -10.23
N TYR A 589 -8.94 0.99 -10.39
CA TYR A 589 -9.88 1.20 -9.28
C TYR A 589 -11.05 0.19 -9.28
N GLN A 590 -10.87 -0.98 -9.87
CA GLN A 590 -11.82 -2.08 -9.83
C GLN A 590 -11.11 -3.43 -9.99
N TYR A 591 -11.75 -4.50 -9.54
CA TYR A 591 -11.20 -5.84 -9.64
C TYR A 591 -12.32 -6.88 -9.66
N MET A 592 -11.98 -8.09 -10.10
CA MET A 592 -12.81 -9.27 -9.88
C MET A 592 -12.48 -9.89 -8.52
N TYR A 593 -13.48 -10.14 -7.68
CA TYR A 593 -13.37 -10.86 -6.42
C TYR A 593 -13.81 -12.31 -6.64
N GLY A 594 -12.84 -13.20 -6.81
CA GLY A 594 -13.07 -14.50 -7.42
C GLY A 594 -13.68 -14.38 -8.83
N PRO A 595 -14.32 -15.44 -9.36
CA PRO A 595 -14.87 -15.42 -10.72
C PRO A 595 -16.22 -14.69 -10.89
N SER A 596 -16.93 -14.37 -9.79
CA SER A 596 -18.35 -13.99 -9.84
C SER A 596 -18.66 -12.53 -9.57
N PHE A 597 -17.84 -11.83 -8.79
CA PHE A 597 -18.12 -10.45 -8.37
C PHE A 597 -17.13 -9.47 -9.02
N LEU A 598 -17.64 -8.44 -9.66
CA LEU A 598 -16.89 -7.24 -10.00
C LEU A 598 -17.14 -6.20 -8.91
N VAL A 599 -16.05 -5.71 -8.30
CA VAL A 599 -16.08 -4.73 -7.22
C VAL A 599 -15.46 -3.44 -7.72
N ALA A 600 -16.20 -2.34 -7.64
CA ALA A 600 -15.74 -1.00 -8.03
C ALA A 600 -15.89 -0.03 -6.85
N PRO A 601 -14.86 0.06 -5.98
CA PRO A 601 -14.86 0.94 -4.81
C PRO A 601 -15.18 2.39 -5.16
N VAL A 602 -15.91 3.08 -4.26
CA VAL A 602 -15.99 4.55 -4.28
C VAL A 602 -14.75 5.06 -3.57
N TYR A 603 -13.90 5.76 -4.32
CA TYR A 603 -12.54 6.12 -3.88
C TYR A 603 -12.27 7.62 -3.87
N GLN A 604 -13.25 8.43 -4.23
CA GLN A 604 -13.17 9.90 -4.21
C GLN A 604 -14.58 10.47 -4.11
N ASN A 605 -14.69 11.67 -3.57
CA ASN A 605 -15.91 12.45 -3.69
C ASN A 605 -16.07 12.92 -5.14
N THR A 606 -17.05 12.37 -5.85
CA THR A 606 -17.31 12.76 -7.25
C THR A 606 -18.41 13.80 -7.35
N ALA A 607 -19.54 13.54 -6.70
CA ALA A 607 -20.68 14.43 -6.57
C ALA A 607 -21.49 14.09 -5.30
N ALA A 608 -20.79 13.91 -4.18
CA ALA A 608 -21.44 13.51 -2.93
C ALA A 608 -22.38 14.59 -2.40
N ASP A 609 -23.59 14.20 -2.01
CA ASP A 609 -24.49 15.05 -1.24
C ASP A 609 -24.12 15.08 0.26
N LYS A 610 -24.86 15.87 1.05
CA LYS A 610 -24.61 16.01 2.50
C LYS A 610 -24.85 14.71 3.28
N GLU A 611 -25.62 13.78 2.73
CA GLU A 611 -25.89 12.45 3.28
C GLU A 611 -24.83 11.41 2.86
N GLY A 612 -23.85 11.80 2.03
CA GLY A 612 -22.78 10.92 1.54
C GLY A 612 -23.19 10.04 0.35
N ASN A 613 -24.34 10.30 -0.26
CA ASN A 613 -24.72 9.63 -1.51
C ASN A 613 -23.90 10.21 -2.65
N ASP A 614 -23.28 9.36 -3.44
CA ASP A 614 -22.35 9.77 -4.48
C ASP A 614 -22.65 9.04 -5.81
N VAL A 615 -21.87 9.35 -6.83
CA VAL A 615 -21.83 8.65 -8.10
C VAL A 615 -20.44 8.05 -8.33
N ARG A 616 -20.40 6.91 -9.01
CA ARG A 616 -19.15 6.26 -9.41
C ARG A 616 -19.02 6.28 -10.94
N ASN A 617 -18.01 7.00 -11.42
CA ASN A 617 -17.63 7.07 -12.84
C ASN A 617 -16.55 6.06 -13.17
N GLY A 618 -16.50 5.55 -14.41
CA GLY A 618 -15.40 4.68 -14.84
C GLY A 618 -15.48 3.24 -14.35
N ILE A 619 -16.67 2.60 -14.37
CA ILE A 619 -16.81 1.16 -14.08
C ILE A 619 -16.78 0.38 -15.40
N TYR A 620 -15.65 -0.21 -15.73
CA TYR A 620 -15.50 -1.11 -16.87
C TYR A 620 -16.27 -2.41 -16.62
N LEU A 621 -17.20 -2.76 -17.49
CA LEU A 621 -17.88 -4.05 -17.46
C LEU A 621 -17.41 -4.91 -18.64
N PRO A 622 -16.79 -6.08 -18.39
CA PRO A 622 -16.53 -7.07 -19.43
C PRO A 622 -17.80 -7.44 -20.19
N LYS A 623 -17.66 -7.87 -21.44
CA LYS A 623 -18.80 -8.30 -22.25
C LYS A 623 -19.63 -9.38 -21.53
N GLY A 624 -20.95 -9.21 -21.53
CA GLY A 624 -21.89 -10.12 -20.88
C GLY A 624 -22.93 -9.37 -20.06
N THR A 625 -23.84 -10.09 -19.42
CA THR A 625 -24.85 -9.49 -18.54
C THR A 625 -24.34 -9.46 -17.10
N TRP A 626 -24.54 -8.33 -16.44
CA TRP A 626 -24.13 -8.08 -15.06
C TRP A 626 -25.33 -7.64 -14.22
N TYR A 627 -25.38 -8.10 -12.98
CA TYR A 627 -26.46 -7.77 -12.05
C TYR A 627 -25.91 -7.05 -10.83
N ASP A 628 -26.47 -5.91 -10.51
CA ASP A 628 -26.25 -5.26 -9.22
C ASP A 628 -26.58 -6.22 -8.06
N TYR A 629 -25.61 -6.51 -7.20
CA TYR A 629 -25.78 -7.56 -6.18
C TYR A 629 -26.92 -7.26 -5.20
N PHE A 630 -27.10 -5.99 -4.85
CA PHE A 630 -28.04 -5.54 -3.82
C PHE A 630 -29.46 -5.38 -4.38
N THR A 631 -29.58 -4.82 -5.58
CA THR A 631 -30.88 -4.44 -6.16
C THR A 631 -31.38 -5.40 -7.24
N GLY A 632 -30.47 -6.16 -7.87
CA GLY A 632 -30.72 -7.00 -9.03
C GLY A 632 -30.88 -6.25 -10.36
N ALA A 633 -30.66 -4.93 -10.38
CA ALA A 633 -30.67 -4.13 -11.60
C ALA A 633 -29.68 -4.71 -12.63
N THR A 634 -30.13 -4.83 -13.87
CA THR A 634 -29.39 -5.49 -14.96
C THR A 634 -28.63 -4.48 -15.81
N TYR A 635 -27.39 -4.80 -16.14
CA TYR A 635 -26.50 -3.99 -16.97
C TYR A 635 -25.89 -4.87 -18.07
N GLU A 636 -25.78 -4.32 -19.28
CA GLU A 636 -25.03 -4.96 -20.37
C GLU A 636 -23.58 -4.47 -20.35
N GLY A 637 -22.64 -5.41 -20.47
CA GLY A 637 -21.21 -5.12 -20.49
C GLY A 637 -20.66 -4.84 -21.89
N GLY A 638 -19.34 -4.77 -21.99
CA GLY A 638 -18.63 -4.26 -23.18
C GLY A 638 -18.60 -2.73 -23.22
N CYS A 639 -18.69 -2.08 -22.06
CA CYS A 639 -18.76 -0.63 -21.92
C CYS A 639 -18.13 -0.19 -20.58
N VAL A 640 -17.98 1.13 -20.41
CA VAL A 640 -17.58 1.77 -19.15
C VAL A 640 -18.78 2.55 -18.62
N LEU A 641 -19.35 2.12 -17.50
CA LEU A 641 -20.48 2.83 -16.87
C LEU A 641 -20.00 4.10 -16.15
N ASN A 642 -20.78 5.16 -16.29
CA ASN A 642 -20.61 6.42 -15.56
C ASN A 642 -21.92 6.81 -14.88
N ASP A 643 -21.85 7.76 -13.95
CA ASP A 643 -22.96 8.21 -13.10
C ASP A 643 -23.69 7.04 -12.41
N TYR A 644 -22.94 6.00 -12.04
CA TYR A 644 -23.49 4.87 -11.30
C TYR A 644 -23.86 5.35 -9.90
N PHE A 645 -25.15 5.31 -9.55
CA PHE A 645 -25.64 5.79 -8.26
C PHE A 645 -25.15 4.89 -7.11
N ALA A 646 -24.33 5.48 -6.25
CA ALA A 646 -23.72 4.84 -5.10
C ALA A 646 -24.14 5.57 -3.81
N PRO A 647 -25.40 5.39 -3.33
CA PRO A 647 -25.82 5.95 -2.05
C PRO A 647 -24.92 5.46 -0.92
N ILE A 648 -24.88 6.18 0.21
CA ILE A 648 -23.89 5.92 1.28
C ILE A 648 -23.89 4.46 1.76
N TRP A 649 -25.03 3.78 1.76
CA TRP A 649 -25.18 2.38 2.19
C TRP A 649 -24.73 1.35 1.13
N LYS A 650 -24.47 1.75 -0.12
CA LYS A 650 -24.29 0.85 -1.27
C LYS A 650 -22.94 1.03 -1.95
N LEU A 651 -22.18 -0.05 -1.98
CA LEU A 651 -21.02 -0.23 -2.84
C LEU A 651 -21.43 -0.71 -4.24
N PRO A 652 -20.82 -0.22 -5.32
CA PRO A 652 -20.94 -0.83 -6.65
C PRO A 652 -20.34 -2.25 -6.69
N VAL A 653 -21.21 -3.26 -6.54
CA VAL A 653 -20.88 -4.69 -6.65
C VAL A 653 -21.78 -5.32 -7.70
N LEU A 654 -21.18 -5.84 -8.76
CA LEU A 654 -21.88 -6.44 -9.88
C LEU A 654 -21.57 -7.93 -9.99
N VAL A 655 -22.59 -8.77 -10.02
CA VAL A 655 -22.50 -10.21 -10.18
C VAL A 655 -22.58 -10.57 -11.65
N LYS A 656 -21.64 -11.40 -12.11
CA LYS A 656 -21.65 -11.93 -13.47
C LYS A 656 -22.81 -12.90 -13.68
N SER A 657 -23.47 -12.80 -14.83
CA SER A 657 -24.45 -13.80 -15.24
C SER A 657 -23.85 -15.20 -15.29
N GLY A 658 -24.55 -16.19 -14.73
CA GLY A 658 -24.08 -17.55 -14.54
C GLY A 658 -23.40 -17.83 -13.18
N ALA A 659 -23.30 -16.84 -12.28
CA ALA A 659 -22.63 -17.05 -10.98
C ALA A 659 -23.31 -18.12 -10.10
N ILE A 660 -22.47 -18.90 -9.42
CA ILE A 660 -22.83 -19.81 -8.32
C ILE A 660 -22.01 -19.37 -7.11
N ILE A 661 -22.70 -18.95 -6.04
CA ILE A 661 -22.09 -18.33 -4.86
C ILE A 661 -22.42 -19.18 -3.63
N PRO A 662 -21.48 -20.01 -3.15
CA PRO A 662 -21.65 -20.73 -1.89
C PRO A 662 -21.64 -19.78 -0.69
N MET A 663 -22.57 -19.97 0.24
CA MET A 663 -22.77 -19.11 1.41
C MET A 663 -23.03 -19.91 2.69
N VAL A 664 -22.98 -19.21 3.82
CA VAL A 664 -23.40 -19.69 5.16
C VAL A 664 -24.34 -18.67 5.83
N ASN A 665 -24.85 -18.99 7.02
CA ASN A 665 -25.52 -18.01 7.86
C ASN A 665 -24.57 -16.86 8.22
N ALA A 666 -25.15 -15.68 8.48
CA ALA A 666 -24.41 -14.60 9.12
C ALA A 666 -23.89 -15.07 10.49
N ASN A 667 -22.67 -14.68 10.82
CA ASN A 667 -21.91 -15.17 11.96
C ASN A 667 -20.84 -14.13 12.36
N ASN A 668 -20.42 -14.11 13.63
CA ASN A 668 -19.36 -13.23 14.11
C ASN A 668 -17.97 -13.85 14.06
N ASN A 669 -17.88 -15.18 14.01
CA ASN A 669 -16.64 -15.93 13.89
C ASN A 669 -16.95 -17.32 13.27
N PRO A 670 -15.92 -18.08 12.83
CA PRO A 670 -16.13 -19.37 12.19
C PRO A 670 -16.86 -20.42 13.03
N SER A 671 -16.86 -20.31 14.37
CA SER A 671 -17.50 -21.28 15.25
C SER A 671 -19.03 -21.20 15.23
N GLU A 672 -19.60 -20.06 14.79
CA GLU A 672 -21.04 -19.82 14.66
C GLU A 672 -21.62 -20.26 13.29
N ILE A 673 -20.79 -20.85 12.42
CA ILE A 673 -21.25 -21.40 11.13
C ILE A 673 -22.11 -22.63 11.38
N ASP A 674 -23.31 -22.66 10.81
CA ASP A 674 -24.17 -23.85 10.78
C ASP A 674 -23.63 -24.89 9.79
N LYS A 675 -22.77 -25.78 10.29
CA LYS A 675 -22.15 -26.86 9.51
C LYS A 675 -23.15 -27.92 9.01
N ASN A 676 -24.41 -27.92 9.48
CA ASN A 676 -25.44 -28.86 9.04
C ASN A 676 -26.19 -28.36 7.80
N ARG A 677 -25.81 -27.21 7.24
CA ARG A 677 -26.48 -26.60 6.10
C ARG A 677 -25.49 -26.00 5.11
N ARG A 678 -25.67 -26.36 3.84
CA ARG A 678 -25.00 -25.71 2.70
C ARG A 678 -25.98 -24.82 1.94
N VAL A 679 -25.54 -23.61 1.60
CA VAL A 679 -26.36 -22.60 0.91
C VAL A 679 -25.69 -22.22 -0.40
N PHE A 680 -26.48 -22.10 -1.47
CA PHE A 680 -26.01 -21.64 -2.77
C PHE A 680 -26.93 -20.53 -3.29
N GLU A 681 -26.39 -19.34 -3.52
CA GLU A 681 -27.04 -18.29 -4.29
C GLU A 681 -26.63 -18.41 -5.76
N LEU A 682 -27.60 -18.37 -6.68
CA LEU A 682 -27.34 -18.56 -8.11
C LEU A 682 -27.94 -17.42 -8.94
N TYR A 683 -27.24 -17.08 -10.01
CA TYR A 683 -27.68 -16.18 -11.08
C TYR A 683 -27.69 -16.95 -12.41
N PRO A 684 -28.66 -17.86 -12.64
CA PRO A 684 -28.54 -18.87 -13.69
C PRO A 684 -28.59 -18.30 -15.11
N ASP A 685 -27.59 -18.66 -15.91
CA ASP A 685 -27.49 -18.32 -17.34
C ASP A 685 -26.54 -19.28 -18.04
N GLY A 686 -26.97 -19.85 -19.16
CA GLY A 686 -26.23 -20.89 -19.87
C GLY A 686 -25.80 -22.04 -18.94
N LYS A 687 -24.63 -22.62 -19.24
CA LYS A 687 -24.01 -23.68 -18.44
C LYS A 687 -22.79 -23.15 -17.71
N THR A 688 -22.79 -23.25 -16.39
CA THR A 688 -21.74 -22.75 -15.49
C THR A 688 -21.46 -23.73 -14.37
N GLU A 689 -20.30 -23.57 -13.71
CA GLU A 689 -19.90 -24.41 -12.59
C GLU A 689 -19.06 -23.66 -11.56
N PHE A 690 -19.03 -24.19 -10.34
CA PHE A 690 -18.18 -23.75 -9.24
C PHE A 690 -17.75 -24.97 -8.43
N THR A 691 -16.50 -24.98 -7.94
CA THR A 691 -16.00 -26.02 -7.04
C THR A 691 -15.87 -25.44 -5.63
N LEU A 692 -16.76 -25.86 -4.74
CA LEU A 692 -16.68 -25.55 -3.32
C LEU A 692 -15.53 -26.36 -2.70
N TYR A 693 -14.61 -25.67 -2.03
CA TYR A 693 -13.54 -26.25 -1.23
C TYR A 693 -13.87 -26.13 0.26
N ASP A 694 -13.51 -27.15 1.03
CA ASP A 694 -13.56 -27.10 2.49
C ASP A 694 -12.43 -27.93 3.13
N ASP A 695 -12.00 -27.53 4.32
CA ASP A 695 -11.05 -28.23 5.19
C ASP A 695 -11.34 -27.87 6.66
N ASP A 696 -10.48 -28.30 7.60
CA ASP A 696 -10.65 -27.99 9.03
C ASP A 696 -10.58 -26.48 9.35
N GLY A 697 -10.01 -25.68 8.45
CA GLY A 697 -9.86 -24.24 8.57
C GLY A 697 -8.75 -23.76 9.51
N THR A 698 -7.97 -24.66 10.11
CA THR A 698 -7.06 -24.32 11.22
C THR A 698 -5.68 -24.95 11.15
N THR A 699 -5.51 -26.16 10.58
CA THR A 699 -4.22 -26.89 10.62
C THR A 699 -3.52 -26.93 9.26
N GLN A 700 -2.27 -27.41 9.21
CA GLN A 700 -1.55 -27.63 7.96
C GLN A 700 -1.97 -28.91 7.20
N LYS A 701 -2.92 -29.70 7.72
CA LYS A 701 -3.34 -30.98 7.12
C LYS A 701 -3.90 -30.86 5.69
N TYR A 702 -4.34 -29.68 5.26
CA TYR A 702 -4.72 -29.43 3.87
C TYR A 702 -3.57 -29.69 2.87
N LEU A 703 -2.32 -29.52 3.30
CA LEU A 703 -1.12 -29.84 2.52
C LEU A 703 -0.96 -31.36 2.31
N SER A 704 -1.51 -32.17 3.22
CA SER A 704 -1.53 -33.64 3.16
C SER A 704 -2.83 -34.19 2.57
N ASN A 705 -3.57 -33.35 1.83
CA ASN A 705 -4.82 -33.71 1.14
C ASN A 705 -6.00 -34.07 2.08
N GLU A 706 -5.95 -33.67 3.36
CA GLU A 706 -7.12 -33.69 4.26
C GLU A 706 -8.02 -32.48 3.96
N LYS A 707 -8.84 -32.63 2.93
CA LYS A 707 -9.75 -31.61 2.41
C LYS A 707 -10.95 -32.27 1.74
N ALA A 708 -11.97 -31.47 1.44
CA ALA A 708 -13.13 -31.88 0.69
C ALA A 708 -13.44 -30.90 -0.44
N THR A 709 -13.92 -31.40 -1.57
CA THR A 709 -14.39 -30.59 -2.69
C THR A 709 -15.75 -31.04 -3.18
N THR A 710 -16.62 -30.10 -3.53
CA THR A 710 -17.94 -30.38 -4.10
C THR A 710 -18.12 -29.55 -5.36
N ARG A 711 -18.35 -30.21 -6.50
CA ARG A 711 -18.66 -29.51 -7.76
C ARG A 711 -20.16 -29.20 -7.82
N ILE A 712 -20.47 -27.97 -8.21
CA ILE A 712 -21.83 -27.49 -8.44
C ILE A 712 -21.93 -27.01 -9.88
N THR A 713 -23.00 -27.42 -10.58
CA THR A 713 -23.28 -27.01 -11.95
C THR A 713 -24.67 -26.37 -12.04
N SER A 714 -24.80 -25.38 -12.90
CA SER A 714 -26.06 -24.70 -13.23
C SER A 714 -26.20 -24.68 -14.75
N ASP A 715 -27.28 -25.24 -15.29
CA ASP A 715 -27.55 -25.31 -16.72
C ASP A 715 -28.96 -24.81 -17.03
N LEU A 716 -29.06 -23.56 -17.49
CA LEU A 716 -30.28 -22.96 -18.03
C LEU A 716 -30.27 -23.08 -19.56
N ASN A 717 -31.13 -23.95 -20.08
CA ASN A 717 -31.22 -24.17 -21.52
C ASN A 717 -32.25 -23.25 -22.22
N ASN A 718 -32.22 -23.27 -23.55
CA ASN A 718 -33.09 -22.46 -24.42
C ASN A 718 -34.61 -22.74 -24.27
N LYS A 719 -35.00 -23.82 -23.58
CA LYS A 719 -36.41 -24.14 -23.27
C LYS A 719 -36.85 -23.62 -21.89
N GLN A 720 -36.08 -22.71 -21.29
CA GLN A 720 -36.31 -22.18 -19.94
C GLN A 720 -36.37 -23.28 -18.89
N VAL A 721 -35.55 -24.32 -19.05
CA VAL A 721 -35.38 -25.36 -18.04
C VAL A 721 -34.04 -25.16 -17.38
N LEU A 722 -34.06 -24.88 -16.08
CA LEU A 722 -32.88 -24.82 -15.24
C LEU A 722 -32.65 -26.17 -14.56
N THR A 723 -31.45 -26.70 -14.69
CA THR A 723 -30.97 -27.86 -13.91
C THR A 723 -29.76 -27.45 -13.09
N VAL A 724 -29.88 -27.55 -11.76
CA VAL A 724 -28.77 -27.34 -10.83
C VAL A 724 -28.37 -28.71 -10.29
N SER A 725 -27.10 -29.09 -10.40
CA SER A 725 -26.59 -30.35 -9.86
C SER A 725 -25.46 -30.09 -8.87
N ILE A 726 -25.55 -30.70 -7.71
CA ILE A 726 -24.48 -30.78 -6.71
C ILE A 726 -23.98 -32.22 -6.73
N ASP A 727 -22.73 -32.38 -7.14
CA ASP A 727 -22.07 -33.68 -7.17
C ASP A 727 -21.80 -34.18 -5.74
N LYS A 728 -21.39 -35.44 -5.62
CA LYS A 728 -20.95 -35.98 -4.33
C LYS A 728 -19.71 -35.23 -3.88
N THR A 729 -19.63 -34.93 -2.59
CA THR A 729 -18.42 -34.37 -2.01
C THR A 729 -17.31 -35.41 -2.02
N GLU A 730 -16.18 -35.04 -2.60
CA GLU A 730 -14.96 -35.86 -2.69
C GLU A 730 -13.96 -35.41 -1.63
N GLY A 731 -13.27 -36.37 -0.99
CA GLY A 731 -12.34 -36.09 0.11
C GLY A 731 -13.01 -36.06 1.49
N THR A 732 -12.18 -35.91 2.53
CA THR A 732 -12.60 -35.85 3.94
C THR A 732 -11.53 -35.14 4.75
N PHE A 733 -11.93 -34.55 5.87
CA PHE A 733 -11.04 -33.96 6.88
C PHE A 733 -11.67 -34.11 8.27
N ASP A 734 -10.89 -33.88 9.32
CA ASP A 734 -11.37 -33.98 10.69
C ASP A 734 -12.45 -32.93 11.03
N GLY A 735 -13.51 -33.33 11.72
CA GLY A 735 -14.64 -32.44 12.03
C GLY A 735 -15.60 -32.15 10.86
N MET A 736 -15.44 -32.78 9.69
CA MET A 736 -16.35 -32.64 8.55
C MET A 736 -17.75 -33.21 8.88
N VAL A 737 -18.80 -32.40 8.71
CA VAL A 737 -20.20 -32.82 8.87
C VAL A 737 -20.73 -33.35 7.53
N LYS A 738 -21.03 -34.66 7.48
CA LYS A 738 -21.48 -35.33 6.24
C LYS A 738 -22.97 -35.15 5.95
N ASN A 739 -23.81 -35.10 6.99
CA ASN A 739 -25.25 -34.95 6.81
C ASN A 739 -25.61 -33.47 6.77
N GLN A 740 -25.88 -32.93 5.58
CA GLN A 740 -26.21 -31.52 5.41
C GLN A 740 -27.52 -31.32 4.67
N SER A 741 -28.33 -30.39 5.18
CA SER A 741 -29.46 -29.82 4.43
C SER A 741 -28.94 -28.86 3.35
N THR A 742 -29.72 -28.66 2.28
CA THR A 742 -29.31 -27.80 1.16
C THR A 742 -30.34 -26.71 0.91
N THR A 743 -29.89 -25.45 0.83
CA THR A 743 -30.74 -24.31 0.47
C THR A 743 -30.24 -23.65 -0.81
N PHE A 744 -31.15 -23.42 -1.76
CA PHE A 744 -30.88 -22.65 -2.98
C PHE A 744 -31.61 -21.31 -2.94
N TYR A 745 -30.91 -20.22 -3.26
CA TYR A 745 -31.46 -18.90 -3.56
C TYR A 745 -31.27 -18.63 -5.05
N LEU A 746 -32.34 -18.73 -5.84
CA LEU A 746 -32.26 -18.62 -7.30
C LEU A 746 -32.82 -17.28 -7.73
N ASN A 747 -31.96 -16.36 -8.17
CA ASN A 747 -32.35 -15.03 -8.61
C ASN A 747 -33.09 -15.09 -9.96
N THR A 748 -34.31 -14.54 -10.01
CA THR A 748 -35.24 -14.69 -11.15
C THR A 748 -36.12 -13.45 -11.33
N ASN A 749 -36.96 -13.46 -12.38
CA ASN A 749 -38.01 -12.46 -12.64
C ASN A 749 -39.44 -12.99 -12.46
N ALA A 750 -39.64 -14.31 -12.30
CA ALA A 750 -40.98 -14.89 -12.29
C ALA A 750 -41.08 -16.18 -11.45
N LYS A 751 -42.31 -16.50 -11.04
CA LYS A 751 -42.63 -17.79 -10.40
C LYS A 751 -42.44 -18.94 -11.42
N PRO A 752 -41.83 -20.07 -11.02
CA PRO A 752 -41.59 -21.19 -11.94
C PRO A 752 -42.88 -21.95 -12.25
N LYS A 753 -42.89 -22.70 -13.37
CA LYS A 753 -44.03 -23.57 -13.73
C LYS A 753 -44.03 -24.86 -12.92
N LYS A 754 -42.86 -25.43 -12.65
CA LYS A 754 -42.70 -26.69 -11.92
C LYS A 754 -41.31 -26.81 -11.32
N LEU A 755 -41.21 -27.38 -10.13
CA LEU A 755 -39.95 -27.76 -9.50
C LEU A 755 -39.95 -29.26 -9.18
N THR A 756 -38.81 -29.91 -9.37
CA THR A 756 -38.57 -31.28 -8.93
C THR A 756 -37.15 -31.41 -8.39
N ALA A 757 -36.98 -32.08 -7.26
CA ALA A 757 -35.67 -32.41 -6.71
C ALA A 757 -35.44 -33.92 -6.71
N VAL A 758 -34.18 -34.32 -6.84
CA VAL A 758 -33.71 -35.69 -6.73
C VAL A 758 -32.54 -35.70 -5.75
N ILE A 759 -32.56 -36.59 -4.76
CA ILE A 759 -31.46 -36.83 -3.83
C ILE A 759 -31.13 -38.31 -3.93
N GLY A 760 -29.90 -38.65 -4.31
CA GLY A 760 -29.48 -40.06 -4.36
C GLY A 760 -30.25 -40.92 -5.37
N GLY A 761 -30.67 -40.32 -6.48
CA GLY A 761 -31.53 -40.97 -7.48
C GLY A 761 -33.01 -41.10 -7.06
N LYS A 762 -33.39 -40.71 -5.83
CA LYS A 762 -34.79 -40.73 -5.36
C LYS A 762 -35.45 -39.37 -5.57
N LYS A 763 -36.64 -39.37 -6.18
CA LYS A 763 -37.44 -38.15 -6.36
C LYS A 763 -37.96 -37.65 -5.02
N ILE A 764 -37.80 -36.35 -4.78
CA ILE A 764 -38.28 -35.65 -3.59
C ILE A 764 -39.50 -34.80 -3.95
N ARG A 765 -40.57 -34.94 -3.16
CA ARG A 765 -41.76 -34.10 -3.30
C ARG A 765 -41.49 -32.75 -2.64
N LEU A 766 -41.59 -31.67 -3.41
CA LEU A 766 -41.48 -30.30 -2.91
C LEU A 766 -42.86 -29.70 -2.64
N THR A 767 -43.02 -29.04 -1.49
CA THR A 767 -44.25 -28.33 -1.11
C THR A 767 -44.00 -26.82 -1.05
N GLU A 768 -44.92 -26.00 -1.53
CA GLU A 768 -44.79 -24.55 -1.41
C GLU A 768 -45.02 -24.12 0.05
N ALA A 769 -43.99 -23.62 0.73
CA ALA A 769 -44.02 -23.17 2.12
C ALA A 769 -42.82 -22.27 2.47
N GLU A 770 -42.99 -21.39 3.46
CA GLU A 770 -41.95 -20.43 3.85
C GLU A 770 -40.78 -21.07 4.58
N GLN A 771 -41.00 -22.19 5.27
CA GLN A 771 -40.02 -22.90 6.09
C GLN A 771 -40.25 -24.41 6.03
N GLY A 772 -39.27 -25.17 6.52
CA GLY A 772 -39.32 -26.63 6.61
C GLY A 772 -38.57 -27.35 5.49
N ASP A 773 -38.34 -28.65 5.69
CA ASP A 773 -37.61 -29.51 4.76
C ASP A 773 -38.45 -29.87 3.54
N ASN A 774 -37.79 -29.99 2.39
CA ASN A 774 -38.40 -30.30 1.10
C ASN A 774 -39.50 -29.30 0.73
N THR A 775 -39.22 -28.02 0.97
CA THR A 775 -40.12 -26.91 0.67
C THR A 775 -39.52 -25.96 -0.36
N TRP A 776 -40.37 -25.12 -0.94
CA TRP A 776 -39.93 -24.01 -1.76
C TRP A 776 -40.86 -22.81 -1.60
N GLN A 777 -40.39 -21.61 -1.94
CA GLN A 777 -41.22 -20.41 -2.02
C GLN A 777 -40.72 -19.47 -3.11
N TYR A 778 -41.63 -18.67 -3.66
CA TYR A 778 -41.29 -17.54 -4.53
C TYR A 778 -41.43 -16.24 -3.74
N VAL A 779 -40.31 -15.56 -3.51
CA VAL A 779 -40.26 -14.30 -2.78
C VAL A 779 -40.06 -13.18 -3.78
N GLN A 780 -41.06 -12.31 -3.94
CA GLN A 780 -41.04 -11.25 -4.95
C GLN A 780 -40.00 -10.16 -4.66
N ALA A 781 -39.78 -9.86 -3.37
CA ALA A 781 -38.72 -8.98 -2.90
C ALA A 781 -38.39 -9.34 -1.44
N SER A 782 -37.11 -9.34 -1.08
CA SER A 782 -36.66 -9.50 0.30
C SER A 782 -36.02 -8.21 0.78
N ASN A 783 -36.37 -7.77 2.00
CA ASN A 783 -35.59 -6.73 2.66
C ASN A 783 -34.26 -7.33 3.12
N ILE A 784 -33.15 -6.82 2.58
CA ILE A 784 -31.80 -7.29 2.95
C ILE A 784 -31.16 -6.43 4.04
N ASN A 785 -31.75 -5.29 4.39
CA ASN A 785 -31.35 -4.50 5.56
C ASN A 785 -31.84 -5.17 6.84
N ARG A 786 -31.03 -6.11 7.36
CA ARG A 786 -31.39 -7.00 8.49
C ARG A 786 -30.50 -6.83 9.72
N PHE A 787 -29.46 -6.01 9.61
CA PHE A 787 -28.43 -5.83 10.65
C PHE A 787 -28.33 -4.37 11.12
N SER A 788 -29.27 -3.51 10.72
CA SER A 788 -29.35 -2.15 11.23
C SER A 788 -29.63 -2.16 12.73
N THR A 789 -29.08 -1.18 13.44
CA THR A 789 -29.35 -0.97 14.86
C THR A 789 -30.83 -0.67 15.06
N ALA A 790 -31.46 -1.37 16.01
CA ALA A 790 -32.89 -1.22 16.28
C ALA A 790 -33.24 0.24 16.65
N ASN A 791 -34.34 0.74 16.11
CA ASN A 791 -34.86 2.10 16.23
C ASN A 791 -33.98 3.21 15.60
N SER A 792 -32.92 2.88 14.86
CA SER A 792 -32.13 3.86 14.10
C SER A 792 -32.86 4.35 12.85
N GLU A 793 -32.41 5.46 12.27
CA GLU A 793 -32.90 5.89 10.95
C GLU A 793 -32.58 4.86 9.86
N MET A 794 -31.43 4.19 9.98
CA MET A 794 -31.00 3.13 9.06
C MET A 794 -31.94 1.92 9.06
N GLU A 795 -32.55 1.55 10.19
CA GLU A 795 -33.55 0.47 10.22
C GLU A 795 -34.74 0.74 9.29
N ARG A 796 -35.10 2.02 9.11
CA ARG A 796 -36.23 2.44 8.26
C ARG A 796 -35.89 2.40 6.77
N LEU A 797 -34.61 2.29 6.40
CA LEU A 797 -34.18 2.18 5.02
C LEU A 797 -34.62 0.82 4.44
N LEU A 798 -35.57 0.85 3.51
CA LEU A 798 -36.03 -0.34 2.81
C LEU A 798 -35.05 -0.70 1.67
N VAL A 799 -34.27 -1.76 1.86
CA VAL A 799 -33.34 -2.26 0.83
C VAL A 799 -33.91 -3.55 0.24
N THR A 800 -34.50 -3.47 -0.96
CA THR A 800 -35.17 -4.61 -1.60
C THR A 800 -34.29 -5.29 -2.65
N LYS A 801 -34.02 -6.59 -2.42
CA LYS A 801 -33.41 -7.47 -3.43
C LYS A 801 -34.43 -7.86 -4.50
N ASN A 802 -33.94 -8.37 -5.64
CA ASN A 802 -34.78 -8.93 -6.69
C ASN A 802 -35.58 -10.17 -6.24
N ALA A 803 -36.50 -10.62 -7.08
CA ALA A 803 -37.27 -11.82 -6.82
C ALA A 803 -36.37 -13.07 -6.79
N GLN A 804 -36.71 -13.99 -5.89
CA GLN A 804 -35.97 -15.23 -5.69
C GLN A 804 -36.90 -16.43 -5.55
N ILE A 805 -36.50 -17.56 -6.13
CA ILE A 805 -37.04 -18.88 -5.78
C ILE A 805 -36.12 -19.45 -4.70
N ILE A 806 -36.67 -19.73 -3.52
CA ILE A 806 -35.94 -20.33 -2.41
C ILE A 806 -36.37 -21.79 -2.31
N VAL A 807 -35.43 -22.72 -2.42
CA VAL A 807 -35.69 -24.17 -2.29
C VAL A 807 -34.90 -24.72 -1.11
N ARG A 808 -35.55 -25.51 -0.25
CA ARG A 808 -34.96 -26.12 0.94
C ARG A 808 -35.12 -27.63 0.86
N LEU A 809 -34.02 -28.35 0.88
CA LEU A 809 -33.97 -29.80 0.83
C LEU A 809 -33.51 -30.35 2.16
N ALA A 810 -34.14 -31.46 2.57
CA ALA A 810 -33.80 -32.17 3.79
C ALA A 810 -32.32 -32.61 3.81
N SER A 811 -31.83 -32.91 5.02
CA SER A 811 -30.47 -33.39 5.23
C SER A 811 -30.19 -34.71 4.47
N CYS A 812 -29.01 -34.81 3.87
CA CYS A 812 -28.51 -36.02 3.22
C CYS A 812 -26.99 -36.16 3.40
N ASP A 813 -26.48 -37.39 3.29
CA ASP A 813 -25.04 -37.68 3.33
C ASP A 813 -24.39 -37.20 2.02
N ILE A 814 -23.73 -36.05 2.07
CA ILE A 814 -23.17 -35.35 0.92
C ILE A 814 -22.07 -36.13 0.20
N THR A 815 -21.46 -37.13 0.88
CA THR A 815 -20.40 -37.97 0.30
C THR A 815 -20.96 -39.14 -0.52
N LYS A 816 -22.24 -39.47 -0.32
CA LYS A 816 -22.89 -40.62 -0.97
C LYS A 816 -23.94 -40.20 -1.98
N GLU A 817 -24.66 -39.12 -1.69
CA GLU A 817 -25.84 -38.69 -2.41
C GLU A 817 -25.58 -37.40 -3.18
N ALA A 818 -25.71 -37.46 -4.50
CA ALA A 818 -25.78 -36.26 -5.34
C ALA A 818 -27.18 -35.64 -5.25
N VAL A 819 -27.25 -34.33 -5.48
CA VAL A 819 -28.50 -33.56 -5.48
C VAL A 819 -28.72 -32.94 -6.85
N THR A 820 -29.92 -33.11 -7.41
CA THR A 820 -30.33 -32.42 -8.64
C THR A 820 -31.63 -31.68 -8.40
N LEU A 821 -31.65 -30.39 -8.68
CA LEU A 821 -32.84 -29.54 -8.71
C LEU A 821 -33.15 -29.17 -10.15
N ARG A 822 -34.36 -29.47 -10.60
CA ARG A 822 -34.86 -29.09 -11.93
C ARG A 822 -36.04 -28.14 -11.79
N ILE A 823 -36.01 -27.06 -12.56
CA ILE A 823 -37.04 -26.02 -12.60
C ILE A 823 -37.47 -25.80 -14.05
N ASP A 824 -38.74 -26.07 -14.35
CA ASP A 824 -39.32 -25.81 -15.66
C ASP A 824 -39.95 -24.41 -15.69
N GLY A 825 -39.73 -23.67 -16.77
CA GLY A 825 -40.21 -22.30 -16.93
C GLY A 825 -39.44 -21.30 -16.07
N PHE A 826 -38.13 -21.48 -15.93
CA PHE A 826 -37.25 -20.54 -15.24
C PHE A 826 -37.05 -19.27 -16.09
N THR A 827 -37.35 -18.11 -15.52
CA THR A 827 -37.12 -16.82 -16.18
C THR A 827 -35.84 -16.18 -15.64
N ARG A 828 -34.89 -15.89 -16.52
CA ARG A 828 -33.65 -15.19 -16.15
C ARG A 828 -33.95 -13.82 -15.52
N LEU A 829 -33.13 -13.41 -14.55
CA LEU A 829 -33.17 -12.06 -14.00
C LEU A 829 -32.98 -11.04 -15.15
N ASN A 830 -33.87 -10.05 -15.19
CA ASN A 830 -33.83 -8.94 -16.15
C ASN A 830 -34.60 -7.77 -15.55
N LYS A 831 -34.12 -7.27 -14.41
CA LYS A 831 -34.74 -6.15 -13.70
C LYS A 831 -34.18 -4.86 -14.29
N SER A 832 -35.07 -3.96 -14.70
CA SER A 832 -34.68 -2.65 -15.22
C SER A 832 -33.75 -1.91 -14.25
N ASN A 833 -32.68 -1.32 -14.78
CA ASN A 833 -31.82 -0.37 -14.07
C ASN A 833 -32.35 1.07 -14.17
N GLU A 834 -33.49 1.25 -14.83
CA GLU A 834 -34.21 2.52 -14.97
C GLU A 834 -33.45 3.65 -15.68
N THR A 835 -32.35 3.34 -16.38
CA THR A 835 -31.52 4.33 -17.11
C THR A 835 -32.17 4.80 -18.42
N LEU A 836 -33.08 4.03 -19.00
CA LEU A 836 -33.77 4.33 -20.26
C LEU A 836 -35.28 4.44 -20.04
N ARG A 837 -35.86 5.63 -20.30
CA ARG A 837 -37.29 5.90 -20.06
C ARG A 837 -37.92 6.78 -21.15
N LYS A 838 -37.21 7.78 -21.65
CA LYS A 838 -37.72 8.72 -22.66
C LYS A 838 -37.80 8.07 -24.04
N LYS A 839 -38.69 8.62 -24.87
CA LYS A 839 -38.97 8.21 -26.26
C LYS A 839 -38.96 9.42 -27.18
N GLY A 840 -38.80 9.19 -28.48
CA GLY A 840 -38.77 10.23 -29.51
C GLY A 840 -37.41 10.33 -30.20
N VAL A 841 -37.40 11.08 -31.32
CA VAL A 841 -36.21 11.28 -32.15
C VAL A 841 -35.12 12.01 -31.37
N LEU A 842 -33.88 11.55 -31.51
CA LEU A 842 -32.68 12.15 -30.94
C LEU A 842 -31.87 12.85 -32.04
N THR A 843 -31.37 14.05 -31.76
CA THR A 843 -30.39 14.74 -32.61
C THR A 843 -28.96 14.42 -32.15
N ALA A 844 -27.99 14.55 -33.06
CA ALA A 844 -26.59 14.49 -32.69
C ALA A 844 -26.26 15.62 -31.69
N PRO A 845 -25.46 15.39 -30.62
CA PRO A 845 -25.11 16.43 -29.67
C PRO A 845 -24.35 17.59 -30.33
N GLU A 846 -24.71 18.83 -29.97
CA GLU A 846 -23.93 20.01 -30.33
C GLU A 846 -22.82 20.21 -29.28
N LEU A 847 -21.56 20.07 -29.70
CA LEU A 847 -20.40 20.19 -28.82
C LEU A 847 -20.14 21.66 -28.41
N LEU A 848 -19.73 21.84 -27.16
CA LEU A 848 -19.17 23.09 -26.64
C LEU A 848 -17.64 22.98 -26.61
N GLU A 849 -16.97 24.10 -26.33
CA GLU A 849 -15.52 24.11 -26.12
C GLU A 849 -15.15 23.16 -24.97
N ALA A 850 -14.27 22.20 -25.26
CA ALA A 850 -13.78 21.26 -24.27
C ALA A 850 -12.82 21.96 -23.29
N ASP A 851 -12.83 21.54 -22.03
CA ASP A 851 -11.78 21.93 -21.10
C ASP A 851 -10.54 21.10 -21.40
N VAL A 852 -9.45 21.74 -21.82
CA VAL A 852 -8.21 21.06 -22.23
C VAL A 852 -7.08 21.49 -21.31
N GLN A 853 -6.60 20.53 -20.53
CA GLN A 853 -5.45 20.68 -19.64
C GLN A 853 -4.29 19.82 -20.16
N SER A 854 -3.15 19.86 -19.47
CA SER A 854 -1.98 19.07 -19.88
C SER A 854 -2.20 17.55 -19.76
N TYR A 855 -2.97 17.08 -18.79
CA TYR A 855 -3.21 15.64 -18.56
C TYR A 855 -4.69 15.26 -18.58
N SER A 856 -5.56 16.19 -18.93
CA SER A 856 -6.99 15.91 -18.94
C SER A 856 -7.73 16.67 -20.02
N VAL A 857 -8.85 16.08 -20.43
CA VAL A 857 -9.81 16.68 -21.34
C VAL A 857 -11.20 16.46 -20.75
N THR A 858 -12.02 17.50 -20.73
CA THR A 858 -13.45 17.39 -20.41
C THR A 858 -14.27 17.78 -21.64
N PRO A 859 -14.73 16.82 -22.46
CA PRO A 859 -15.71 17.09 -23.50
C PRO A 859 -17.00 17.67 -22.90
N LYS A 860 -17.58 18.67 -23.55
CA LYS A 860 -18.81 19.36 -23.12
C LYS A 860 -19.78 19.47 -24.31
N TRP A 861 -21.09 19.39 -24.05
CA TRP A 861 -22.12 19.50 -25.10
C TRP A 861 -23.43 20.07 -24.59
N LYS A 862 -24.26 20.62 -25.48
CA LYS A 862 -25.60 21.09 -25.12
C LYS A 862 -26.55 19.91 -24.84
N PRO A 863 -27.55 20.08 -23.95
CA PRO A 863 -28.58 19.05 -23.73
C PRO A 863 -29.35 18.71 -25.01
N VAL A 864 -29.57 17.42 -25.25
CA VAL A 864 -30.40 16.92 -26.38
C VAL A 864 -31.80 16.58 -25.87
N GLN A 865 -32.83 17.10 -26.54
CA GLN A 865 -34.22 16.77 -26.22
C GLN A 865 -34.47 15.27 -26.34
N ASN A 866 -35.28 14.70 -25.44
CA ASN A 866 -35.60 13.27 -25.35
C ASN A 866 -34.43 12.33 -24.99
N ALA A 867 -33.22 12.85 -24.73
CA ALA A 867 -32.10 12.04 -24.25
C ALA A 867 -32.29 11.64 -22.78
N ASP A 868 -32.06 10.36 -22.47
CA ASP A 868 -31.97 9.85 -21.10
C ASP A 868 -30.53 9.99 -20.57
N TYR A 869 -29.55 9.70 -21.43
CA TYR A 869 -28.11 9.85 -21.15
C TYR A 869 -27.32 10.05 -22.45
N TYR A 870 -26.00 10.16 -22.32
CA TYR A 870 -25.04 10.28 -23.41
C TYR A 870 -23.99 9.18 -23.35
N GLU A 871 -23.36 8.94 -24.50
CA GLU A 871 -22.21 8.07 -24.62
C GLU A 871 -21.04 8.80 -25.23
N ILE A 872 -19.83 8.43 -24.81
CA ILE A 872 -18.56 8.88 -25.40
C ILE A 872 -17.78 7.66 -25.88
N ALA A 873 -17.38 7.63 -27.15
CA ALA A 873 -16.40 6.67 -27.63
C ALA A 873 -14.98 7.24 -27.48
N PHE A 874 -14.12 6.54 -26.75
CA PHE A 874 -12.74 6.94 -26.48
C PHE A 874 -11.85 5.70 -26.27
N ASN A 875 -10.66 5.68 -26.87
CA ASN A 875 -9.68 4.57 -26.76
C ASN A 875 -10.28 3.16 -26.96
N GLY A 876 -11.16 3.01 -27.96
CA GLY A 876 -11.81 1.73 -28.29
C GLY A 876 -12.90 1.30 -27.31
N GLN A 877 -13.23 2.10 -26.29
CA GLN A 877 -14.31 1.86 -25.33
C GLN A 877 -15.48 2.82 -25.54
N THR A 878 -16.67 2.37 -25.13
CA THR A 878 -17.87 3.20 -25.03
C THR A 878 -18.13 3.51 -23.56
N TYR A 879 -17.93 4.78 -23.19
CA TYR A 879 -18.32 5.33 -21.90
C TYR A 879 -19.80 5.66 -21.98
N THR A 880 -20.62 5.05 -21.13
CA THR A 880 -22.09 5.11 -21.21
C THR A 880 -22.70 5.60 -19.91
N THR A 881 -24.03 5.74 -19.92
CA THR A 881 -24.88 6.19 -18.81
C THR A 881 -24.53 7.57 -18.26
N ILE A 882 -23.85 8.42 -19.06
CA ILE A 882 -23.49 9.79 -18.69
C ILE A 882 -24.76 10.65 -18.67
N ARG A 883 -25.23 11.03 -17.49
CA ARG A 883 -26.45 11.82 -17.28
C ARG A 883 -26.19 13.32 -17.29
N HIS A 884 -24.93 13.71 -17.09
CA HIS A 884 -24.48 15.08 -17.22
C HIS A 884 -24.08 15.43 -18.67
N ASN A 885 -23.78 16.71 -18.89
CA ASN A 885 -23.44 17.26 -20.21
C ASN A 885 -21.93 17.37 -20.45
N SER A 886 -21.16 16.62 -19.66
CA SER A 886 -19.70 16.57 -19.70
C SER A 886 -19.19 15.34 -18.97
N LEU A 887 -17.97 14.89 -19.28
CA LEU A 887 -17.26 13.85 -18.54
C LEU A 887 -15.76 14.16 -18.54
N LEU A 888 -15.10 14.09 -17.40
CA LEU A 888 -13.65 14.27 -17.28
C LEU A 888 -12.92 12.99 -17.71
N PHE A 889 -11.92 13.14 -18.59
CA PHE A 889 -10.93 12.11 -18.89
C PHE A 889 -9.57 12.63 -18.43
N ASP A 890 -8.95 11.95 -17.47
CA ASP A 890 -7.65 12.26 -16.87
C ASP A 890 -6.57 11.24 -17.30
N ASP A 891 -5.38 11.34 -16.71
CA ASP A 891 -4.17 10.55 -17.04
C ASP A 891 -3.77 10.54 -18.53
N LEU A 892 -4.16 11.60 -19.25
CA LEU A 892 -3.76 11.78 -20.64
C LEU A 892 -2.31 12.27 -20.71
N GLN A 893 -1.67 12.03 -21.85
CA GLN A 893 -0.32 12.51 -22.11
C GLN A 893 -0.38 13.98 -22.55
N PRO A 894 0.51 14.86 -22.07
CA PRO A 894 0.62 16.23 -22.56
C PRO A 894 0.95 16.29 -24.05
N THR A 895 0.57 17.39 -24.69
CA THR A 895 0.87 17.66 -26.11
C THR A 895 0.47 16.54 -27.08
N THR A 896 -0.54 15.75 -26.72
CA THR A 896 -0.98 14.56 -27.45
C THR A 896 -2.38 14.79 -28.03
N ASP A 897 -2.55 14.41 -29.28
CA ASP A 897 -3.82 14.48 -30.00
C ASP A 897 -4.73 13.31 -29.59
N TYR A 898 -6.01 13.61 -29.31
CA TYR A 898 -7.03 12.66 -28.88
C TYR A 898 -8.32 12.84 -29.68
N ASP A 899 -8.92 11.72 -30.06
CA ASP A 899 -10.21 11.65 -30.73
C ASP A 899 -11.29 11.11 -29.80
N PHE A 900 -12.38 11.86 -29.69
CA PHE A 900 -13.60 11.50 -28.99
C PHE A 900 -14.78 11.51 -29.95
N LYS A 901 -15.84 10.78 -29.61
CA LYS A 901 -17.15 10.92 -30.26
C LYS A 901 -18.23 10.95 -29.21
N VAL A 902 -19.24 11.81 -29.33
CA VAL A 902 -20.36 11.94 -28.38
C VAL A 902 -21.69 11.63 -29.07
N ARG A 903 -22.59 10.89 -28.44
CA ARG A 903 -23.98 10.70 -28.91
C ARG A 903 -24.99 10.72 -27.77
N ALA A 904 -26.25 11.00 -28.07
CA ALA A 904 -27.36 10.91 -27.12
C ALA A 904 -28.04 9.54 -27.21
N VAL A 905 -28.62 9.05 -26.11
CA VAL A 905 -29.31 7.75 -26.04
C VAL A 905 -30.62 7.85 -25.26
N ASN A 906 -31.64 7.11 -25.72
CA ASN A 906 -32.92 6.93 -25.05
C ASN A 906 -33.47 5.51 -25.28
N SER A 907 -34.69 5.22 -24.84
CA SER A 907 -35.26 3.86 -24.92
C SER A 907 -35.54 3.34 -26.34
N GLU A 908 -35.51 4.20 -27.36
CA GLU A 908 -35.74 3.85 -28.78
C GLU A 908 -34.45 3.73 -29.61
N GLY A 909 -33.31 4.20 -29.08
CA GLY A 909 -32.01 4.08 -29.74
C GLY A 909 -31.03 5.19 -29.35
N ALA A 910 -30.04 5.39 -30.21
CA ALA A 910 -29.03 6.43 -30.05
C ALA A 910 -29.00 7.36 -31.28
N SER A 911 -28.60 8.61 -31.10
CA SER A 911 -28.34 9.51 -32.22
C SER A 911 -27.01 9.20 -32.93
N GLU A 912 -26.78 9.88 -34.06
CA GLU A 912 -25.48 9.90 -34.73
C GLU A 912 -24.37 10.44 -33.82
N TRP A 913 -23.15 9.95 -34.04
CA TRP A 913 -21.95 10.40 -33.33
C TRP A 913 -21.48 11.78 -33.79
N THR A 914 -21.21 12.68 -32.85
CA THR A 914 -20.51 13.95 -33.11
C THR A 914 -19.03 13.80 -32.73
N PRO A 915 -18.07 13.91 -33.68
CA PRO A 915 -16.65 13.80 -33.39
C PRO A 915 -16.10 15.06 -32.71
N LEU A 916 -15.15 14.87 -31.80
CA LEU A 916 -14.37 15.91 -31.13
C LEU A 916 -12.89 15.53 -31.22
N HIS A 917 -12.07 16.41 -31.80
CA HIS A 917 -10.63 16.28 -31.85
C HIS A 917 -10.00 17.37 -30.99
N VAL A 918 -9.12 16.98 -30.07
CA VAL A 918 -8.43 17.91 -29.17
C VAL A 918 -6.99 17.50 -28.97
N LYS A 919 -6.15 18.47 -28.61
CA LYS A 919 -4.76 18.24 -28.24
C LYS A 919 -4.51 18.74 -26.84
N THR A 920 -4.04 17.89 -25.93
CA THR A 920 -3.69 18.31 -24.57
C THR A 920 -2.63 19.40 -24.57
N ALA A 921 -2.67 20.26 -23.55
CA ALA A 921 -1.76 21.41 -23.44
C ALA A 921 -0.30 20.97 -23.16
N VAL A 922 0.65 21.90 -23.37
CA VAL A 922 2.03 21.77 -22.87
C VAL A 922 2.01 22.00 -21.36
N ASN A 923 2.80 21.24 -20.59
CA ASN A 923 3.07 21.57 -19.20
C ASN A 923 4.46 22.22 -19.05
N PRO A 924 4.61 23.56 -19.20
CA PRO A 924 5.91 24.21 -19.11
C PRO A 924 6.48 24.21 -17.67
N LEU A 925 5.66 23.92 -16.66
CA LEU A 925 6.01 23.98 -15.24
C LEU A 925 5.89 22.60 -14.55
N GLU A 926 5.86 21.49 -15.31
CA GLU A 926 5.63 20.13 -14.80
C GLU A 926 6.52 19.76 -13.60
N TYR A 927 7.75 20.24 -13.63
CA TYR A 927 8.75 19.94 -12.61
C TYR A 927 9.17 21.17 -11.80
N ALA A 928 8.44 22.29 -11.92
CA ALA A 928 8.68 23.48 -11.11
C ALA A 928 8.21 23.22 -9.67
N ILE A 929 9.08 23.49 -8.71
CA ILE A 929 8.82 23.32 -7.27
C ILE A 929 7.95 24.49 -6.81
N GLN A 930 6.83 24.19 -6.17
CA GLN A 930 5.87 25.18 -5.64
C GLN A 930 6.06 25.41 -4.14
N GLY A 931 5.43 26.45 -3.60
CA GLY A 931 5.47 26.75 -2.16
C GLY A 931 6.81 27.30 -1.67
N LEU A 932 7.57 27.96 -2.56
CA LEU A 932 8.86 28.54 -2.24
C LEU A 932 8.70 29.82 -1.43
N THR A 933 9.68 30.14 -0.59
CA THR A 933 9.81 31.47 0.02
C THR A 933 11.13 32.12 -0.37
N ALA A 934 11.22 33.44 -0.26
CA ALA A 934 12.44 34.16 -0.56
C ALA A 934 12.75 35.24 0.48
N THR A 935 14.04 35.44 0.74
CA THR A 935 14.55 36.55 1.56
C THR A 935 15.57 37.36 0.78
N SER A 936 15.65 38.66 1.07
CA SER A 936 16.54 39.60 0.40
C SER A 936 17.36 40.40 1.40
N THR A 937 18.65 40.57 1.11
CA THR A 937 19.51 41.53 1.83
C THR A 937 19.23 42.98 1.45
N ALA A 938 18.58 43.21 0.30
CA ALA A 938 18.09 44.52 -0.10
C ALA A 938 16.66 44.75 0.38
N ARG A 939 16.39 45.97 0.86
CA ARG A 939 15.04 46.39 1.26
C ARG A 939 14.07 46.32 0.07
N ASP A 940 12.92 45.69 0.28
CA ASP A 940 11.84 45.63 -0.70
C ASP A 940 11.02 46.92 -0.76
N MET A 941 10.35 47.15 -1.90
CA MET A 941 9.32 48.16 -2.01
C MET A 941 8.01 47.64 -1.42
N GLU A 942 7.37 48.46 -0.59
CA GLU A 942 6.05 48.15 -0.03
C GLU A 942 5.03 47.87 -1.14
N GLY A 943 4.32 46.74 -1.05
CA GLY A 943 3.41 46.23 -2.07
C GLY A 943 4.08 45.48 -3.23
N PHE A 944 5.41 45.29 -3.20
CA PHE A 944 6.21 44.58 -4.22
C PHE A 944 7.31 43.72 -3.55
N GLU A 945 6.94 43.02 -2.49
CA GLU A 945 7.80 42.17 -1.64
C GLU A 945 8.41 40.99 -2.41
N ILE A 946 9.55 40.48 -1.95
CA ILE A 946 10.27 39.43 -2.67
C ILE A 946 9.54 38.10 -2.81
N ASN A 947 8.56 37.81 -1.96
CA ASN A 947 7.73 36.61 -2.11
C ASN A 947 6.92 36.60 -3.42
N ARG A 948 6.63 37.77 -4.01
CA ARG A 948 6.01 37.89 -5.34
C ARG A 948 6.91 37.39 -6.47
N LEU A 949 8.20 37.16 -6.20
CA LEU A 949 9.13 36.57 -7.16
C LEU A 949 8.95 35.04 -7.24
N VAL A 950 8.26 34.40 -6.30
CA VAL A 950 8.19 32.93 -6.20
C VAL A 950 6.77 32.42 -5.92
N ASP A 951 5.75 33.24 -6.17
CA ASP A 951 4.36 32.97 -5.81
C ASP A 951 3.55 32.23 -6.89
N PHE A 952 4.16 31.95 -8.06
CA PHE A 952 3.49 31.33 -9.21
C PHE A 952 2.30 32.14 -9.77
N SER A 953 2.25 33.45 -9.49
CA SER A 953 1.24 34.37 -10.00
C SER A 953 1.51 34.75 -11.47
N THR A 954 0.96 33.94 -12.38
CA THR A 954 1.18 34.10 -13.83
C THR A 954 0.63 35.40 -14.45
N THR A 955 -0.04 36.29 -13.68
CA THR A 955 -0.53 37.58 -14.17
C THR A 955 -0.35 38.73 -13.18
N GLY A 956 0.53 39.68 -13.53
CA GLY A 956 0.49 41.06 -13.01
C GLY A 956 1.26 41.31 -11.71
N ASP A 957 1.72 40.27 -11.03
CA ASP A 957 2.51 40.41 -9.81
C ASP A 957 4.01 40.60 -10.11
N ILE A 958 4.67 41.52 -9.39
CA ILE A 958 6.11 41.76 -9.52
C ILE A 958 6.75 42.00 -8.16
N TRP A 959 7.97 41.49 -7.99
CA TRP A 959 8.88 41.98 -6.96
C TRP A 959 9.65 43.20 -7.47
N HIS A 960 9.95 44.16 -6.58
CA HIS A 960 10.89 45.24 -6.83
C HIS A 960 11.58 45.72 -5.55
N THR A 961 12.91 45.90 -5.58
CA THR A 961 13.68 46.50 -4.48
C THR A 961 13.31 47.98 -4.27
N TYR A 962 13.51 48.56 -3.10
CA TYR A 962 13.10 49.92 -2.75
C TYR A 962 13.56 51.00 -3.76
N TYR A 963 12.60 51.68 -4.41
CA TYR A 963 12.87 52.60 -5.54
C TYR A 963 13.80 53.78 -5.22
N TYR A 964 13.94 54.15 -3.95
CA TYR A 964 14.66 55.35 -3.53
C TYR A 964 16.11 55.08 -3.09
N THR A 965 16.56 53.82 -3.11
CA THR A 965 17.92 53.45 -2.73
C THR A 965 18.45 52.37 -3.68
N LYS A 966 19.61 52.63 -4.30
CA LYS A 966 20.27 51.64 -5.16
C LYS A 966 20.62 50.41 -4.33
N ALA A 967 20.18 49.24 -4.78
CA ALA A 967 20.28 47.97 -4.06
C ALA A 967 21.48 47.12 -4.49
N VAL A 968 22.00 47.30 -5.70
CA VAL A 968 23.09 46.47 -6.24
C VAL A 968 24.46 46.90 -5.66
N PRO A 969 25.30 45.97 -5.18
CA PRO A 969 25.09 44.52 -5.12
C PRO A 969 24.27 44.09 -3.89
N PHE A 970 23.45 43.06 -4.07
CA PHE A 970 22.70 42.41 -3.00
C PHE A 970 22.49 40.92 -3.33
N ASP A 971 22.16 40.16 -2.30
CA ASP A 971 21.80 38.75 -2.40
C ASP A 971 20.31 38.57 -2.10
N PHE A 972 19.68 37.62 -2.80
CA PHE A 972 18.44 37.00 -2.34
C PHE A 972 18.59 35.48 -2.30
N THR A 973 17.90 34.86 -1.35
CA THR A 973 17.91 33.41 -1.14
C THR A 973 16.48 32.88 -1.24
N VAL A 974 16.30 31.85 -2.05
CA VAL A 974 15.04 31.10 -2.17
C VAL A 974 15.16 29.83 -1.34
N ASP A 975 14.25 29.62 -0.39
CA ASP A 975 14.08 28.34 0.32
C ASP A 975 13.01 27.51 -0.40
N LEU A 976 13.39 26.30 -0.78
CA LEU A 976 12.50 25.33 -1.44
C LEU A 976 11.63 24.56 -0.44
N HIS A 977 11.88 24.72 0.87
CA HIS A 977 11.31 23.98 1.99
C HIS A 977 11.49 22.46 1.90
N SER A 978 12.20 21.97 0.87
CA SER A 978 12.40 20.58 0.57
C SER A 978 13.73 20.38 -0.16
N THR A 979 14.36 19.24 0.06
CA THR A 979 15.60 18.87 -0.63
C THR A 979 15.27 18.17 -1.94
N ASN A 980 15.77 18.71 -3.05
CA ASN A 980 15.45 18.27 -4.41
C ASN A 980 16.72 18.08 -5.26
N THR A 981 16.67 17.19 -6.24
CA THR A 981 17.68 17.13 -7.31
C THR A 981 17.31 18.14 -8.39
N LEU A 982 18.06 19.23 -8.51
CA LEU A 982 17.66 20.37 -9.35
C LEU A 982 18.05 20.16 -10.83
N ASP A 983 17.14 20.50 -11.75
CA ASP A 983 17.35 20.43 -13.20
C ASP A 983 17.77 21.78 -13.76
N LYS A 984 16.99 22.82 -13.48
CA LYS A 984 17.20 24.16 -14.03
C LYS A 984 16.51 25.22 -13.19
N LEU A 985 16.90 26.47 -13.43
CA LEU A 985 16.32 27.66 -12.84
C LEU A 985 15.78 28.57 -13.95
N GLN A 986 14.67 29.26 -13.71
CA GLN A 986 14.17 30.27 -14.63
C GLN A 986 13.86 31.57 -13.91
N TYR A 987 14.58 32.63 -14.27
CA TYR A 987 14.23 34.00 -13.88
C TYR A 987 13.35 34.61 -14.97
N VAL A 988 12.17 35.10 -14.60
CA VAL A 988 11.22 35.76 -15.48
C VAL A 988 11.27 37.27 -15.21
N PRO A 989 11.89 38.07 -16.09
CA PRO A 989 11.92 39.51 -15.93
C PRO A 989 10.54 40.13 -16.11
N ARG A 990 10.46 41.42 -15.76
CA ARG A 990 9.32 42.27 -16.16
C ARG A 990 9.15 42.23 -17.67
N ALA A 991 7.90 42.23 -18.15
CA ALA A 991 7.58 42.07 -19.58
C ALA A 991 8.29 43.08 -20.51
N ASN A 992 8.61 44.28 -20.00
CA ASN A 992 9.31 45.33 -20.75
C ASN A 992 10.84 45.34 -20.58
N GLY A 993 11.44 44.43 -19.80
CA GLY A 993 12.88 44.45 -19.50
C GLY A 993 13.37 45.76 -18.88
N GLY A 994 12.49 46.44 -18.13
CA GLY A 994 12.68 47.78 -17.59
C GLY A 994 13.57 47.84 -16.34
N ASN A 995 13.36 48.89 -15.54
CA ASN A 995 14.07 49.09 -14.27
C ASN A 995 13.97 47.86 -13.36
N GLY A 996 15.09 47.50 -12.74
CA GLY A 996 15.21 46.34 -11.87
C GLY A 996 15.59 45.01 -12.55
N THR A 997 15.64 44.96 -13.88
CA THR A 997 15.95 43.71 -14.60
C THR A 997 17.38 43.27 -14.31
N ILE A 998 17.56 42.05 -13.78
CA ILE A 998 18.88 41.48 -13.48
C ILE A 998 19.61 41.18 -14.79
N THR A 999 20.85 41.66 -14.92
CA THR A 999 21.69 41.43 -16.11
C THR A 999 22.96 40.67 -15.79
N LYS A 1000 23.37 40.63 -14.52
CA LYS A 1000 24.51 39.82 -14.06
C LYS A 1000 24.33 39.37 -12.61
N CYS A 1001 24.53 38.09 -12.34
CA CYS A 1001 24.51 37.53 -10.99
C CYS A 1001 25.42 36.29 -10.89
N ASP A 1002 25.76 35.90 -9.66
CA ASP A 1002 26.31 34.58 -9.35
C ASP A 1002 25.21 33.72 -8.71
N ILE A 1003 25.21 32.42 -8.98
CA ILE A 1003 24.24 31.48 -8.40
C ILE A 1003 24.99 30.43 -7.58
N ALA A 1004 24.50 30.17 -6.37
CA ALA A 1004 24.95 29.09 -5.51
C ALA A 1004 23.76 28.32 -4.93
N VAL A 1005 23.97 27.05 -4.59
CA VAL A 1005 22.94 26.19 -3.99
C VAL A 1005 23.44 25.54 -2.69
N SER A 1006 22.54 25.21 -1.78
CA SER A 1006 22.89 24.60 -0.50
C SER A 1006 21.81 23.60 -0.04
N LYS A 1007 22.20 22.60 0.76
CA LYS A 1007 21.25 21.71 1.45
C LYS A 1007 20.82 22.24 2.81
N ASP A 1008 21.69 22.96 3.48
CA ASP A 1008 21.58 23.34 4.90
C ASP A 1008 21.61 24.86 5.13
N GLY A 1009 21.69 25.66 4.06
CA GLY A 1009 21.77 27.12 4.11
C GLY A 1009 23.13 27.65 4.57
N ARG A 1010 24.06 26.78 5.01
CA ARG A 1010 25.36 27.12 5.59
C ARG A 1010 26.50 26.80 4.63
N ASN A 1011 26.47 25.61 4.03
CA ASN A 1011 27.45 25.12 3.08
C ASN A 1011 26.97 25.32 1.64
N TRP A 1012 27.61 26.22 0.90
CA TRP A 1012 27.19 26.62 -0.45
C TRP A 1012 28.06 25.99 -1.54
N THR A 1013 27.42 25.47 -2.57
CA THR A 1013 28.06 24.99 -3.81
C THR A 1013 27.80 26.00 -4.93
N GLU A 1014 28.87 26.55 -5.49
CA GLU A 1014 28.79 27.53 -6.58
C GLU A 1014 28.37 26.87 -7.90
N ILE A 1015 27.33 27.42 -8.55
CA ILE A 1015 26.90 27.05 -9.91
C ILE A 1015 27.64 27.89 -10.96
N GLY A 1016 27.94 29.15 -10.62
CA GLY A 1016 28.74 30.06 -11.44
C GLY A 1016 27.99 31.30 -11.96
N PRO A 1017 28.71 32.21 -12.62
CA PRO A 1017 28.19 33.51 -13.04
C PRO A 1017 27.22 33.40 -14.22
N GLN A 1018 26.18 34.24 -14.19
CA GLN A 1018 25.18 34.39 -15.24
C GLN A 1018 25.22 35.82 -15.81
N GLN A 1019 25.12 35.93 -17.13
CA GLN A 1019 25.03 37.20 -17.84
C GLN A 1019 23.81 37.16 -18.77
N TRP A 1020 22.86 38.07 -18.56
CA TRP A 1020 21.59 38.08 -19.30
C TRP A 1020 21.39 39.37 -20.10
N ALA A 1021 20.77 39.23 -21.26
CA ALA A 1021 20.36 40.38 -22.07
C ALA A 1021 19.22 41.16 -21.38
N ARG A 1022 19.26 42.48 -21.49
CA ARG A 1022 18.17 43.37 -21.02
C ARG A 1022 16.97 43.27 -21.96
N ASP A 1023 16.08 42.34 -21.67
CA ASP A 1023 14.78 42.16 -22.33
C ASP A 1023 13.80 41.46 -21.38
N GLY A 1024 12.53 41.34 -21.79
CA GLY A 1024 11.49 40.68 -21.01
C GLY A 1024 11.40 39.16 -21.20
N LYS A 1025 12.36 38.52 -21.87
CA LYS A 1025 12.36 37.06 -22.11
C LYS A 1025 12.84 36.33 -20.86
N THR A 1026 12.23 35.18 -20.56
CA THR A 1026 12.66 34.26 -19.51
C THR A 1026 14.13 33.89 -19.69
N LYS A 1027 14.88 33.91 -18.59
CA LYS A 1027 16.29 33.55 -18.50
C LYS A 1027 16.37 32.18 -17.86
N GLU A 1028 16.91 31.20 -18.58
CA GLU A 1028 17.05 29.83 -18.10
C GLU A 1028 18.51 29.53 -17.77
N VAL A 1029 18.72 28.83 -16.65
CA VAL A 1029 20.02 28.32 -16.23
C VAL A 1029 19.89 26.81 -16.05
N THR A 1030 20.50 26.04 -16.93
CA THR A 1030 20.53 24.57 -16.85
C THR A 1030 21.60 24.12 -15.85
N LEU A 1031 21.22 23.29 -14.88
CA LEU A 1031 22.11 22.76 -13.86
C LEU A 1031 22.64 21.38 -14.27
N SER A 1032 23.63 21.36 -15.17
CA SER A 1032 24.14 20.12 -15.79
C SER A 1032 24.70 19.05 -14.83
N THR A 1033 25.09 19.44 -13.61
CA THR A 1033 25.57 18.50 -12.58
C THR A 1033 24.44 17.96 -11.69
N HIS A 1034 23.20 18.43 -11.90
CA HIS A 1034 22.02 18.07 -11.13
C HIS A 1034 22.23 18.08 -9.61
N PRO A 1035 22.59 19.25 -9.02
CA PRO A 1035 22.92 19.33 -7.60
C PRO A 1035 21.69 19.03 -6.74
N VAL A 1036 21.90 18.36 -5.61
CA VAL A 1036 20.87 18.14 -4.60
C VAL A 1036 20.88 19.30 -3.61
N ALA A 1037 19.79 20.07 -3.52
CA ALA A 1037 19.73 21.29 -2.73
C ALA A 1037 18.32 21.60 -2.20
N ARG A 1038 18.27 22.40 -1.12
CA ARG A 1038 17.07 23.03 -0.53
C ARG A 1038 17.07 24.55 -0.71
N TYR A 1039 18.23 25.18 -0.83
CA TYR A 1039 18.35 26.62 -0.94
C TYR A 1039 19.04 27.01 -2.26
N VAL A 1040 18.56 28.10 -2.87
CA VAL A 1040 19.18 28.74 -4.03
C VAL A 1040 19.47 30.19 -3.69
N LYS A 1041 20.74 30.58 -3.70
CA LYS A 1041 21.18 31.97 -3.48
C LYS A 1041 21.57 32.60 -4.80
N VAL A 1042 21.09 33.81 -5.04
CA VAL A 1042 21.41 34.61 -6.21
C VAL A 1042 22.06 35.91 -5.76
N SER A 1043 23.34 36.06 -6.08
CA SER A 1043 24.13 37.26 -5.78
C SER A 1043 24.10 38.21 -6.96
N VAL A 1044 23.25 39.24 -6.91
CA VAL A 1044 23.06 40.20 -8.00
C VAL A 1044 24.23 41.18 -8.05
N LYS A 1045 24.92 41.21 -9.20
CA LYS A 1045 26.10 42.07 -9.44
C LYS A 1045 25.79 43.27 -10.34
N GLU A 1046 24.90 43.11 -11.30
CA GLU A 1046 24.44 44.19 -12.20
C GLU A 1046 22.95 44.02 -12.51
N ALA A 1047 22.22 45.13 -12.45
CA ALA A 1047 20.81 45.18 -12.83
C ALA A 1047 20.42 46.58 -13.32
N VAL A 1048 19.39 46.68 -14.15
CA VAL A 1048 18.96 47.94 -14.78
C VAL A 1048 18.57 48.96 -13.71
N GLY A 1049 19.26 50.10 -13.70
CA GLY A 1049 19.03 51.18 -12.73
C GLY A 1049 19.63 50.94 -11.34
N ASN A 1050 20.38 49.85 -11.13
CA ASN A 1050 20.88 49.37 -9.84
C ASN A 1050 19.77 48.99 -8.83
N PHE A 1051 18.68 48.41 -9.35
CA PHE A 1051 17.58 47.84 -8.56
C PHE A 1051 17.40 46.36 -8.92
N GLY A 1052 16.76 45.58 -8.06
CA GLY A 1052 16.26 44.23 -8.38
C GLY A 1052 14.76 44.24 -8.68
N SER A 1053 14.31 43.40 -9.61
CA SER A 1053 12.89 43.16 -9.89
C SER A 1053 12.70 41.86 -10.65
N GLY A 1054 11.50 41.30 -10.62
CA GLY A 1054 11.13 40.14 -11.43
C GLY A 1054 9.64 39.88 -11.35
N ARG A 1055 9.14 39.05 -12.27
CA ARG A 1055 7.80 38.46 -12.14
C ARG A 1055 7.89 37.14 -11.38
N GLU A 1056 8.82 36.28 -11.78
CA GLU A 1056 8.92 34.91 -11.25
C GLU A 1056 10.36 34.43 -11.22
N PHE A 1057 10.63 33.46 -10.35
CA PHE A 1057 11.85 32.69 -10.24
C PHE A 1057 11.48 31.24 -9.97
N TYR A 1058 11.41 30.45 -11.04
CA TYR A 1058 11.08 29.03 -10.95
C TYR A 1058 12.33 28.20 -10.72
N VAL A 1059 12.20 27.21 -9.84
CA VAL A 1059 13.22 26.18 -9.60
C VAL A 1059 12.63 24.85 -10.03
N PHE A 1060 13.32 24.13 -10.92
CA PHE A 1060 12.85 22.86 -11.45
C PHE A 1060 13.64 21.70 -10.86
N LYS A 1061 12.96 20.58 -10.58
CA LYS A 1061 13.61 19.32 -10.24
C LYS A 1061 13.80 18.44 -11.48
N VAL A 1062 14.76 17.52 -11.41
CA VAL A 1062 14.95 16.50 -12.44
C VAL A 1062 13.74 15.56 -12.45
N PRO A 1063 13.12 15.30 -13.62
CA PRO A 1063 12.01 14.36 -13.72
C PRO A 1063 12.31 13.01 -13.08
N GLY A 1064 11.38 12.49 -12.29
CA GLY A 1064 11.52 11.19 -11.61
C GLY A 1064 12.46 11.16 -10.39
N THR A 1065 13.03 12.29 -9.98
CA THR A 1065 13.85 12.36 -8.75
C THR A 1065 13.01 12.64 -7.49
N LYS A 1066 13.49 12.16 -6.33
CA LYS A 1066 12.83 12.30 -5.04
C LYS A 1066 12.85 13.75 -4.54
N THR A 1067 11.77 14.14 -3.87
CA THR A 1067 11.66 15.35 -3.05
C THR A 1067 11.62 14.89 -1.60
N ILE A 1068 12.46 15.46 -0.73
CA ILE A 1068 12.52 15.10 0.69
C ILE A 1068 12.12 16.33 1.50
N LEU A 1069 11.06 16.22 2.29
CA LEU A 1069 10.59 17.27 3.18
C LEU A 1069 11.22 17.05 4.57
N PRO A 1070 12.04 17.98 5.10
CA PRO A 1070 12.65 17.80 6.42
C PRO A 1070 11.59 17.73 7.51
N GLY A 1071 11.61 16.67 8.31
CA GLY A 1071 10.59 16.41 9.34
C GLY A 1071 9.45 15.49 8.89
N ASP A 1072 9.29 15.25 7.59
CA ASP A 1072 8.35 14.26 7.04
C ASP A 1072 8.99 12.87 7.12
N ILE A 1073 8.74 12.19 8.24
CA ILE A 1073 9.37 10.90 8.53
C ILE A 1073 8.56 9.74 7.97
N ASN A 1074 7.25 9.90 7.82
CA ASN A 1074 6.37 8.89 7.26
C ASN A 1074 6.34 8.90 5.71
N LEU A 1075 6.97 9.92 5.10
CA LEU A 1075 7.10 10.14 3.65
C LEU A 1075 5.74 10.31 2.96
N ASP A 1076 4.79 10.99 3.60
CA ASP A 1076 3.47 11.30 3.05
C ASP A 1076 3.40 12.65 2.33
N GLY A 1077 4.50 13.41 2.33
CA GLY A 1077 4.63 14.71 1.70
C GLY A 1077 4.16 15.88 2.57
N LYS A 1078 3.90 15.65 3.86
CA LYS A 1078 3.48 16.66 4.84
C LYS A 1078 4.33 16.53 6.10
N VAL A 1079 4.29 17.58 6.93
CA VAL A 1079 4.80 17.53 8.30
C VAL A 1079 3.62 17.81 9.22
N ASP A 1080 3.13 16.79 9.91
CA ASP A 1080 1.94 16.87 10.76
C ASP A 1080 2.07 16.10 12.10
N GLU A 1081 0.96 15.95 12.84
CA GLU A 1081 0.96 15.28 14.15
C GLU A 1081 1.41 13.80 14.05
N ASN A 1082 1.31 13.17 12.87
CA ASN A 1082 1.76 11.79 12.66
C ASN A 1082 3.28 11.71 12.67
N ASP A 1083 3.95 12.65 12.03
CA ASP A 1083 5.40 12.78 12.10
C ASP A 1083 5.82 13.03 13.53
N PHE A 1084 5.16 14.00 14.20
CA PHE A 1084 5.47 14.34 15.58
C PHE A 1084 5.33 13.13 16.51
N THR A 1085 4.27 12.34 16.34
CA THR A 1085 4.07 11.08 17.08
C THR A 1085 5.21 10.10 16.84
N SER A 1086 5.69 9.96 15.59
CA SER A 1086 6.86 9.14 15.28
C SER A 1086 8.10 9.66 16.02
N TYR A 1087 8.42 10.94 15.89
CA TYR A 1087 9.54 11.59 16.60
C TYR A 1087 9.48 11.40 18.12
N MET A 1088 8.28 11.52 18.72
CA MET A 1088 8.06 11.26 20.13
C MET A 1088 8.42 9.83 20.50
N ASN A 1089 7.95 8.83 19.73
CA ASN A 1089 8.21 7.41 20.01
C ASN A 1089 9.69 7.05 19.94
N TYR A 1090 10.48 7.75 19.13
CA TYR A 1090 11.90 7.46 18.90
C TYR A 1090 12.86 8.45 19.56
N THR A 1091 12.35 9.41 20.35
CA THR A 1091 13.17 10.38 21.08
C THR A 1091 14.27 9.67 21.90
N GLY A 1092 15.53 10.09 21.70
CA GLY A 1092 16.70 9.55 22.38
C GLY A 1092 17.26 8.26 21.78
N LEU A 1093 16.75 7.75 20.65
CA LEU A 1093 17.44 6.73 19.88
C LEU A 1093 18.68 7.32 19.20
N LYS A 1094 19.77 6.55 19.19
CA LYS A 1094 21.04 6.99 18.61
C LYS A 1094 21.58 6.00 17.57
N LYS A 1095 22.46 6.48 16.70
CA LYS A 1095 23.13 5.66 15.70
C LYS A 1095 23.80 4.42 16.32
N GLY A 1096 23.50 3.26 15.73
CA GLY A 1096 23.95 1.96 16.22
C GLY A 1096 22.95 1.26 17.15
N ASP A 1097 21.87 1.92 17.59
CA ASP A 1097 20.70 1.21 18.09
C ASP A 1097 20.03 0.44 16.95
N ALA A 1098 19.49 -0.74 17.26
CA ALA A 1098 18.83 -1.62 16.27
C ALA A 1098 17.74 -0.91 15.45
N ASP A 1099 17.10 0.10 16.05
CA ASP A 1099 15.95 0.79 15.46
C ASP A 1099 16.34 2.11 14.80
N PHE A 1100 17.60 2.55 14.89
CA PHE A 1100 18.04 3.85 14.36
C PHE A 1100 18.20 3.82 12.83
N ASP A 1101 18.96 2.85 12.31
CA ASP A 1101 19.24 2.74 10.88
C ASP A 1101 17.99 2.17 10.15
N GLY A 1102 17.36 2.97 9.28
CA GLY A 1102 16.09 2.63 8.62
C GLY A 1102 15.06 3.75 8.71
N TYR A 1103 13.82 3.43 9.10
CA TYR A 1103 12.68 4.35 9.22
C TYR A 1103 13.02 5.67 9.92
N ILE A 1104 13.67 5.63 11.09
CA ILE A 1104 13.93 6.83 11.90
C ILE A 1104 15.21 7.58 11.52
N SER A 1105 16.18 6.96 10.85
CA SER A 1105 17.42 7.65 10.46
C SER A 1105 17.18 8.86 9.56
N GLY A 1106 16.09 8.87 8.79
CA GLY A 1106 15.66 10.03 8.00
C GLY A 1106 15.19 11.21 8.86
N GLY A 1107 14.86 10.96 10.12
CA GLY A 1107 14.48 11.99 11.08
C GLY A 1107 15.64 12.58 11.88
N ASP A 1108 16.88 12.13 11.71
CA ASP A 1108 18.06 12.84 12.25
C ASP A 1108 18.42 13.98 11.29
N ILE A 1109 17.75 15.13 11.44
CA ILE A 1109 17.75 16.24 10.48
C ILE A 1109 19.09 16.98 10.51
N ASN A 1110 19.67 17.17 11.69
CA ASN A 1110 21.01 17.79 11.82
C ASN A 1110 22.16 16.78 11.61
N GLY A 1111 21.87 15.47 11.52
CA GLY A 1111 22.83 14.42 11.21
C GLY A 1111 23.80 14.13 12.36
N ASN A 1112 23.42 14.44 13.60
CA ASN A 1112 24.28 14.30 14.78
C ASN A 1112 24.29 12.86 15.34
N GLY A 1113 23.45 11.97 14.79
CA GLY A 1113 23.33 10.57 15.18
C GLY A 1113 22.41 10.33 16.38
N LEU A 1114 21.52 11.26 16.74
CA LEU A 1114 20.60 11.17 17.89
C LEU A 1114 19.29 11.89 17.55
N ILE A 1115 18.14 11.23 17.76
CA ILE A 1115 16.85 11.92 17.66
C ILE A 1115 16.63 12.77 18.92
N ASP A 1116 16.74 14.08 18.77
CA ASP A 1116 16.75 15.01 19.89
C ASP A 1116 15.86 16.25 19.73
N ALA A 1117 16.06 17.25 20.58
CA ALA A 1117 15.23 18.44 20.61
C ALA A 1117 15.27 19.23 19.29
N TYR A 1118 16.36 19.16 18.52
CA TYR A 1118 16.45 19.82 17.23
C TYR A 1118 15.45 19.21 16.24
N ASP A 1119 15.55 17.90 16.06
CA ASP A 1119 14.75 17.20 15.06
C ASP A 1119 13.26 17.28 15.38
N ILE A 1120 12.94 17.13 16.67
CA ILE A 1120 11.57 17.19 17.15
C ILE A 1120 11.03 18.62 17.03
N SER A 1121 11.83 19.65 17.32
CA SER A 1121 11.41 21.05 17.17
C SER A 1121 11.14 21.41 15.71
N ASN A 1122 11.89 20.85 14.75
CA ASN A 1122 11.62 21.06 13.32
C ASN A 1122 10.19 20.64 12.96
N VAL A 1123 9.68 19.56 13.54
CA VAL A 1123 8.29 19.11 13.31
C VAL A 1123 7.30 19.89 14.16
N ALA A 1124 7.58 20.02 15.46
CA ALA A 1124 6.63 20.57 16.43
C ALA A 1124 6.18 22.01 16.12
N MET A 1125 7.05 22.81 15.47
CA MET A 1125 6.73 24.19 15.10
C MET A 1125 5.78 24.31 13.90
N HIS A 1126 5.58 23.23 13.14
CA HIS A 1126 4.61 23.19 12.03
C HIS A 1126 3.21 22.78 12.49
N LEU A 1127 3.06 22.42 13.76
CA LEU A 1127 1.78 22.02 14.36
C LEU A 1127 1.02 23.22 14.94
N GLU A 1128 -0.23 22.98 15.32
CA GLU A 1128 -1.16 24.01 15.82
C GLU A 1128 -1.28 25.18 14.82
N ASP A 1129 -1.05 26.42 15.27
CA ASP A 1129 -1.13 27.63 14.43
C ASP A 1129 0.17 27.92 13.65
N GLY A 1130 1.14 27.00 13.67
CA GLY A 1130 2.49 27.23 13.16
C GLY A 1130 3.29 28.15 14.07
N TRP A 1131 4.31 28.84 13.53
CA TRP A 1131 5.11 29.84 14.25
C TRP A 1131 5.25 31.13 13.43
N ASN A 1132 5.25 32.30 14.11
CA ASN A 1132 5.43 33.64 13.52
C ASN A 1132 6.84 34.24 13.72
N ASP A 1133 7.45 34.73 12.64
CA ASP A 1133 8.83 35.25 12.56
C ASP A 1133 9.02 36.67 13.14
N ASP A 1134 8.51 36.93 14.35
CA ASP A 1134 8.70 38.22 15.04
C ASP A 1134 10.07 38.27 15.75
N ASP A 1135 11.00 39.07 15.21
CA ASP A 1135 12.25 39.59 15.79
C ASP A 1135 12.87 38.74 16.93
N VAL A 1136 13.32 37.53 16.60
CA VAL A 1136 13.88 36.57 17.57
C VAL A 1136 15.37 36.89 17.81
N ALA A 1137 15.72 37.17 19.06
CA ALA A 1137 17.12 37.36 19.43
C ALA A 1137 17.91 36.02 19.30
N PRO A 1138 19.21 36.03 19.00
CA PRO A 1138 20.00 34.80 18.86
C PRO A 1138 19.92 33.89 20.10
N ILE A 1139 19.85 32.58 19.88
CA ILE A 1139 19.85 31.60 20.97
C ILE A 1139 21.10 31.70 21.86
N GLY A 1140 20.91 31.53 23.17
CA GLY A 1140 21.99 31.60 24.14
C GLY A 1140 21.64 31.03 25.52
N GLY A 1141 22.66 30.95 26.38
CA GLY A 1141 22.54 30.53 27.77
C GLY A 1141 23.27 29.23 28.11
N LYS A 1142 23.09 28.77 29.35
CA LYS A 1142 23.72 27.55 29.88
C LYS A 1142 22.75 26.73 30.72
N VAL A 1143 22.91 25.41 30.68
CA VAL A 1143 22.18 24.48 31.55
C VAL A 1143 23.17 23.73 32.43
N TYR A 1144 22.83 23.57 33.71
CA TYR A 1144 23.60 22.79 34.67
C TYR A 1144 22.66 22.01 35.60
N TYR A 1145 23.19 21.00 36.28
CA TYR A 1145 22.40 20.24 37.26
C TYR A 1145 23.15 20.02 38.58
N GLU A 1146 22.37 19.90 39.65
CA GLU A 1146 22.86 19.78 41.01
C GLU A 1146 22.15 18.62 41.72
N TYR A 1147 22.95 17.71 42.27
CA TYR A 1147 22.43 16.66 43.16
C TYR A 1147 22.12 17.25 44.53
N ASN A 1148 21.03 16.81 45.15
CA ASN A 1148 20.66 17.25 46.50
C ASN A 1148 21.64 16.78 47.59
N ARG A 1149 22.47 15.77 47.31
CA ARG A 1149 23.50 15.24 48.21
C ARG A 1149 24.76 14.84 47.43
N LYS A 1150 25.89 14.73 48.12
CA LYS A 1150 27.17 14.29 47.53
C LYS A 1150 27.34 12.76 47.53
N SER A 1151 26.59 12.05 48.35
CA SER A 1151 26.64 10.59 48.49
C SER A 1151 25.27 10.04 48.87
N TYR A 1152 24.99 8.81 48.44
CA TYR A 1152 23.72 8.13 48.67
C TYR A 1152 23.96 6.71 49.17
N ALA A 1153 23.10 6.23 50.06
CA ALA A 1153 23.00 4.83 50.46
C ALA A 1153 22.02 4.08 49.55
N ALA A 1154 22.08 2.74 49.55
CA ALA A 1154 21.06 1.94 48.88
C ALA A 1154 19.67 2.25 49.47
N GLY A 1155 18.69 2.51 48.60
CA GLY A 1155 17.34 2.92 48.96
C GLY A 1155 17.13 4.43 49.10
N ASP A 1156 18.16 5.27 49.03
CA ASP A 1156 17.99 6.72 49.10
C ASP A 1156 17.29 7.27 47.85
N ASP A 1157 16.48 8.31 48.04
CA ASP A 1157 15.95 9.13 46.94
C ASP A 1157 17.03 10.10 46.45
N VAL A 1158 17.35 10.00 45.17
CA VAL A 1158 18.32 10.84 44.47
C VAL A 1158 17.54 11.92 43.74
N ILE A 1159 17.74 13.18 44.14
CA ILE A 1159 17.05 14.34 43.56
C ILE A 1159 18.10 15.18 42.83
N ILE A 1160 17.92 15.34 41.52
CA ILE A 1160 18.79 16.13 40.67
C ILE A 1160 17.98 17.32 40.14
N LYS A 1161 18.37 18.54 40.49
CA LYS A 1161 17.74 19.77 39.99
C LYS A 1161 18.48 20.27 38.77
N VAL A 1162 17.78 20.53 37.69
CA VAL A 1162 18.31 21.09 36.44
C VAL A 1162 17.91 22.57 36.35
N LYS A 1163 18.87 23.43 36.04
CA LYS A 1163 18.70 24.88 35.99
C LYS A 1163 19.28 25.47 34.72
N GLY A 1164 18.57 26.46 34.17
CA GLY A 1164 19.02 27.34 33.11
C GLY A 1164 19.57 28.64 33.69
N LYS A 1165 20.63 29.16 33.08
CA LYS A 1165 21.21 30.46 33.38
C LYS A 1165 21.41 31.27 32.12
N ASP A 1166 21.00 32.53 32.14
CA ASP A 1166 21.09 33.46 31.02
C ASP A 1166 20.49 32.87 29.72
N LEU A 1167 19.40 32.09 29.82
CA LEU A 1167 18.75 31.49 28.65
C LEU A 1167 18.21 32.59 27.74
N GLN A 1168 18.27 32.37 26.43
CA GLN A 1168 17.79 33.31 25.43
C GLN A 1168 17.16 32.54 24.28
N SER A 1169 15.91 32.88 23.93
CA SER A 1169 15.16 32.32 22.81
C SER A 1169 15.01 30.80 22.79
N VAL A 1170 15.10 30.12 23.93
CA VAL A 1170 15.05 28.65 23.98
C VAL A 1170 13.62 28.16 23.73
N ASN A 1171 13.41 27.51 22.58
CA ASN A 1171 12.14 26.90 22.16
C ASN A 1171 12.08 25.40 22.42
N ALA A 1172 13.23 24.75 22.45
CA ALA A 1172 13.38 23.36 22.80
C ALA A 1172 14.74 23.11 23.43
N PHE A 1173 14.85 22.04 24.22
CA PHE A 1173 16.14 21.55 24.71
C PHE A 1173 16.09 20.07 25.03
N ASN A 1174 17.25 19.43 24.99
CA ASN A 1174 17.43 18.09 25.54
C ASN A 1174 18.65 18.02 26.46
N LEU A 1175 18.68 16.99 27.30
CA LEU A 1175 19.84 16.58 28.08
C LEU A 1175 20.17 15.13 27.77
N VAL A 1176 21.45 14.81 27.76
CA VAL A 1176 21.96 13.43 27.66
C VAL A 1176 22.52 13.06 29.02
N PHE A 1177 21.82 12.17 29.74
CA PHE A 1177 22.16 11.80 31.11
C PHE A 1177 22.43 10.30 31.24
N PRO A 1178 23.67 9.84 30.97
CA PRO A 1178 24.07 8.45 31.15
C PRO A 1178 24.12 8.08 32.63
N TYR A 1179 23.63 6.89 32.98
CA TYR A 1179 23.73 6.38 34.34
C TYR A 1179 23.93 4.86 34.37
N SER A 1180 24.35 4.34 35.52
CA SER A 1180 24.48 2.89 35.73
C SER A 1180 23.15 2.32 36.24
N PRO A 1181 22.48 1.41 35.51
CA PRO A 1181 21.24 0.79 35.98
C PRO A 1181 21.48 -0.17 37.14
N LYS A 1182 22.75 -0.43 37.51
CA LYS A 1182 23.13 -1.18 38.72
C LYS A 1182 23.22 -0.30 39.97
N GLU A 1183 23.35 1.02 39.80
CA GLU A 1183 23.50 1.99 40.88
C GLU A 1183 22.25 2.85 41.08
N LEU A 1184 21.55 3.16 40.00
CA LEU A 1184 20.40 4.06 39.97
C LEU A 1184 19.24 3.41 39.21
N GLN A 1185 18.03 3.72 39.64
CA GLN A 1185 16.80 3.44 38.92
C GLN A 1185 16.08 4.76 38.66
N PHE A 1186 15.76 5.07 37.41
CA PHE A 1186 14.94 6.22 37.08
C PHE A 1186 13.52 6.05 37.67
N VAL A 1187 12.98 7.13 38.25
CA VAL A 1187 11.62 7.15 38.82
C VAL A 1187 10.71 8.03 37.98
N LYS A 1188 11.05 9.32 37.84
CA LYS A 1188 10.29 10.29 37.05
C LYS A 1188 11.05 11.60 36.86
N VAL A 1189 10.55 12.44 35.95
CA VAL A 1189 10.87 13.86 35.85
C VAL A 1189 9.68 14.68 36.33
N GLU A 1190 9.95 15.70 37.14
CA GLU A 1190 8.98 16.73 37.53
C GLU A 1190 9.41 18.05 36.91
N THR A 1191 8.47 18.81 36.36
CA THR A 1191 8.72 20.14 35.79
C THR A 1191 8.11 21.23 36.64
N ASP A 1192 8.62 22.44 36.52
CA ASP A 1192 7.95 23.62 37.06
C ASP A 1192 6.60 23.83 36.33
N PRO A 1193 5.51 24.27 37.00
CA PRO A 1193 4.23 24.55 36.35
C PRO A 1193 4.30 25.59 35.22
N SER A 1194 5.32 26.47 35.22
CA SER A 1194 5.58 27.41 34.12
C SER A 1194 6.18 26.75 32.87
N MET A 1195 6.61 25.49 32.96
CA MET A 1195 7.10 24.70 31.83
C MET A 1195 5.93 24.17 31.00
N VAL A 1196 5.55 24.92 29.97
CA VAL A 1196 4.48 24.56 29.03
C VAL A 1196 4.94 23.65 27.89
N MET A 1197 6.25 23.47 27.71
CA MET A 1197 6.84 22.55 26.73
C MET A 1197 6.37 21.11 26.94
N ARG A 1198 6.11 20.39 25.86
CA ARG A 1198 5.76 18.97 25.90
C ARG A 1198 6.95 18.15 26.43
N ASN A 1199 6.71 17.35 27.46
CA ASN A 1199 7.74 16.50 28.08
C ASN A 1199 7.92 15.19 27.31
N LEU A 1200 9.01 15.09 26.57
CA LEU A 1200 9.43 13.94 25.77
C LEU A 1200 10.60 13.20 26.40
N THR A 1201 10.67 13.19 27.75
CA THR A 1201 11.70 12.42 28.44
C THR A 1201 11.53 10.91 28.21
N TYR A 1202 12.58 10.25 27.74
CA TYR A 1202 12.69 8.79 27.65
C TYR A 1202 13.93 8.27 28.37
N ASP A 1203 13.78 7.09 28.99
CA ASP A 1203 14.88 6.32 29.60
C ASP A 1203 15.19 5.14 28.68
N ARG A 1204 16.34 5.20 27.98
CA ARG A 1204 16.67 4.28 26.89
C ARG A 1204 17.77 3.31 27.30
N HIS A 1205 17.52 2.04 27.00
CA HIS A 1205 18.54 1.01 26.97
C HIS A 1205 19.04 0.84 25.53
N HIS A 1206 20.31 1.11 25.30
CA HIS A 1206 20.91 1.10 23.96
C HIS A 1206 21.50 -0.27 23.60
N SER A 1207 21.65 -0.53 22.30
CA SER A 1207 22.20 -1.80 21.80
C SER A 1207 23.67 -2.04 22.22
N ASP A 1208 24.40 -0.98 22.58
CA ASP A 1208 25.75 -1.07 23.17
C ASP A 1208 25.75 -1.41 24.67
N GLY A 1209 24.57 -1.61 25.28
CA GLY A 1209 24.37 -1.92 26.69
C GLY A 1209 24.38 -0.71 27.62
N SER A 1210 24.49 0.52 27.09
CA SER A 1210 24.40 1.75 27.89
C SER A 1210 22.96 2.07 28.28
N GLN A 1211 22.80 2.67 29.47
CA GLN A 1211 21.52 3.21 29.93
C GLN A 1211 21.63 4.74 29.99
N VAL A 1212 20.73 5.44 29.29
CA VAL A 1212 20.77 6.89 29.17
C VAL A 1212 19.37 7.47 29.31
N LEU A 1213 19.23 8.44 30.19
CA LEU A 1213 18.02 9.25 30.31
C LEU A 1213 18.15 10.48 29.39
N TYR A 1214 17.11 10.74 28.60
CA TYR A 1214 17.04 11.87 27.67
C TYR A 1214 15.91 12.84 28.05
N PRO A 1215 16.07 13.71 29.08
CA PRO A 1215 15.12 14.79 29.33
C PRO A 1215 15.03 15.69 28.10
N THR A 1216 13.90 15.68 27.40
CA THR A 1216 13.69 16.38 26.13
C THR A 1216 12.38 17.16 26.18
N PHE A 1217 12.42 18.43 25.85
CA PHE A 1217 11.32 19.39 25.99
C PHE A 1217 11.23 20.26 24.76
N VAL A 1218 10.03 20.38 24.21
CA VAL A 1218 9.77 21.07 22.94
C VAL A 1218 8.44 21.81 23.02
N ASN A 1219 8.39 23.06 22.54
CA ASN A 1219 7.13 23.77 22.29
C ASN A 1219 6.46 23.22 21.02
N VAL A 1220 5.14 23.03 21.04
CA VAL A 1220 4.35 22.57 19.89
C VAL A 1220 3.53 23.76 19.39
N GLY A 1221 3.78 24.26 18.18
CA GLY A 1221 3.22 25.52 17.68
C GLY A 1221 3.85 26.78 18.30
N ASP A 1222 3.15 27.91 18.21
CA ASP A 1222 3.65 29.23 18.62
C ASP A 1222 3.52 29.51 20.13
N HIS A 1223 4.42 28.93 20.93
CA HIS A 1223 4.48 29.20 22.38
C HIS A 1223 5.66 30.11 22.75
N HIS A 1224 5.62 30.71 23.94
CA HIS A 1224 6.71 31.55 24.44
C HIS A 1224 8.03 30.77 24.60
N THR A 1225 9.15 31.41 24.22
CA THR A 1225 10.50 30.88 24.46
C THR A 1225 11.00 31.23 25.86
N PHE A 1226 11.88 30.38 26.41
CA PHE A 1226 12.51 30.67 27.70
C PHE A 1226 13.60 31.73 27.57
N ASN A 1227 13.55 32.72 28.45
CA ASN A 1227 14.49 33.82 28.56
C ASN A 1227 14.83 34.06 30.04
N GLY A 1228 16.12 34.24 30.36
CA GLY A 1228 16.64 34.47 31.71
C GLY A 1228 17.01 33.21 32.50
N ASP A 1229 17.07 33.35 33.82
CA ASP A 1229 17.38 32.25 34.75
C ASP A 1229 16.11 31.47 35.11
N ALA A 1230 16.17 30.14 35.10
CA ALA A 1230 15.01 29.28 35.39
C ALA A 1230 15.39 27.94 36.04
N ASP A 1231 14.57 27.47 36.98
CA ASP A 1231 14.57 26.06 37.40
C ASP A 1231 13.79 25.26 36.35
N LEU A 1232 14.47 24.43 35.56
CA LEU A 1232 13.85 23.77 34.40
C LEU A 1232 13.08 22.52 34.79
N LEU A 1233 13.74 21.60 35.52
CA LEU A 1233 13.15 20.33 35.92
C LEU A 1233 13.87 19.69 37.11
N VAL A 1234 13.22 18.69 37.70
CA VAL A 1234 13.76 17.83 38.76
C VAL A 1234 13.71 16.38 38.30
N ILE A 1235 14.87 15.73 38.21
CA ILE A 1235 14.98 14.30 37.94
C ILE A 1235 14.99 13.56 39.28
N ARG A 1236 14.08 12.60 39.44
CA ARG A 1236 14.04 11.71 40.59
C ARG A 1236 14.52 10.32 40.21
N MET A 1237 15.48 9.81 40.96
CA MET A 1237 16.00 8.46 40.85
C MET A 1237 16.02 7.78 42.22
N LYS A 1238 16.13 6.45 42.22
CA LYS A 1238 16.33 5.63 43.41
C LYS A 1238 17.74 5.05 43.39
N ALA A 1239 18.49 5.22 44.47
CA ALA A 1239 19.78 4.56 44.63
C ALA A 1239 19.57 3.06 44.89
N LEU A 1240 20.09 2.19 44.03
CA LEU A 1240 20.05 0.74 44.19
C LEU A 1240 21.25 0.23 45.02
N LYS A 1241 22.35 0.99 45.03
CA LYS A 1241 23.58 0.71 45.79
C LYS A 1241 24.20 2.00 46.30
N PRO A 1242 25.08 1.94 47.32
CA PRO A 1242 25.80 3.13 47.76
C PRO A 1242 26.72 3.68 46.66
N PHE A 1243 26.69 4.99 46.42
CA PHE A 1243 27.59 5.65 45.48
C PHE A 1243 27.85 7.11 45.88
N VAL A 1244 28.91 7.69 45.30
CA VAL A 1244 29.30 9.09 45.47
C VAL A 1244 29.09 9.80 44.13
N VAL A 1245 28.47 10.97 44.16
CA VAL A 1245 28.21 11.78 42.97
C VAL A 1245 29.53 12.20 42.35
N LYS A 1246 29.67 11.98 41.05
CA LYS A 1246 30.76 12.54 40.24
C LYS A 1246 30.24 13.80 39.57
N ASN A 1247 31.00 14.90 39.66
CA ASN A 1247 30.67 16.10 38.90
C ASN A 1247 30.90 15.82 37.42
N THR A 1248 29.86 15.98 36.63
CA THR A 1248 29.86 15.84 35.18
C THR A 1248 29.17 17.06 34.58
N THR A 1249 29.64 17.52 33.42
CA THR A 1249 28.98 18.63 32.73
C THR A 1249 27.69 18.15 32.08
N ALA A 1250 26.72 19.05 31.97
CA ALA A 1250 25.52 18.80 31.17
C ALA A 1250 25.89 18.67 29.70
N LYS A 1251 25.31 17.67 29.04
CA LYS A 1251 25.41 17.44 27.60
C LYS A 1251 24.00 17.52 27.02
N GLY A 1252 23.88 17.98 25.79
CA GLY A 1252 22.61 18.16 25.09
C GLY A 1252 22.63 19.43 24.25
N LEU A 1253 21.45 19.89 23.85
CA LEU A 1253 21.27 21.04 22.95
C LEU A 1253 20.21 21.99 23.51
N LEU A 1254 20.40 23.27 23.22
CA LEU A 1254 19.34 24.28 23.21
C LEU A 1254 18.99 24.59 21.76
N VAL A 1255 17.72 24.77 21.44
CA VAL A 1255 17.22 25.04 20.08
C VAL A 1255 16.20 26.17 20.11
N ASP A 1256 16.30 27.11 19.17
CA ASP A 1256 15.34 28.20 19.02
C ASP A 1256 14.30 27.91 17.91
N LYS A 1257 13.47 28.91 17.64
CA LYS A 1257 12.40 28.78 16.63
C LYS A 1257 12.90 28.82 15.19
N GLN A 1258 14.12 29.33 14.96
CA GLN A 1258 14.78 29.34 13.65
C GLN A 1258 15.61 28.06 13.42
N LEU A 1259 15.53 27.09 14.33
CA LEU A 1259 16.37 25.89 14.36
C LEU A 1259 17.86 26.22 14.39
N GLU A 1260 18.24 27.30 15.06
CA GLU A 1260 19.62 27.49 15.48
C GLU A 1260 19.84 26.77 16.80
N GLU A 1261 20.99 26.10 16.94
CA GLU A 1261 21.29 25.22 18.08
C GLU A 1261 22.57 25.63 18.81
N VAL A 1262 22.58 25.41 20.13
CA VAL A 1262 23.74 25.61 21.00
C VAL A 1262 24.01 24.31 21.77
N GLU A 1263 25.18 23.71 21.53
CA GLU A 1263 25.66 22.58 22.33
C GLU A 1263 25.94 22.99 23.78
N LEU A 1264 25.40 22.21 24.71
CA LEU A 1264 25.73 22.29 26.13
C LEU A 1264 27.12 21.67 26.35
N LYS A 1265 28.06 22.47 26.87
CA LYS A 1265 29.47 22.08 27.10
C LYS A 1265 29.89 22.11 28.55
#